data_AF-A0AAU5Q9X6-F1
#
_entry.id   AF-A0AAU5Q9X6-F1
#
_cell.length_a   1.000
_cell.length_b   1.000
_cell.length_c   1.000
_cell.angle_alpha   90.00
_cell.angle_beta   90.00
_cell.angle_gamma   90.00
#
_symmetry.space_group_name_H-M   'P 1'
#
loop_
_entity.id
_entity.type
_entity.pdbx_description
1 polymer ?
#
loop_
_entity_poly.entity_id
_entity_poly.type
_entity_poly.pdbx_seq_one_letter_code
_entity_poly.pdbx_strand_id
1 'polypeptide(L)'
;MSPEPRLPDALHQEVHAAGGFAYGAIGADIHVFGDGMPVYLLHIHRPPNPAQDSAWLREPPSRMLGADAAVVEFTGRQEALTALDDWCGGPPGLRVRWLHGAGGQGKTRLAHELAGLRGTRGWLVVDAVHAADTEPPDAGSQDLRVSGHPGVVLLVDYADRWPLAHLNWLLTNALLEADVPVRVLLIARSADAWPALRAKLARRDRNGRPAATSDQLLRPLRTEGDDRAAMFRAARSGFARHYPALPDPDAIPPPLGLDHPDFGLTLSVHMAALVAVDARAHHRSTPDDLIGLTTYLLDREHENWAQRHENRAAEEGHRISTTTMARAVFTAVLTGPVRRERAGSLLPELLFTEPAETVLADHAACYPPSVPGDTHVLHPLLPDRLAEDFLALSLPGSPVTGHPTDLWTVTAVHTVLRRRAGQPPPYTPRALSFLTAAAERWPHIGDKVLFPLLRRDPELAVRAGSAVLTSLATMERLDPDVVRSIGLETLLKPTDDALVDATADFTERAVEQLLSEAPDEVGEAALIAGLSFSRGRAGRTTDALTAAEEAVTRFRKLAAADPSYRTMLAAVLLQSGELLARVPRPAEAIARCEDSVRRYRTLAADDPALLPQLAAALAGLGDVLQRGGQLGLALAVTEEAEGVHESLREVDLLAFVKAAPQHAELTHQRALLLAEHGNHQEALAAAEHTVGNLRQLVPFDPKARTPRLATALITLGGRLRQVGRITEAAEVIEEAVGLYRPLAAARPQLRPELATAVHELGSLLAKARRTADAEPFLTEALEHHRRLAESDPAQWLPYVAKALHDLRALTARDKVAWGSRGEIDRLARQLRRRRDRSGLWELALAVPVSDAARITRRLPRRWSPKDPAAQPLATALRTARSRSLAGAAQSLGQRAVVSTHDPIRSARQLSFAPTGPLLTLLTAPDAGTERLHLLDTSTGRRTLLYEGPAGHGSFSTLPSGEVVAIRTPWSGRSRSRAVQAPGYGPWELVQYGAGRTERLGSGPLLDGARAVVIDAGYVIGLRSRSGALLGHPGAPLRRVSLEPFGLGRGDVVAADPTGTRLAFADGPLVVLTDSALTTALARGTAPPDHGNVEELVFVSSDELVSVGDRGSVFLWQVMDGRLLMVAAAENAPRLRHLFAVPSWRTVGGWAPRERRAHCYDTATLTPRGLPRPSDHPPLAVAASSDGRRLAYATGGGLRRRSRGASLAVHDLLHPAAVWERPLAALSTAELEPSWGAVQSLPSEQRDLLLLTRAAVEYRSTPRTSG
;
A
#
# COMPACT_ATOMS: atom_id res chain seq x y z
N MET A 1 20.77 3.13 34.72
CA MET A 1 20.25 4.08 33.73
C MET A 1 21.36 4.29 32.70
N SER A 2 21.26 3.61 31.57
CA SER A 2 22.12 3.92 30.42
C SER A 2 21.65 5.26 29.83
N PRO A 3 22.55 6.13 29.35
CA PRO A 3 22.15 7.39 28.74
C PRO A 3 21.38 7.08 27.45
N GLU A 4 20.23 7.72 27.26
CA GLU A 4 19.53 7.69 25.98
C GLU A 4 20.46 8.14 24.86
N PRO A 5 20.42 7.50 23.68
CA PRO A 5 21.20 7.94 22.54
C PRO A 5 20.73 9.34 22.15
N ARG A 6 21.62 10.34 22.28
CA ARG A 6 21.38 11.67 21.72
C ARG A 6 21.18 11.51 20.21
N LEU A 7 20.00 11.89 19.73
CA LEU A 7 19.75 12.07 18.29
C LEU A 7 20.78 13.06 17.75
N PRO A 8 21.29 12.85 16.52
CA PRO A 8 22.27 13.74 15.90
C PRO A 8 21.74 15.17 15.87
N ASP A 9 22.65 16.12 16.05
CA ASP A 9 22.36 17.54 16.29
C ASP A 9 21.64 18.22 15.09
N ALA A 10 21.59 17.53 13.95
CA ALA A 10 20.59 17.72 12.89
C ALA A 10 20.15 16.37 12.28
N LEU A 11 18.90 16.29 11.82
CA LEU A 11 18.35 15.27 10.93
C LEU A 11 18.07 15.94 9.58
N HIS A 12 18.67 15.44 8.49
CA HIS A 12 18.49 15.98 7.15
C HIS A 12 17.58 15.04 6.35
N GLN A 13 16.42 15.54 5.90
CA GLN A 13 15.52 14.83 5.00
C GLN A 13 15.45 15.60 3.68
N GLU A 14 15.89 14.99 2.58
CA GLU A 14 15.77 15.56 1.24
C GLU A 14 14.52 14.99 0.57
N VAL A 15 13.53 15.86 0.32
CA VAL A 15 12.27 15.51 -0.33
C VAL A 15 12.26 16.12 -1.73
N HIS A 16 12.26 15.28 -2.77
CA HIS A 16 12.22 15.71 -4.17
C HIS A 16 10.85 15.39 -4.79
N ALA A 17 10.14 16.43 -5.25
CA ALA A 17 8.94 16.29 -6.08
C ALA A 17 9.20 16.83 -7.50
N ALA A 18 8.89 16.02 -8.52
CA ALA A 18 8.98 16.42 -9.92
C ALA A 18 7.57 16.69 -10.46
N GLY A 19 7.22 17.95 -10.74
CA GLY A 19 5.87 18.33 -11.20
C GLY A 19 4.76 18.11 -10.16
N GLY A 20 5.08 18.29 -8.88
CA GLY A 20 4.14 18.04 -7.77
C GLY A 20 4.52 18.76 -6.48
N PHE A 21 3.67 18.62 -5.46
CA PHE A 21 3.85 19.18 -4.12
C PHE A 21 4.42 18.12 -3.17
N ALA A 22 5.39 18.50 -2.34
CA ALA A 22 5.95 17.65 -1.30
C ALA A 22 5.76 18.32 0.08
N TYR A 23 5.32 17.53 1.06
CA TYR A 23 5.03 17.98 2.42
C TYR A 23 5.68 17.00 3.42
N GLY A 24 6.27 17.52 4.51
CA GLY A 24 7.21 16.77 5.36
C GLY A 24 7.17 17.21 6.82
N ALA A 25 6.36 16.53 7.64
CA ALA A 25 6.19 16.82 9.06
C ALA A 25 7.25 16.08 9.90
N ILE A 26 7.82 16.78 10.88
CA ILE A 26 8.77 16.24 11.85
C ILE A 26 8.01 15.96 13.15
N GLY A 27 8.06 14.73 13.66
CA GLY A 27 7.38 14.37 14.91
C GLY A 27 5.88 14.07 14.77
N ALA A 28 5.35 13.92 13.55
CA ALA A 28 3.98 13.50 13.26
C ALA A 28 3.94 12.56 12.04
N ASP A 29 2.81 11.87 11.84
CA ASP A 29 2.59 11.04 10.65
C ASP A 29 2.01 11.87 9.49
N ILE A 30 2.34 11.51 8.24
CA ILE A 30 1.65 11.99 7.05
C ILE A 30 0.85 10.82 6.47
N HIS A 31 -0.45 11.03 6.24
CA HIS A 31 -1.28 10.10 5.49
C HIS A 31 -1.38 10.61 4.05
N VAL A 32 -1.00 9.77 3.09
CA VAL A 32 -1.08 10.08 1.66
C VAL A 32 -1.98 9.08 0.95
N PHE A 33 -2.75 9.53 -0.04
CA PHE A 33 -3.42 8.68 -1.00
C PHE A 33 -2.39 7.99 -1.90
N GLY A 34 -2.79 6.92 -2.59
CA GLY A 34 -1.91 6.15 -3.49
C GLY A 34 -1.38 6.95 -4.69
N ASP A 35 -1.92 8.13 -4.96
CA ASP A 35 -1.43 9.10 -5.94
C ASP A 35 -0.37 10.07 -5.38
N GLY A 36 0.01 9.90 -4.11
CA GLY A 36 1.00 10.74 -3.42
C GLY A 36 0.44 12.02 -2.81
N MET A 37 -0.85 12.32 -2.96
CA MET A 37 -1.45 13.50 -2.34
C MET A 37 -1.70 13.26 -0.85
N PRO A 38 -1.31 14.18 0.06
CA PRO A 38 -1.67 14.07 1.47
C PRO A 38 -3.20 14.05 1.62
N VAL A 39 -3.71 13.40 2.67
CA VAL A 39 -5.14 13.40 3.01
C VAL A 39 -5.48 14.68 3.78
N TYR A 40 -4.55 15.12 4.62
CA TYR A 40 -4.59 16.36 5.38
C TYR A 40 -3.17 16.87 5.61
N LEU A 41 -3.05 18.17 5.90
CA LEU A 41 -1.80 18.84 6.25
C LEU A 41 -1.86 19.24 7.73
N LEU A 42 -0.73 19.12 8.42
CA LEU A 42 -0.53 19.55 9.81
C LEU A 42 0.50 20.68 9.89
N HIS A 43 0.24 21.71 10.67
CA HIS A 43 1.25 22.74 10.88
C HIS A 43 1.08 23.43 12.22
N ILE A 44 2.16 23.99 12.76
CA ILE A 44 2.10 24.83 13.95
C ILE A 44 1.07 25.93 13.72
N HIS A 45 0.19 26.12 14.71
CA HIS A 45 -0.83 27.15 14.67
C HIS A 45 -0.18 28.52 14.60
N ARG A 46 -0.67 29.33 13.67
CA ARG A 46 -0.20 30.70 13.48
C ARG A 46 -1.04 31.59 14.38
N PRO A 47 -0.45 32.36 15.31
CA PRO A 47 -1.22 33.36 16.01
C PRO A 47 -1.75 34.38 14.97
N PRO A 48 -2.94 34.96 15.21
CA PRO A 48 -3.42 36.11 14.45
C PRO A 48 -2.33 37.17 14.36
N ASN A 49 -2.25 37.92 13.25
CA ASN A 49 -1.30 39.01 13.10
C ASN A 49 -1.99 40.35 13.39
N PRO A 50 -2.00 40.85 14.63
CA PRO A 50 -2.67 42.10 15.00
C PRO A 50 -1.93 43.35 14.50
N ALA A 51 -0.69 43.22 14.02
CA ALA A 51 0.15 44.33 13.57
C ALA A 51 -0.03 44.61 12.06
N GLN A 52 -1.26 44.55 11.56
CA GLN A 52 -1.56 44.93 10.18
C GLN A 52 -1.65 46.45 10.06
N ASP A 53 -1.12 46.98 8.95
CA ASP A 53 -1.20 48.41 8.65
C ASP A 53 -2.68 48.85 8.64
N SER A 54 -2.99 49.89 9.42
CA SER A 54 -4.34 50.44 9.51
C SER A 54 -4.80 51.01 8.17
N ALA A 55 -3.89 51.48 7.30
CA ALA A 55 -4.25 51.89 5.96
C ALA A 55 -4.73 50.69 5.13
N TRP A 56 -3.98 49.60 5.13
CA TRP A 56 -4.34 48.34 4.46
C TRP A 56 -5.68 47.76 4.95
N LEU A 57 -5.91 47.74 6.26
CA LEU A 57 -7.16 47.25 6.83
C LEU A 57 -8.39 48.09 6.45
N ARG A 58 -8.20 49.41 6.26
CA ARG A 58 -9.28 50.34 5.89
C ARG A 58 -9.63 50.32 4.40
N GLU A 59 -8.71 49.89 3.53
CA GLU A 59 -8.91 49.93 2.07
C GLU A 59 -10.21 49.21 1.66
N PRO A 60 -10.36 47.89 1.89
CA PRO A 60 -11.66 47.28 2.13
C PRO A 60 -11.81 46.94 3.62
N PRO A 61 -12.75 47.60 4.34
CA PRO A 61 -12.91 47.44 5.79
C PRO A 61 -13.32 46.02 6.20
N SER A 62 -13.93 45.24 5.31
CA SER A 62 -14.26 43.82 5.47
C SER A 62 -13.10 42.96 5.97
N ARG A 63 -11.85 43.31 5.64
CA ARG A 63 -10.62 42.62 6.13
C ARG A 63 -10.57 42.56 7.65
N MET A 64 -11.08 43.59 8.34
CA MET A 64 -11.12 43.65 9.81
C MET A 64 -12.09 42.64 10.44
N LEU A 65 -13.01 42.05 9.66
CA LEU A 65 -13.93 41.01 10.14
C LEU A 65 -13.30 39.62 10.18
N GLY A 66 -12.16 39.42 9.53
CA GLY A 66 -11.43 38.15 9.53
C GLY A 66 -11.03 37.74 10.95
N ALA A 67 -11.13 36.44 11.26
CA ALA A 67 -10.67 35.92 12.56
C ALA A 67 -9.17 36.15 12.77
N ASP A 68 -8.38 36.11 11.69
CA ASP A 68 -6.92 36.28 11.71
C ASP A 68 -6.47 37.74 11.87
N ALA A 69 -7.35 38.71 11.58
CA ALA A 69 -7.06 40.12 11.77
C ALA A 69 -7.11 40.51 13.26
N ALA A 70 -7.90 39.78 14.07
CA ALA A 70 -8.02 39.96 15.52
C ALA A 70 -8.23 41.42 16.00
N VAL A 71 -8.90 42.25 15.19
CA VAL A 71 -9.07 43.70 15.47
C VAL A 71 -9.96 43.97 16.69
N VAL A 72 -11.02 43.20 16.83
CA VAL A 72 -11.93 43.27 17.98
C VAL A 72 -11.28 42.51 19.15
N GLU A 73 -11.47 42.94 20.39
CA GLU A 73 -11.06 42.18 21.58
C GLU A 73 -11.99 40.97 21.81
N PHE A 74 -11.50 39.90 22.44
CA PHE A 74 -12.34 38.74 22.72
C PHE A 74 -13.31 38.99 23.89
N THR A 75 -14.61 39.11 23.61
CA THR A 75 -15.66 39.38 24.61
C THR A 75 -16.92 38.55 24.37
N GLY A 76 -17.87 38.55 25.30
CA GLY A 76 -19.18 37.90 25.21
C GLY A 76 -19.17 36.36 25.15
N ARG A 77 -17.98 35.73 25.28
CA ARG A 77 -17.78 34.28 25.16
C ARG A 77 -16.82 33.72 26.23
N GLN A 78 -16.60 34.48 27.30
CA GLN A 78 -15.70 34.13 28.40
C GLN A 78 -16.07 32.79 29.06
N GLU A 79 -17.36 32.50 29.27
CA GLU A 79 -17.80 31.22 29.83
C GLU A 79 -17.43 30.04 28.92
N ALA A 80 -17.64 30.18 27.61
CA ALA A 80 -17.31 29.14 26.63
C ALA A 80 -15.79 28.92 26.52
N LEU A 81 -14.99 29.98 26.60
CA LEU A 81 -13.52 29.90 26.63
C LEU A 81 -13.03 29.27 27.93
N THR A 82 -13.62 29.65 29.08
CA THR A 82 -13.29 29.05 30.39
C THR A 82 -13.60 27.56 30.38
N ALA A 83 -14.74 27.13 29.84
CA ALA A 83 -15.09 25.72 29.70
C ALA A 83 -14.13 24.93 28.79
N LEU A 84 -13.56 25.58 27.76
CA LEU A 84 -12.50 24.98 26.93
C LEU A 84 -11.16 24.96 27.65
N ASP A 85 -10.82 26.01 28.40
CA ASP A 85 -9.57 26.06 29.18
C ASP A 85 -9.57 25.00 30.29
N ASP A 86 -10.67 24.88 31.04
CA ASP A 86 -10.84 23.86 32.07
C ASP A 86 -10.76 22.44 31.48
N TRP A 87 -11.36 22.24 30.31
CA TRP A 87 -11.28 20.98 29.59
C TRP A 87 -9.84 20.63 29.18
N CYS A 88 -9.09 21.61 28.69
CA CYS A 88 -7.67 21.45 28.40
C CYS A 88 -6.86 21.14 29.67
N GLY A 89 -7.22 21.72 30.82
CA GLY A 89 -6.60 21.47 32.13
C GLY A 89 -6.96 20.13 32.80
N GLY A 90 -7.89 19.35 32.22
CA GLY A 90 -8.30 18.06 32.78
C GLY A 90 -7.19 16.99 32.84
N PRO A 91 -7.47 15.81 33.41
CA PRO A 91 -6.54 14.69 33.56
C PRO A 91 -5.67 14.39 32.32
N PRO A 92 -4.43 13.88 32.51
CA PRO A 92 -3.53 13.51 31.42
C PRO A 92 -4.14 12.43 30.52
N GLY A 93 -3.76 12.44 29.24
CA GLY A 93 -4.30 11.57 28.19
C GLY A 93 -5.00 12.35 27.06
N LEU A 94 -5.44 11.63 26.02
CA LEU A 94 -6.12 12.19 24.85
C LEU A 94 -7.56 12.60 25.20
N ARG A 95 -7.90 13.86 24.94
CA ARG A 95 -9.28 14.36 25.00
C ARG A 95 -9.69 14.91 23.66
N VAL A 96 -10.89 14.57 23.22
CA VAL A 96 -11.46 15.07 21.97
C VAL A 96 -12.75 15.82 22.29
N ARG A 97 -12.86 17.05 21.82
CA ARG A 97 -14.06 17.87 21.98
C ARG A 97 -14.62 18.29 20.63
N TRP A 98 -15.92 18.08 20.46
CA TRP A 98 -16.68 18.52 19.28
C TRP A 98 -17.33 19.88 19.58
N LEU A 99 -16.76 20.97 19.05
CA LEU A 99 -17.30 22.33 19.16
C LEU A 99 -18.20 22.62 17.95
N HIS A 100 -19.50 22.77 18.17
CA HIS A 100 -20.46 22.94 17.07
C HIS A 100 -21.42 24.11 17.26
N GLY A 101 -21.98 24.61 16.15
CA GLY A 101 -22.95 25.71 16.12
C GLY A 101 -23.01 26.37 14.74
N ALA A 102 -24.03 27.18 14.49
CA ALA A 102 -24.26 27.83 13.20
C ALA A 102 -23.04 28.65 12.68
N GLY A 103 -23.00 28.90 11.36
CA GLY A 103 -22.03 29.82 10.75
C GLY A 103 -22.09 31.22 11.38
N GLY A 104 -20.96 31.90 11.53
CA GLY A 104 -20.92 33.24 12.15
C GLY A 104 -21.03 33.30 13.68
N GLN A 105 -21.19 32.16 14.38
CA GLN A 105 -21.27 32.12 15.85
C GLN A 105 -19.95 32.47 16.58
N GLY A 106 -18.80 32.49 15.87
CA GLY A 106 -17.49 32.79 16.44
C GLY A 106 -16.68 31.57 16.89
N LYS A 107 -16.96 30.38 16.35
CA LYS A 107 -16.24 29.14 16.68
C LYS A 107 -14.74 29.21 16.39
N THR A 108 -14.35 29.60 15.17
CA THR A 108 -12.94 29.75 14.76
C THR A 108 -12.21 30.75 15.64
N ARG A 109 -12.85 31.90 15.95
CA ARG A 109 -12.31 32.91 16.88
C ARG A 109 -12.14 32.38 18.31
N LEU A 110 -13.09 31.60 18.82
CA LEU A 110 -12.99 30.93 20.11
C LEU A 110 -11.84 29.91 20.14
N ALA A 111 -11.64 29.17 19.04
CA ALA A 111 -10.52 28.23 18.91
C ALA A 111 -9.16 28.96 18.84
N HIS A 112 -9.07 30.07 18.11
CA HIS A 112 -7.85 30.90 18.05
C HIS A 112 -7.51 31.49 19.42
N GLU A 113 -8.51 31.89 20.22
CA GLU A 113 -8.21 32.38 21.58
C GLU A 113 -7.81 31.28 22.56
N LEU A 114 -8.39 30.08 22.43
CA LEU A 114 -7.89 28.93 23.18
C LEU A 114 -6.43 28.63 22.78
N ALA A 115 -6.11 28.69 21.49
CA ALA A 115 -4.76 28.51 20.97
C ALA A 115 -3.77 29.54 21.53
N GLY A 116 -4.11 30.84 21.51
CA GLY A 116 -3.29 31.90 22.09
C GLY A 116 -3.06 31.70 23.58
N LEU A 117 -4.11 31.40 24.34
CA LEU A 117 -4.03 31.15 25.78
C LEU A 117 -3.19 29.91 26.12
N ARG A 118 -3.23 28.86 25.29
CA ARG A 118 -2.43 27.65 25.50
C ARG A 118 -0.99 27.82 25.03
N GLY A 119 -0.77 28.51 23.91
CA GLY A 119 0.55 28.86 23.39
C GLY A 119 1.35 29.73 24.36
N THR A 120 0.73 30.74 24.99
CA THR A 120 1.39 31.56 26.03
C THR A 120 1.79 30.76 27.28
N ARG A 121 1.08 29.65 27.56
CA ARG A 121 1.44 28.66 28.59
C ARG A 121 2.44 27.61 28.09
N GLY A 122 3.01 27.78 26.89
CA GLY A 122 4.04 26.95 26.30
C GLY A 122 3.55 25.70 25.56
N TRP A 123 2.24 25.46 25.46
CA TRP A 123 1.69 24.29 24.76
C TRP A 123 1.98 24.36 23.25
N LEU A 124 2.20 23.20 22.63
CA LEU A 124 2.27 23.09 21.17
C LEU A 124 0.85 23.14 20.61
N VAL A 125 0.55 24.14 19.78
CA VAL A 125 -0.74 24.24 19.09
C VAL A 125 -0.53 23.92 17.62
N VAL A 126 -1.37 23.05 17.07
CA VAL A 126 -1.26 22.53 15.70
C VAL A 126 -2.62 22.67 15.01
N ASP A 127 -2.64 23.13 13.78
CA ASP A 127 -3.82 23.13 12.92
C ASP A 127 -3.77 21.92 11.98
N ALA A 128 -4.94 21.31 11.73
CA ALA A 128 -5.13 20.29 10.71
C ALA A 128 -6.11 20.78 9.65
N VAL A 129 -5.71 20.69 8.39
CA VAL A 129 -6.55 21.09 7.26
C VAL A 129 -6.65 19.99 6.22
N HIS A 130 -7.84 19.79 5.65
CA HIS A 130 -8.09 18.72 4.69
C HIS A 130 -7.39 19.03 3.37
N ALA A 131 -6.74 18.05 2.76
CA ALA A 131 -5.93 18.29 1.57
C ALA A 131 -6.74 18.68 0.32
N ALA A 132 -8.07 18.48 0.32
CA ALA A 132 -8.95 19.02 -0.72
C ALA A 132 -9.17 20.53 -0.58
N ASP A 133 -8.87 21.11 0.58
CA ASP A 133 -9.26 22.48 0.94
C ASP A 133 -8.11 23.50 1.06
N THR A 134 -6.81 23.14 0.97
CA THR A 134 -5.80 24.17 1.34
C THR A 134 -4.38 24.10 0.77
N GLU A 135 -3.85 25.32 0.77
CA GLU A 135 -2.49 25.81 0.64
C GLU A 135 -1.45 25.02 1.48
N PRO A 136 -0.20 24.92 1.00
CA PRO A 136 0.95 24.43 1.77
C PRO A 136 1.23 25.28 3.01
N PRO A 137 1.51 24.66 4.16
CA PRO A 137 1.97 25.40 5.32
C PRO A 137 3.44 25.83 5.19
N ASP A 138 3.84 26.82 5.98
CA ASP A 138 5.15 27.47 5.88
C ASP A 138 6.33 26.51 6.00
N ALA A 139 7.41 26.88 5.32
CA ALA A 139 8.73 26.40 5.65
C ALA A 139 9.00 26.61 7.16
N GLY A 140 9.22 25.52 7.89
CA GLY A 140 9.48 25.53 9.35
C GLY A 140 8.25 25.32 10.24
N SER A 141 7.03 25.50 9.73
CA SER A 141 5.79 25.20 10.50
C SER A 141 5.49 23.70 10.63
N GLN A 142 6.29 22.88 9.97
CA GLN A 142 6.12 21.43 9.87
C GLN A 142 6.93 20.68 10.96
N ASP A 143 7.61 21.39 11.88
CA ASP A 143 8.25 20.80 13.05
C ASP A 143 7.26 20.65 14.22
N LEU A 144 6.68 19.46 14.35
CA LEU A 144 5.65 19.14 15.32
C LEU A 144 6.21 18.35 16.51
N ARG A 145 7.52 18.43 16.77
CA ARG A 145 8.16 17.75 17.89
C ARG A 145 7.61 18.25 19.22
N VAL A 146 7.16 17.30 20.04
CA VAL A 146 6.52 17.59 21.33
C VAL A 146 7.54 17.86 22.46
N SER A 147 8.82 17.55 22.23
CA SER A 147 9.89 17.72 23.22
C SER A 147 10.04 19.19 23.65
N GLY A 148 9.82 19.47 24.94
CA GLY A 148 9.91 20.83 25.50
C GLY A 148 8.56 21.53 25.66
N HIS A 149 7.46 20.93 25.18
CA HIS A 149 6.11 21.45 25.37
C HIS A 149 5.37 20.71 26.50
N PRO A 150 4.60 21.41 27.37
CA PRO A 150 3.85 20.81 28.47
C PRO A 150 2.53 20.13 28.03
N GLY A 151 2.16 20.22 26.75
CA GLY A 151 0.96 19.62 26.17
C GLY A 151 0.77 19.99 24.70
N VAL A 152 -0.16 19.31 24.02
CA VAL A 152 -0.52 19.52 22.61
C VAL A 152 -2.00 19.88 22.48
N VAL A 153 -2.31 20.90 21.66
CA VAL A 153 -3.66 21.20 21.19
C VAL A 153 -3.71 21.07 19.67
N LEU A 154 -4.52 20.16 19.15
CA LEU A 154 -4.80 20.00 17.73
C LEU A 154 -6.16 20.65 17.41
N LEU A 155 -6.17 21.62 16.51
CA LEU A 155 -7.37 22.26 15.98
C LEU A 155 -7.71 21.65 14.62
N VAL A 156 -8.97 21.29 14.40
CA VAL A 156 -9.46 20.78 13.12
C VAL A 156 -10.66 21.61 12.70
N ASP A 157 -10.47 22.49 11.72
CA ASP A 157 -11.58 23.30 11.23
C ASP A 157 -12.42 22.55 10.20
N TYR A 158 -13.71 22.89 10.15
CA TYR A 158 -14.71 22.25 9.30
C TYR A 158 -14.75 20.72 9.42
N ALA A 159 -14.59 20.18 10.63
CA ALA A 159 -14.51 18.75 10.88
C ALA A 159 -15.73 17.98 10.35
N ASP A 160 -16.92 18.57 10.34
CA ASP A 160 -18.14 17.99 9.76
C ASP A 160 -18.14 17.89 8.23
N ARG A 161 -17.25 18.61 7.54
CA ARG A 161 -17.04 18.50 6.09
C ARG A 161 -16.07 17.38 5.70
N TRP A 162 -15.28 16.88 6.66
CA TRP A 162 -14.30 15.85 6.37
C TRP A 162 -14.98 14.47 6.30
N PRO A 163 -14.61 13.61 5.34
CA PRO A 163 -15.01 12.21 5.38
C PRO A 163 -14.61 11.58 6.72
N LEU A 164 -15.52 10.81 7.34
CA LEU A 164 -15.28 10.18 8.64
C LEU A 164 -14.02 9.30 8.67
N ALA A 165 -13.69 8.67 7.54
CA ALA A 165 -12.46 7.90 7.38
C ALA A 165 -11.20 8.76 7.51
N HIS A 166 -11.21 9.99 6.99
CA HIS A 166 -10.05 10.89 7.02
C HIS A 166 -9.85 11.48 8.42
N LEU A 167 -10.95 11.85 9.11
CA LEU A 167 -10.88 12.21 10.53
C LEU A 167 -10.33 11.06 11.37
N ASN A 168 -10.72 9.83 11.06
CA ASN A 168 -10.20 8.66 11.76
C ASN A 168 -8.69 8.49 11.54
N TRP A 169 -8.19 8.71 10.32
CA TRP A 169 -6.74 8.71 10.05
C TRP A 169 -6.00 9.84 10.77
N LEU A 170 -6.60 11.03 10.86
CA LEU A 170 -6.07 12.13 11.67
C LEU A 170 -5.95 11.75 13.15
N LEU A 171 -6.99 11.11 13.69
CA LEU A 171 -7.05 10.72 15.10
C LEU A 171 -6.18 9.50 15.45
N THR A 172 -5.56 8.85 14.46
CA THR A 172 -4.54 7.81 14.64
C THR A 172 -3.09 8.31 14.46
N ASN A 173 -2.89 9.62 14.29
CA ASN A 173 -1.57 10.23 14.09
C ASN A 173 -0.66 10.11 15.33
N ALA A 174 0.63 9.82 15.12
CA ALA A 174 1.65 9.74 16.17
C ALA A 174 1.76 11.00 17.03
N LEU A 175 1.45 12.19 16.50
CA LEU A 175 1.39 13.44 17.28
C LEU A 175 0.44 13.33 18.49
N LEU A 176 -0.61 12.52 18.37
CA LEU A 176 -1.63 12.35 19.41
C LEU A 176 -1.27 11.28 20.45
N GLU A 177 -0.13 10.60 20.28
CA GLU A 177 0.37 9.55 21.17
C GLU A 177 1.51 10.03 22.07
N ALA A 178 1.77 11.33 22.09
CA ALA A 178 2.82 11.94 22.90
C ALA A 178 2.59 11.73 24.41
N ASP A 179 3.68 11.65 25.18
CA ASP A 179 3.66 11.45 26.65
C ASP A 179 3.32 12.73 27.44
N VAL A 180 2.56 13.63 26.80
CA VAL A 180 2.05 14.89 27.36
C VAL A 180 0.54 14.94 27.18
N PRO A 181 -0.21 15.79 27.91
CA PRO A 181 -1.63 15.98 27.67
C PRO A 181 -1.92 16.40 26.21
N VAL A 182 -2.76 15.64 25.52
CA VAL A 182 -3.19 15.92 24.13
C VAL A 182 -4.67 16.32 24.10
N ARG A 183 -4.99 17.41 23.43
CA ARG A 183 -6.34 17.97 23.28
C ARG A 183 -6.64 18.13 21.81
N VAL A 184 -7.75 17.55 21.33
CA VAL A 184 -8.20 17.70 19.94
C VAL A 184 -9.53 18.44 19.95
N LEU A 185 -9.57 19.62 19.35
CA LEU A 185 -10.76 20.43 19.18
C LEU A 185 -11.24 20.32 17.73
N LEU A 186 -12.36 19.64 17.54
CA LEU A 186 -13.03 19.48 16.24
C LEU A 186 -14.09 20.57 16.10
N ILE A 187 -13.94 21.46 15.11
CA ILE A 187 -14.83 22.60 14.89
C ILE A 187 -15.81 22.25 13.77
N ALA A 188 -17.10 22.33 14.04
CA ALA A 188 -18.14 21.91 13.11
C ALA A 188 -19.33 22.88 13.05
N ARG A 189 -20.09 22.88 11.96
CA ARG A 189 -21.40 23.56 11.88
C ARG A 189 -22.50 22.74 12.56
N SER A 190 -22.48 21.41 12.43
CA SER A 190 -23.48 20.50 13.05
C SER A 190 -22.86 19.48 14.03
N ALA A 191 -23.73 18.70 14.71
CA ALA A 191 -23.33 17.61 15.60
C ALA A 191 -23.49 16.22 14.95
N ASP A 192 -23.94 16.13 13.70
CA ASP A 192 -24.48 14.90 13.13
C ASP A 192 -23.41 13.80 12.96
N ALA A 193 -22.19 14.20 12.61
CA ALA A 193 -21.05 13.28 12.49
C ALA A 193 -20.47 12.83 13.87
N TRP A 194 -20.86 13.49 14.96
CA TRP A 194 -20.25 13.27 16.27
C TRP A 194 -20.55 11.90 16.88
N PRO A 195 -21.78 11.37 16.90
CA PRO A 195 -22.07 10.06 17.51
C PRO A 195 -21.22 8.92 16.92
N ALA A 196 -21.06 8.88 15.59
CA ALA A 196 -20.25 7.87 14.91
C ALA A 196 -18.76 8.00 15.27
N LEU A 197 -18.24 9.22 15.28
CA LEU A 197 -16.85 9.48 15.65
C LEU A 197 -16.59 9.19 17.14
N ARG A 198 -17.50 9.58 18.02
CA ARG A 198 -17.46 9.31 19.46
C ARG A 198 -17.45 7.80 19.75
N ALA A 199 -18.28 7.03 19.05
CA ALA A 199 -18.31 5.57 19.18
C ALA A 199 -16.98 4.92 18.78
N LYS A 200 -16.27 5.46 17.77
CA LYS A 200 -14.93 5.01 17.38
C LYS A 200 -13.86 5.43 18.40
N LEU A 201 -13.91 6.67 18.88
CA LEU A 201 -12.98 7.20 19.87
C LEU A 201 -13.10 6.50 21.24
N ALA A 202 -14.29 6.01 21.58
CA ALA A 202 -14.51 5.15 22.74
C ALA A 202 -13.80 3.79 22.63
N ARG A 203 -13.34 3.39 21.44
CA ARG A 203 -12.72 2.08 21.14
C ARG A 203 -11.19 2.13 20.95
N ARG A 204 -10.49 3.25 21.22
CA ARG A 204 -9.01 3.35 21.17
C ARG A 204 -8.36 3.14 22.57
N ASP A 205 -7.04 3.04 22.73
CA ASP A 205 -5.91 3.23 21.79
C ASP A 205 -4.93 2.02 21.75
N ARG A 206 -3.71 2.21 21.23
CA ARG A 206 -2.60 1.23 21.26
C ARG A 206 -2.21 0.80 22.70
N ASN A 207 -2.51 1.62 23.71
CA ASN A 207 -2.35 1.33 25.13
C ASN A 207 -3.64 0.84 25.83
N GLY A 208 -4.75 0.67 25.10
CA GLY A 208 -6.07 0.33 25.66
C GLY A 208 -6.74 1.46 26.44
N ARG A 209 -6.37 2.73 26.20
CA ARG A 209 -6.87 3.92 26.89
C ARG A 209 -7.93 4.63 26.04
N PRO A 210 -9.24 4.53 26.36
CA PRO A 210 -10.29 5.24 25.63
C PRO A 210 -10.09 6.76 25.71
N ALA A 211 -10.33 7.46 24.59
CA ALA A 211 -10.26 8.91 24.57
C ALA A 211 -11.43 9.50 25.36
N ALA A 212 -11.17 10.50 26.21
CA ALA A 212 -12.26 11.23 26.85
C ALA A 212 -12.93 12.14 25.81
N THR A 213 -14.18 11.86 25.52
CA THR A 213 -14.97 12.56 24.48
C THR A 213 -15.98 13.49 25.13
N SER A 214 -16.18 14.67 24.54
CA SER A 214 -17.23 15.62 24.93
C SER A 214 -17.66 16.45 23.72
N ASP A 215 -18.85 17.04 23.77
CA ASP A 215 -19.27 18.08 22.83
C ASP A 215 -19.57 19.38 23.56
N GLN A 216 -19.55 20.47 22.80
CA GLN A 216 -19.86 21.81 23.27
C GLN A 216 -20.64 22.54 22.18
N LEU A 217 -21.93 22.75 22.43
CA LEU A 217 -22.77 23.61 21.60
C LEU A 217 -22.44 25.08 21.88
N LEU A 218 -21.97 25.80 20.87
CA LEU A 218 -21.81 27.24 20.92
C LEU A 218 -23.15 27.92 20.58
N ARG A 219 -23.92 28.25 21.63
CA ARG A 219 -25.25 28.87 21.53
C ARG A 219 -25.18 30.30 20.93
N PRO A 220 -26.27 30.84 20.37
CA PRO A 220 -26.35 32.26 20.01
C PRO A 220 -26.02 33.19 21.19
N LEU A 221 -25.51 34.38 20.90
CA LEU A 221 -25.35 35.45 21.89
C LEU A 221 -26.71 35.79 22.51
N ARG A 222 -26.74 35.87 23.85
CA ARG A 222 -27.99 36.03 24.61
C ARG A 222 -28.62 37.39 24.31
N THR A 223 -29.92 37.38 24.05
CA THR A 223 -30.71 38.62 23.97
C THR A 223 -30.95 39.20 25.36
N GLU A 224 -31.11 38.33 26.37
CA GLU A 224 -31.24 38.71 27.77
C GLU A 224 -29.85 38.94 28.39
N GLY A 225 -29.59 40.16 28.85
CA GLY A 225 -28.30 40.59 29.39
C GLY A 225 -27.57 41.58 28.48
N ASP A 226 -26.31 41.87 28.79
CA ASP A 226 -25.49 42.87 28.08
C ASP A 226 -24.54 42.23 27.05
N ASP A 227 -24.62 40.93 26.77
CA ASP A 227 -23.67 40.20 25.91
C ASP A 227 -23.55 40.79 24.50
N ARG A 228 -24.68 41.03 23.82
CA ARG A 228 -24.70 41.60 22.46
C ARG A 228 -24.21 43.04 22.44
N ALA A 229 -24.62 43.84 23.43
CA ALA A 229 -24.24 45.24 23.53
C ALA A 229 -22.76 45.41 23.94
N ALA A 230 -22.25 44.57 24.83
CA ALA A 230 -20.84 44.49 25.17
C ALA A 230 -19.99 44.07 23.96
N MET A 231 -20.44 43.06 23.20
CA MET A 231 -19.79 42.66 21.94
C MET A 231 -19.77 43.81 20.93
N PHE A 232 -20.91 44.51 20.76
CA PHE A 232 -20.98 45.67 19.88
C PHE A 232 -20.01 46.78 20.29
N ARG A 233 -19.97 47.13 21.59
CA ARG A 233 -19.04 48.16 22.11
C ARG A 233 -17.58 47.77 21.87
N ALA A 234 -17.21 46.53 22.17
CA ALA A 234 -15.85 46.04 21.93
C ALA A 234 -15.48 46.07 20.44
N ALA A 235 -16.41 45.63 19.57
CA ALA A 235 -16.22 45.66 18.12
C ALA A 235 -16.06 47.09 17.61
N ARG A 236 -16.97 47.99 18.00
CA ARG A 236 -16.94 49.41 17.67
C ARG A 236 -15.62 50.05 18.09
N SER A 237 -15.20 49.88 19.34
CA SER A 237 -13.95 50.45 19.83
C SER A 237 -12.73 49.86 19.12
N GLY A 238 -12.72 48.55 18.86
CA GLY A 238 -11.66 47.88 18.10
C GLY A 238 -11.51 48.45 16.68
N PHE A 239 -12.61 48.51 15.92
CA PHE A 239 -12.58 49.08 14.57
C PHE A 239 -12.24 50.57 14.58
N ALA A 240 -12.79 51.35 15.51
CA ALA A 240 -12.54 52.79 15.62
C ALA A 240 -11.07 53.16 15.84
N ARG A 241 -10.27 52.30 16.49
CA ARG A 241 -8.81 52.51 16.63
C ARG A 241 -8.10 52.61 15.28
N HIS A 242 -8.66 51.98 14.26
CA HIS A 242 -8.15 52.07 12.90
C HIS A 242 -8.69 53.29 12.15
N TYR A 243 -9.46 54.20 12.74
CA TYR A 243 -9.95 55.43 12.11
C TYR A 243 -9.52 56.67 12.92
N PRO A 244 -8.28 57.18 12.72
CA PRO A 244 -7.71 58.22 13.57
C PRO A 244 -8.43 59.58 13.48
N ALA A 245 -9.20 59.81 12.41
CA ALA A 245 -9.97 61.03 12.19
C ALA A 245 -11.40 60.97 12.75
N LEU A 246 -11.80 59.86 13.37
CA LEU A 246 -13.18 59.64 13.84
C LEU A 246 -13.43 60.34 15.18
N PRO A 247 -14.33 61.35 15.25
CA PRO A 247 -14.64 62.02 16.49
C PRO A 247 -15.63 61.19 17.33
N ASP A 248 -15.37 61.11 18.63
CA ASP A 248 -16.22 60.46 19.63
C ASP A 248 -16.75 59.08 19.20
N PRO A 249 -15.86 58.08 19.04
CA PRO A 249 -16.24 56.74 18.60
C PRO A 249 -17.21 56.06 19.60
N ASP A 250 -17.23 56.50 20.86
CA ASP A 250 -18.08 55.91 21.87
C ASP A 250 -19.55 56.35 21.79
N ALA A 251 -19.84 57.43 21.07
CA ALA A 251 -21.19 57.88 20.78
C ALA A 251 -21.83 57.20 19.55
N ILE A 252 -21.11 56.36 18.81
CA ILE A 252 -21.65 55.70 17.60
C ILE A 252 -22.63 54.60 18.04
N PRO A 253 -23.93 54.71 17.67
CA PRO A 253 -24.95 53.73 18.02
C PRO A 253 -24.88 52.51 17.09
N PRO A 254 -25.47 51.37 17.48
CA PRO A 254 -25.70 50.28 16.54
C PRO A 254 -26.67 50.73 15.44
N PRO A 255 -26.43 50.31 14.18
CA PRO A 255 -27.26 50.70 13.04
C PRO A 255 -28.68 50.09 13.10
N LEU A 256 -28.85 49.04 13.91
CA LEU A 256 -30.06 48.27 14.12
C LEU A 256 -30.24 47.96 15.60
N GLY A 257 -31.47 47.66 16.03
CA GLY A 257 -31.74 47.14 17.36
C GLY A 257 -31.01 45.81 17.60
N LEU A 258 -30.19 45.74 18.65
CA LEU A 258 -29.40 44.54 18.98
C LEU A 258 -30.26 43.36 19.47
N ASP A 259 -31.57 43.58 19.65
CA ASP A 259 -32.59 42.59 19.95
C ASP A 259 -32.95 41.71 18.73
N HIS A 260 -32.60 42.13 17.52
CA HIS A 260 -32.85 41.34 16.29
C HIS A 260 -32.27 39.91 16.38
N PRO A 261 -33.00 38.85 15.97
CA PRO A 261 -32.56 37.45 16.14
C PRO A 261 -31.17 37.14 15.57
N ASP A 262 -30.84 37.69 14.41
CA ASP A 262 -29.56 37.45 13.72
C ASP A 262 -28.33 38.04 14.43
N PHE A 263 -28.51 38.99 15.36
CA PHE A 263 -27.43 39.42 16.27
C PHE A 263 -27.12 38.40 17.37
N GLY A 264 -27.80 37.25 17.35
CA GLY A 264 -27.32 36.04 18.00
C GLY A 264 -25.99 35.54 17.42
N LEU A 265 -25.65 35.89 16.17
CA LEU A 265 -24.36 35.59 15.56
C LEU A 265 -23.34 36.68 15.87
N THR A 266 -22.18 36.28 16.37
CA THR A 266 -21.04 37.18 16.65
C THR A 266 -20.65 38.00 15.41
N LEU A 267 -20.62 37.37 14.24
CA LEU A 267 -20.24 38.05 12.99
C LEU A 267 -21.23 39.16 12.61
N SER A 268 -22.54 38.95 12.78
CA SER A 268 -23.55 39.98 12.48
C SER A 268 -23.35 41.24 13.34
N VAL A 269 -23.02 41.06 14.62
CA VAL A 269 -22.72 42.18 15.53
C VAL A 269 -21.45 42.91 15.11
N HIS A 270 -20.41 42.18 14.69
CA HIS A 270 -19.17 42.79 14.19
C HIS A 270 -19.40 43.55 12.88
N MET A 271 -20.18 43.00 11.94
CA MET A 271 -20.54 43.70 10.70
C MET A 271 -21.28 45.00 11.00
N ALA A 272 -22.27 44.97 11.90
CA ALA A 272 -23.01 46.16 12.32
C ALA A 272 -22.09 47.23 12.92
N ALA A 273 -21.15 46.83 13.79
CA ALA A 273 -20.20 47.76 14.40
C ALA A 273 -19.22 48.34 13.37
N LEU A 274 -18.68 47.51 12.48
CA LEU A 274 -17.75 47.96 11.43
C LEU A 274 -18.43 48.94 10.48
N VAL A 275 -19.65 48.63 10.01
CA VAL A 275 -20.42 49.51 9.13
C VAL A 275 -20.74 50.83 9.82
N ALA A 276 -21.13 50.82 11.09
CA ALA A 276 -21.40 52.05 11.84
C ALA A 276 -20.16 52.94 11.98
N VAL A 277 -18.99 52.34 12.27
CA VAL A 277 -17.71 53.05 12.38
C VAL A 277 -17.27 53.61 11.03
N ASP A 278 -17.25 52.78 9.98
CA ASP A 278 -16.81 53.18 8.64
C ASP A 278 -17.74 54.23 8.03
N ALA A 279 -19.06 54.09 8.18
CA ALA A 279 -20.04 55.06 7.71
C ALA A 279 -19.88 56.40 8.43
N ARG A 280 -19.68 56.40 9.75
CA ARG A 280 -19.46 57.63 10.51
C ARG A 280 -18.16 58.34 10.13
N ALA A 281 -17.09 57.57 9.88
CA ALA A 281 -15.78 58.09 9.46
C ALA A 281 -15.84 58.76 8.08
N HIS A 282 -16.66 58.23 7.18
CA HIS A 282 -16.80 58.73 5.81
C HIS A 282 -18.08 59.56 5.57
N HIS A 283 -18.79 59.93 6.64
CA HIS A 283 -20.05 60.69 6.57
C HIS A 283 -21.13 60.07 5.67
N ARG A 284 -21.25 58.74 5.69
CA ARG A 284 -22.25 57.95 4.95
C ARG A 284 -23.44 57.59 5.84
N SER A 285 -24.58 57.29 5.24
CA SER A 285 -25.74 56.73 5.94
C SER A 285 -25.49 55.28 6.31
N THR A 286 -25.85 54.89 7.53
CA THR A 286 -25.86 53.48 7.96
C THR A 286 -27.10 52.76 7.43
N PRO A 287 -26.97 51.54 6.90
CA PRO A 287 -28.12 50.72 6.51
C PRO A 287 -29.02 50.37 7.70
N ASP A 288 -30.31 50.13 7.43
CA ASP A 288 -31.36 49.84 8.40
C ASP A 288 -31.84 48.38 8.39
N ASP A 289 -31.13 47.48 7.69
CA ASP A 289 -31.35 46.04 7.68
C ASP A 289 -30.03 45.25 7.49
N LEU A 290 -30.06 43.93 7.71
CA LEU A 290 -28.86 43.08 7.62
C LEU A 290 -28.36 42.87 6.20
N ILE A 291 -29.27 42.88 5.23
CA ILE A 291 -28.91 42.80 3.80
C ILE A 291 -28.11 44.05 3.44
N GLY A 292 -28.57 45.22 3.88
CA GLY A 292 -27.90 46.50 3.72
C GLY A 292 -26.53 46.54 4.39
N LEU A 293 -26.34 45.93 5.57
CA LEU A 293 -25.01 45.82 6.19
C LEU A 293 -24.04 45.01 5.33
N THR A 294 -24.48 43.87 4.78
CA THR A 294 -23.70 43.05 3.84
C THR A 294 -23.41 43.85 2.56
N THR A 295 -24.43 44.44 1.94
CA THR A 295 -24.34 45.26 0.73
C THR A 295 -23.38 46.42 0.90
N TYR A 296 -23.45 47.14 2.02
CA TYR A 296 -22.51 48.22 2.33
C TYR A 296 -21.06 47.73 2.29
N LEU A 297 -20.74 46.59 2.92
CA LEU A 297 -19.38 46.07 2.95
C LEU A 297 -18.91 45.61 1.56
N LEU A 298 -19.80 45.03 0.76
CA LEU A 298 -19.48 44.63 -0.62
C LEU A 298 -19.35 45.84 -1.55
N ASP A 299 -20.13 46.91 -1.35
CA ASP A 299 -19.97 48.17 -2.06
C ASP A 299 -18.59 48.80 -1.76
N ARG A 300 -18.10 48.68 -0.52
CA ARG A 300 -16.74 49.10 -0.17
C ARG A 300 -15.66 48.25 -0.86
N GLU A 301 -15.89 46.95 -1.07
CA GLU A 301 -15.01 46.11 -1.88
C GLU A 301 -14.97 46.59 -3.34
N HIS A 302 -16.15 46.81 -3.94
CA HIS A 302 -16.27 47.32 -5.31
C HIS A 302 -15.63 48.72 -5.47
N GLU A 303 -15.80 49.61 -4.48
CA GLU A 303 -15.18 50.93 -4.45
C GLU A 303 -13.65 50.82 -4.40
N ASN A 304 -13.11 49.92 -3.57
CA ASN A 304 -11.67 49.67 -3.50
C ASN A 304 -11.13 49.13 -4.84
N TRP A 305 -11.83 48.21 -5.50
CA TRP A 305 -11.44 47.73 -6.82
C TRP A 305 -11.47 48.85 -7.88
N ALA A 306 -12.50 49.70 -7.86
CA ALA A 306 -12.61 50.85 -8.75
C ALA A 306 -11.48 51.87 -8.52
N GLN A 307 -11.21 52.24 -7.27
CA GLN A 307 -10.12 53.16 -6.91
C GLN A 307 -8.75 52.63 -7.36
N ARG A 308 -8.48 51.34 -7.14
CA ARG A 308 -7.23 50.70 -7.60
C ARG A 308 -7.11 50.67 -9.12
N HIS A 309 -8.23 50.49 -9.82
CA HIS A 309 -8.29 50.56 -11.27
C HIS A 309 -8.15 51.99 -11.82
N GLU A 310 -8.66 53.02 -11.13
CA GLU A 310 -8.56 54.43 -11.52
C GLU A 310 -7.18 55.04 -11.22
N ASN A 311 -6.59 54.70 -10.07
CA ASN A 311 -5.23 55.12 -9.68
C ASN A 311 -4.12 54.58 -10.61
N ARG A 312 -4.46 53.66 -11.51
CA ARG A 312 -3.70 53.23 -12.70
C ARG A 312 -3.24 54.38 -13.61
N ALA A 313 -3.84 55.57 -13.49
CA ALA A 313 -3.56 56.74 -14.34
C ALA A 313 -2.16 57.36 -14.18
N ALA A 314 -1.35 56.93 -13.20
CA ALA A 314 -0.03 57.51 -12.89
C ALA A 314 1.17 56.60 -13.24
N GLU A 315 1.09 55.31 -12.90
CA GLU A 315 2.22 54.36 -12.99
C GLU A 315 1.77 52.96 -13.46
N GLU A 316 2.71 52.01 -13.60
CA GLU A 316 2.49 50.63 -14.08
C GLU A 316 1.76 49.71 -13.07
N GLY A 317 0.61 50.16 -12.57
CA GLY A 317 -0.26 49.48 -11.61
C GLY A 317 -1.12 48.34 -12.18
N HIS A 318 -2.27 48.09 -11.52
CA HIS A 318 -3.25 47.03 -11.76
C HIS A 318 -4.05 47.24 -13.05
N ARG A 319 -4.42 46.15 -13.74
CA ARG A 319 -4.61 46.13 -15.19
C ARG A 319 -5.95 45.55 -15.66
N ILE A 320 -6.64 44.77 -14.85
CA ILE A 320 -7.99 44.26 -15.11
C ILE A 320 -9.10 45.22 -14.65
N SER A 321 -10.30 45.15 -15.25
CA SER A 321 -11.45 45.99 -14.85
C SER A 321 -12.10 45.56 -13.52
N THR A 322 -12.94 46.42 -12.92
CA THR A 322 -13.74 46.08 -11.72
C THR A 322 -14.62 44.84 -11.93
N THR A 323 -15.22 44.69 -13.12
CA THR A 323 -16.01 43.52 -13.49
C THR A 323 -15.14 42.27 -13.56
N THR A 324 -13.95 42.37 -14.15
CA THR A 324 -12.99 41.26 -14.23
C THR A 324 -12.51 40.84 -12.84
N MET A 325 -12.27 41.80 -11.93
CA MET A 325 -11.93 41.53 -10.53
C MET A 325 -13.06 40.79 -9.82
N ALA A 326 -14.30 41.27 -9.95
CA ALA A 326 -15.47 40.61 -9.37
C ALA A 326 -15.61 39.15 -9.84
N ARG A 327 -15.37 38.88 -11.13
CA ARG A 327 -15.34 37.51 -11.70
C ARG A 327 -14.22 36.65 -11.12
N ALA A 328 -13.04 37.22 -10.90
CA ALA A 328 -11.92 36.52 -10.28
C ALA A 328 -12.24 36.15 -8.82
N VAL A 329 -12.80 37.09 -8.04
CA VAL A 329 -13.26 36.84 -6.66
C VAL A 329 -14.38 35.80 -6.64
N PHE A 330 -15.34 35.88 -7.56
CA PHE A 330 -16.41 34.88 -7.68
C PHE A 330 -15.85 33.47 -7.92
N THR A 331 -14.86 33.36 -8.80
CA THR A 331 -14.15 32.10 -9.06
C THR A 331 -13.43 31.62 -7.80
N ALA A 332 -12.69 32.51 -7.13
CA ALA A 332 -11.96 32.23 -5.89
C ALA A 332 -12.86 31.69 -4.77
N VAL A 333 -14.07 32.23 -4.61
CA VAL A 333 -15.02 31.72 -3.60
C VAL A 333 -15.41 30.27 -3.91
N LEU A 334 -15.74 29.94 -5.16
CA LEU A 334 -16.15 28.60 -5.57
C LEU A 334 -15.00 27.58 -5.53
N THR A 335 -13.80 27.98 -5.96
CA THR A 335 -12.65 27.07 -6.05
C THR A 335 -11.86 26.95 -4.75
N GLY A 336 -11.87 28.00 -3.93
CA GLY A 336 -10.86 28.22 -2.91
C GLY A 336 -9.48 28.52 -3.52
N PRO A 337 -8.44 28.62 -2.69
CA PRO A 337 -7.07 28.74 -3.17
C PRO A 337 -6.69 27.54 -4.05
N VAL A 338 -6.15 27.81 -5.25
CA VAL A 338 -5.75 26.78 -6.21
C VAL A 338 -4.35 27.03 -6.74
N ARG A 339 -3.63 25.96 -7.10
CA ARG A 339 -2.29 26.10 -7.71
C ARG A 339 -2.33 26.96 -8.96
N ARG A 340 -1.32 27.82 -9.13
CA ARG A 340 -1.18 28.73 -10.28
C ARG A 340 -1.36 28.03 -11.63
N GLU A 341 -0.79 26.83 -11.81
CA GLU A 341 -0.94 26.04 -13.05
C GLU A 341 -2.40 25.67 -13.35
N ARG A 342 -3.13 25.22 -12.33
CA ARG A 342 -4.54 24.85 -12.47
C ARG A 342 -5.40 26.08 -12.71
N ALA A 343 -5.11 27.19 -12.04
CA ALA A 343 -5.74 28.47 -12.33
C ALA A 343 -5.47 28.89 -13.79
N GLY A 344 -4.23 28.75 -14.27
CA GLY A 344 -3.84 29.00 -15.66
C GLY A 344 -4.61 28.16 -16.68
N SER A 345 -5.07 26.96 -16.31
CA SER A 345 -5.96 26.14 -17.16
C SER A 345 -7.44 26.49 -17.04
N LEU A 346 -7.89 26.98 -15.87
CA LEU A 346 -9.30 27.27 -15.58
C LEU A 346 -9.74 28.65 -16.10
N LEU A 347 -8.92 29.69 -15.88
CA LEU A 347 -9.26 31.06 -16.28
C LEU A 347 -9.55 31.20 -17.78
N PRO A 348 -8.81 30.56 -18.71
CA PRO A 348 -9.13 30.60 -20.14
C PRO A 348 -10.50 29.98 -20.48
N GLU A 349 -10.90 28.90 -19.80
CA GLU A 349 -12.21 28.27 -20.01
C GLU A 349 -13.36 29.15 -19.48
N LEU A 350 -13.06 29.99 -18.51
CA LEU A 350 -13.98 30.98 -17.97
C LEU A 350 -14.07 32.25 -18.83
N LEU A 351 -13.47 32.30 -20.02
CA LEU A 351 -13.65 33.38 -20.99
C LEU A 351 -13.29 34.78 -20.44
N PHE A 352 -12.23 34.87 -19.63
CA PHE A 352 -11.64 36.15 -19.26
C PHE A 352 -11.04 36.82 -20.51
N THR A 353 -11.24 38.14 -20.64
CA THR A 353 -10.69 38.93 -21.76
C THR A 353 -9.21 39.22 -21.59
N GLU A 354 -8.75 39.37 -20.36
CA GLU A 354 -7.38 39.64 -19.98
C GLU A 354 -6.57 38.34 -19.82
N PRO A 355 -5.25 38.37 -20.01
CA PRO A 355 -4.40 37.20 -19.78
C PRO A 355 -4.54 36.68 -18.34
N ALA A 356 -4.56 35.35 -18.18
CA ALA A 356 -4.74 34.71 -16.88
C ALA A 356 -3.73 35.21 -15.84
N GLU A 357 -2.46 35.36 -16.20
CA GLU A 357 -1.42 35.87 -15.30
C GLU A 357 -1.70 37.29 -14.79
N THR A 358 -2.27 38.15 -15.62
CA THR A 358 -2.67 39.50 -15.23
C THR A 358 -3.82 39.45 -14.22
N VAL A 359 -4.83 38.63 -14.48
CA VAL A 359 -5.98 38.44 -13.58
C VAL A 359 -5.50 37.91 -12.22
N LEU A 360 -4.61 36.92 -12.23
CA LEU A 360 -4.08 36.31 -11.00
C LEU A 360 -3.21 37.29 -10.20
N ALA A 361 -2.36 38.08 -10.87
CA ALA A 361 -1.50 39.07 -10.21
C ALA A 361 -2.33 40.19 -9.55
N ASP A 362 -3.29 40.75 -10.28
CA ASP A 362 -4.14 41.82 -9.75
C ASP A 362 -5.04 41.34 -8.61
N HIS A 363 -5.60 40.13 -8.75
CA HIS A 363 -6.39 39.51 -7.69
C HIS A 363 -5.54 39.29 -6.43
N ALA A 364 -4.33 38.74 -6.56
CA ALA A 364 -3.42 38.51 -5.44
C ALA A 364 -2.99 39.82 -4.75
N ALA A 365 -3.00 40.95 -5.44
CA ALA A 365 -2.75 42.23 -4.80
C ALA A 365 -3.93 42.73 -3.94
N CYS A 366 -5.16 42.29 -4.21
CA CYS A 366 -6.34 42.62 -3.41
C CYS A 366 -6.57 41.60 -2.28
N TYR A 367 -6.32 40.33 -2.58
CA TYR A 367 -6.46 39.19 -1.68
C TYR A 367 -5.12 38.43 -1.65
N PRO A 368 -4.10 38.95 -0.94
CA PRO A 368 -2.79 38.35 -0.93
C PRO A 368 -2.79 37.01 -0.20
N PRO A 369 -1.92 36.06 -0.60
CA PRO A 369 -1.69 34.86 0.17
C PRO A 369 -1.22 35.23 1.58
N SER A 370 -1.60 34.40 2.55
CA SER A 370 -1.14 34.53 3.94
C SER A 370 0.38 34.37 4.08
N VAL A 371 1.05 33.82 3.06
CA VAL A 371 2.49 33.52 3.03
C VAL A 371 3.15 34.19 1.82
N PRO A 372 4.12 35.12 2.01
CA PRO A 372 4.84 35.77 0.91
C PRO A 372 5.66 34.77 0.08
N GLY A 373 5.12 34.37 -1.07
CA GLY A 373 5.75 33.40 -1.98
C GLY A 373 4.95 32.11 -2.23
N ASP A 374 3.70 32.03 -1.75
CA ASP A 374 2.80 30.90 -2.05
C ASP A 374 2.58 30.72 -3.57
N THR A 375 2.50 29.46 -3.99
CA THR A 375 2.20 29.04 -5.37
C THR A 375 0.71 28.93 -5.65
N HIS A 376 -0.12 29.01 -4.61
CA HIS A 376 -1.57 29.10 -4.73
C HIS A 376 -1.98 30.54 -5.03
N VAL A 377 -3.05 30.66 -5.78
CA VAL A 377 -3.67 31.91 -6.21
C VAL A 377 -5.18 31.78 -6.00
N LEU A 378 -5.94 32.86 -6.20
CA LEU A 378 -7.39 32.89 -5.97
C LEU A 378 -7.79 32.63 -4.50
N HIS A 379 -7.11 33.30 -3.57
CA HIS A 379 -7.46 33.32 -2.15
C HIS A 379 -8.83 34.02 -1.97
N PRO A 380 -9.84 33.39 -1.34
CA PRO A 380 -11.22 33.87 -1.38
C PRO A 380 -11.45 35.14 -0.54
N LEU A 381 -12.55 35.83 -0.83
CA LEU A 381 -13.11 36.85 0.06
C LEU A 381 -13.43 36.21 1.41
N LEU A 382 -13.10 36.91 2.50
CA LEU A 382 -13.36 36.47 3.87
C LEU A 382 -14.12 37.56 4.64
N PRO A 383 -14.91 37.19 5.66
CA PRO A 383 -15.20 35.83 6.12
C PRO A 383 -16.16 35.06 5.19
N ASP A 384 -16.18 33.73 5.28
CA ASP A 384 -16.99 32.84 4.41
C ASP A 384 -18.45 33.29 4.27
N ARG A 385 -19.09 33.81 5.32
CA ARG A 385 -20.48 34.27 5.25
C ARG A 385 -20.66 35.48 4.33
N LEU A 386 -19.68 36.39 4.30
CA LEU A 386 -19.67 37.53 3.37
C LEU A 386 -19.41 37.06 1.93
N ALA A 387 -18.59 36.02 1.75
CA ALA A 387 -18.37 35.38 0.45
C ALA A 387 -19.61 34.63 -0.08
N GLU A 388 -20.33 33.91 0.81
CA GLU A 388 -21.62 33.30 0.50
C GLU A 388 -22.63 34.38 0.04
N ASP A 389 -22.67 35.54 0.71
CA ASP A 389 -23.50 36.67 0.29
C ASP A 389 -23.04 37.29 -1.04
N PHE A 390 -21.72 37.43 -1.26
CA PHE A 390 -21.18 37.94 -2.52
C PHE A 390 -21.56 37.06 -3.71
N LEU A 391 -21.51 35.73 -3.56
CA LEU A 391 -22.05 34.80 -4.58
C LEU A 391 -23.53 35.09 -4.84
N ALA A 392 -24.31 35.27 -3.77
CA ALA A 392 -25.73 35.49 -3.87
C ALA A 392 -26.10 36.77 -4.61
N LEU A 393 -25.38 37.87 -4.35
CA LEU A 393 -25.60 39.16 -5.01
C LEU A 393 -25.08 39.19 -6.45
N SER A 394 -24.05 38.38 -6.77
CA SER A 394 -23.47 38.30 -8.12
C SER A 394 -24.31 37.45 -9.08
N LEU A 395 -25.01 36.44 -8.56
CA LEU A 395 -25.83 35.52 -9.35
C LEU A 395 -27.21 36.11 -9.68
N PRO A 396 -27.80 35.76 -10.83
CA PRO A 396 -29.10 36.30 -11.26
C PRO A 396 -30.23 36.00 -10.26
N GLY A 397 -31.13 36.98 -10.10
CA GLY A 397 -32.28 36.86 -9.21
C GLY A 397 -32.07 37.47 -7.82
N SER A 398 -30.93 38.12 -7.58
CA SER A 398 -30.68 38.90 -6.36
C SER A 398 -31.82 39.91 -6.13
N PRO A 399 -32.39 39.98 -4.91
CA PRO A 399 -33.43 40.97 -4.59
C PRO A 399 -32.85 42.37 -4.36
N VAL A 400 -31.53 42.51 -4.29
CA VAL A 400 -30.85 43.80 -4.02
C VAL A 400 -30.63 44.54 -5.34
N THR A 401 -31.38 45.62 -5.55
CA THR A 401 -31.22 46.49 -6.72
C THR A 401 -29.97 47.35 -6.59
N GLY A 402 -29.12 47.40 -7.62
CA GLY A 402 -27.91 48.23 -7.64
C GLY A 402 -26.60 47.43 -7.64
N HIS A 403 -26.62 46.18 -7.22
CA HIS A 403 -25.52 45.24 -7.48
C HIS A 403 -25.72 44.59 -8.86
N PRO A 404 -24.78 44.76 -9.81
CA PRO A 404 -24.92 44.19 -11.13
C PRO A 404 -24.75 42.67 -11.08
N THR A 405 -25.83 41.92 -11.32
CA THR A 405 -25.74 40.49 -11.58
C THR A 405 -25.12 40.25 -12.95
N ASP A 406 -24.13 39.38 -13.05
CA ASP A 406 -23.45 39.09 -14.30
C ASP A 406 -23.86 37.71 -14.81
N LEU A 407 -24.45 37.62 -16.01
CA LEU A 407 -24.85 36.33 -16.62
C LEU A 407 -23.68 35.37 -16.81
N TRP A 408 -22.46 35.90 -16.89
CA TRP A 408 -21.24 35.10 -16.87
C TRP A 408 -21.17 34.18 -15.66
N THR A 409 -21.65 34.60 -14.48
CA THR A 409 -21.56 33.82 -13.23
C THR A 409 -22.27 32.46 -13.31
N VAL A 410 -23.41 32.39 -14.01
CA VAL A 410 -24.13 31.13 -14.24
C VAL A 410 -23.30 30.19 -15.12
N THR A 411 -22.69 30.75 -16.18
CA THR A 411 -21.78 30.00 -17.05
C THR A 411 -20.53 29.56 -16.27
N ALA A 412 -19.99 30.42 -15.42
CA ALA A 412 -18.85 30.13 -14.58
C ALA A 412 -19.13 28.98 -13.60
N VAL A 413 -20.28 28.96 -12.91
CA VAL A 413 -20.68 27.84 -12.05
C VAL A 413 -20.70 26.53 -12.84
N HIS A 414 -21.31 26.52 -14.03
CA HIS A 414 -21.34 25.33 -14.88
C HIS A 414 -19.95 24.91 -15.37
N THR A 415 -19.09 25.85 -15.76
CA THR A 415 -17.74 25.58 -16.24
C THR A 415 -16.84 25.07 -15.12
N VAL A 416 -16.89 25.69 -13.94
CA VAL A 416 -16.18 25.26 -12.73
C VAL A 416 -16.64 23.84 -12.38
N LEU A 417 -17.94 23.56 -12.33
CA LEU A 417 -18.43 22.22 -11.96
C LEU A 417 -18.45 21.20 -13.12
N ARG A 418 -17.91 21.55 -14.29
CA ARG A 418 -17.93 20.69 -15.48
C ARG A 418 -17.05 19.47 -15.28
N ARG A 419 -17.60 18.29 -15.56
CA ARG A 419 -16.83 17.04 -15.56
C ARG A 419 -15.84 16.99 -16.72
N ARG A 420 -14.62 16.52 -16.43
CA ARG A 420 -13.59 16.24 -17.43
C ARG A 420 -13.28 14.74 -17.39
N ALA A 421 -13.35 14.06 -18.54
CA ALA A 421 -13.20 12.61 -18.65
C ALA A 421 -14.09 11.79 -17.67
N GLY A 422 -15.31 12.27 -17.40
CA GLY A 422 -16.25 11.61 -16.48
C GLY A 422 -15.96 11.81 -14.98
N GLN A 423 -14.96 12.62 -14.61
CA GLN A 423 -14.63 12.97 -13.23
C GLN A 423 -14.97 14.43 -12.91
N PRO A 424 -15.56 14.72 -11.73
CA PRO A 424 -15.78 16.09 -11.29
C PRO A 424 -14.45 16.74 -10.85
N PRO A 425 -14.32 18.07 -10.97
CA PRO A 425 -13.16 18.80 -10.46
C PRO A 425 -13.00 18.66 -8.94
N PRO A 426 -11.76 18.79 -8.41
CA PRO A 426 -11.48 18.55 -6.99
C PRO A 426 -12.14 19.56 -6.04
N TYR A 427 -12.47 20.76 -6.52
CA TYR A 427 -13.19 21.78 -5.76
C TYR A 427 -14.73 21.62 -5.82
N THR A 428 -15.26 20.55 -6.43
CA THR A 428 -16.72 20.28 -6.47
C THR A 428 -17.37 20.24 -5.07
N PRO A 429 -16.81 19.56 -4.05
CA PRO A 429 -17.37 19.58 -2.70
C PRO A 429 -17.47 21.00 -2.11
N ARG A 430 -16.42 21.82 -2.30
CA ARG A 430 -16.39 23.21 -1.83
C ARG A 430 -17.43 24.06 -2.55
N ALA A 431 -17.39 24.08 -3.88
CA ALA A 431 -18.30 24.89 -4.69
C ALA A 431 -19.78 24.58 -4.36
N LEU A 432 -20.14 23.30 -4.26
CA LEU A 432 -21.50 22.91 -3.88
C LEU A 432 -21.81 23.21 -2.41
N SER A 433 -20.85 23.11 -1.49
CA SER A 433 -21.06 23.53 -0.09
C SER A 433 -21.37 25.02 0.02
N PHE A 434 -20.63 25.89 -0.71
CA PHE A 434 -20.89 27.33 -0.73
C PHE A 434 -22.21 27.68 -1.40
N LEU A 435 -22.54 27.04 -2.53
CA LEU A 435 -23.84 27.25 -3.20
C LEU A 435 -25.01 26.79 -2.32
N THR A 436 -24.87 25.66 -1.61
CA THR A 436 -25.90 25.15 -0.69
C THR A 436 -26.07 26.08 0.51
N ALA A 437 -24.97 26.52 1.14
CA ALA A 437 -25.01 27.46 2.26
C ALA A 437 -25.54 28.86 1.87
N ALA A 438 -25.24 29.31 0.64
CA ALA A 438 -25.80 30.55 0.10
C ALA A 438 -27.31 30.39 -0.17
N ALA A 439 -27.75 29.25 -0.74
CA ALA A 439 -29.16 28.96 -1.01
C ALA A 439 -30.03 28.91 0.25
N GLU A 440 -29.50 28.45 1.40
CA GLU A 440 -30.21 28.46 2.68
C GLU A 440 -30.64 29.87 3.12
N ARG A 441 -29.80 30.89 2.85
CA ARG A 441 -30.10 32.29 3.21
C ARG A 441 -30.77 33.06 2.07
N TRP A 442 -30.39 32.75 0.84
CA TRP A 442 -30.79 33.46 -0.37
C TRP A 442 -31.55 32.50 -1.30
N PRO A 443 -32.89 32.42 -1.18
CA PRO A 443 -33.69 31.40 -1.87
C PRO A 443 -33.53 31.40 -3.40
N HIS A 444 -33.27 32.57 -4.01
CA HIS A 444 -33.06 32.67 -5.45
C HIS A 444 -31.87 31.85 -5.95
N ILE A 445 -30.87 31.59 -5.12
CA ILE A 445 -29.72 30.76 -5.48
C ILE A 445 -30.13 29.29 -5.61
N GLY A 446 -31.00 28.81 -4.73
CA GLY A 446 -31.66 27.53 -4.88
C GLY A 446 -32.37 27.48 -6.24
N ASP A 447 -33.37 28.34 -6.41
CA ASP A 447 -34.31 28.28 -7.54
C ASP A 447 -33.67 28.54 -8.91
N LYS A 448 -32.71 29.47 -8.99
CA LYS A 448 -32.15 29.94 -10.27
C LYS A 448 -30.84 29.27 -10.65
N VAL A 449 -30.12 28.65 -9.71
CA VAL A 449 -28.75 28.17 -9.94
C VAL A 449 -28.57 26.74 -9.47
N LEU A 450 -28.66 26.49 -8.16
CA LEU A 450 -28.35 25.18 -7.56
C LEU A 450 -29.33 24.10 -8.02
N PHE A 451 -30.64 24.35 -7.97
CA PHE A 451 -31.64 23.36 -8.34
C PHE A 451 -31.62 23.04 -9.84
N PRO A 452 -31.59 24.01 -10.78
CA PRO A 452 -31.37 23.72 -12.20
C PRO A 452 -30.09 22.93 -12.48
N LEU A 453 -28.99 23.25 -11.79
CA LEU A 453 -27.73 22.53 -11.92
C LEU A 453 -27.86 21.06 -11.51
N LEU A 454 -28.43 20.80 -10.33
CA LEU A 454 -28.62 19.44 -9.82
C LEU A 454 -29.66 18.65 -10.61
N ARG A 455 -30.68 19.30 -11.19
CA ARG A 455 -31.59 18.61 -12.13
C ARG A 455 -30.88 18.17 -13.41
N ARG A 456 -29.96 19.00 -13.92
CA ARG A 456 -29.21 18.72 -15.14
C ARG A 456 -28.14 17.65 -14.93
N ASP A 457 -27.46 17.67 -13.80
CA ASP A 457 -26.41 16.70 -13.44
C ASP A 457 -26.59 16.22 -11.98
N PRO A 458 -27.57 15.32 -11.72
CA PRO A 458 -27.91 14.88 -10.36
C PRO A 458 -26.77 14.15 -9.65
N GLU A 459 -25.87 13.53 -10.42
CA GLU A 459 -24.70 12.86 -9.87
C GLU A 459 -23.71 13.84 -9.20
N LEU A 460 -23.80 15.15 -9.45
CA LEU A 460 -22.99 16.15 -8.74
C LEU A 460 -23.28 16.13 -7.24
N ALA A 461 -24.55 15.97 -6.82
CA ALA A 461 -24.92 15.92 -5.40
C ALA A 461 -24.24 14.73 -4.70
N VAL A 462 -24.26 13.55 -5.34
CA VAL A 462 -23.64 12.33 -4.79
C VAL A 462 -22.13 12.44 -4.74
N ARG A 463 -21.50 12.98 -5.79
CA ARG A 463 -20.04 13.09 -5.89
C ARG A 463 -19.44 14.21 -5.04
N ALA A 464 -20.23 15.22 -4.69
CA ALA A 464 -19.82 16.27 -3.75
C ALA A 464 -19.59 15.71 -2.33
N GLY A 465 -20.17 14.55 -2.04
CA GLY A 465 -19.94 13.80 -0.81
C GLY A 465 -21.02 14.01 0.25
N SER A 466 -20.78 13.39 1.40
CA SER A 466 -21.75 13.28 2.51
C SER A 466 -22.25 14.66 3.01
N ALA A 467 -21.37 15.65 3.11
CA ALA A 467 -21.73 16.98 3.64
C ALA A 467 -22.80 17.69 2.79
N VAL A 468 -22.68 17.64 1.45
CA VAL A 468 -23.65 18.26 0.55
C VAL A 468 -24.98 17.50 0.55
N LEU A 469 -24.95 16.16 0.51
CA LEU A 469 -26.18 15.36 0.60
C LEU A 469 -26.94 15.60 1.90
N THR A 470 -26.23 15.68 3.03
CA THR A 470 -26.82 15.96 4.35
C THR A 470 -27.39 17.37 4.42
N SER A 471 -26.68 18.36 3.87
CA SER A 471 -27.15 19.75 3.80
C SER A 471 -28.41 19.86 2.94
N LEU A 472 -28.45 19.18 1.78
CA LEU A 472 -29.65 19.13 0.95
C LEU A 472 -30.81 18.41 1.65
N ALA A 473 -30.55 17.32 2.38
CA ALA A 473 -31.58 16.58 3.11
C ALA A 473 -32.22 17.40 4.25
N THR A 474 -31.44 18.30 4.86
CA THR A 474 -31.89 19.16 5.97
C THR A 474 -32.34 20.55 5.54
N MET A 475 -32.19 20.89 4.25
CA MET A 475 -32.59 22.18 3.70
C MET A 475 -34.10 22.39 3.81
N GLU A 476 -34.50 23.55 4.35
CA GLU A 476 -35.91 23.90 4.57
C GLU A 476 -36.68 23.95 3.23
N ARG A 477 -36.09 24.61 2.23
CA ARG A 477 -36.64 24.73 0.87
C ARG A 477 -35.80 23.94 -0.12
N LEU A 478 -36.19 22.70 -0.37
CA LEU A 478 -35.62 21.87 -1.44
C LEU A 478 -36.68 21.66 -2.53
N ASP A 479 -36.33 21.98 -3.76
CA ASP A 479 -37.21 21.79 -4.92
C ASP A 479 -37.52 20.29 -5.15
N PRO A 480 -38.81 19.89 -5.16
CA PRO A 480 -39.20 18.50 -5.39
C PRO A 480 -38.63 17.91 -6.69
N ASP A 481 -38.44 18.71 -7.74
CA ASP A 481 -37.88 18.21 -9.00
C ASP A 481 -36.40 17.87 -8.86
N VAL A 482 -35.66 18.50 -7.94
CA VAL A 482 -34.28 18.09 -7.61
C VAL A 482 -34.29 16.74 -6.92
N VAL A 483 -35.20 16.54 -5.96
CA VAL A 483 -35.41 15.24 -5.31
C VAL A 483 -35.71 14.16 -6.35
N ARG A 484 -36.62 14.43 -7.29
CA ARG A 484 -36.96 13.50 -8.38
C ARG A 484 -35.80 13.26 -9.35
N SER A 485 -35.05 14.31 -9.70
CA SER A 485 -33.94 14.23 -10.65
C SER A 485 -32.73 13.50 -10.08
N ILE A 486 -32.42 13.72 -8.81
CA ILE A 486 -31.49 12.86 -8.07
C ILE A 486 -32.08 11.46 -8.09
N GLY A 487 -33.32 11.31 -7.60
CA GLY A 487 -34.09 10.09 -7.72
C GLY A 487 -33.50 8.94 -6.91
N LEU A 488 -34.37 7.99 -6.57
CA LEU A 488 -33.94 6.78 -5.88
C LEU A 488 -32.91 6.02 -6.71
N GLU A 489 -33.08 5.93 -8.03
CA GLU A 489 -32.15 5.19 -8.89
C GLU A 489 -30.70 5.71 -8.81
N THR A 490 -30.46 7.03 -8.81
CA THR A 490 -29.08 7.56 -8.69
C THR A 490 -28.48 7.32 -7.32
N LEU A 491 -29.29 7.40 -6.26
CA LEU A 491 -28.90 7.13 -4.88
C LEU A 491 -28.62 5.64 -4.63
N LEU A 492 -29.37 4.78 -5.32
CA LEU A 492 -29.33 3.33 -5.16
C LEU A 492 -28.30 2.64 -6.06
N LYS A 493 -27.65 3.37 -6.98
CA LYS A 493 -26.44 2.89 -7.68
C LYS A 493 -25.39 2.42 -6.65
N PRO A 494 -24.47 1.50 -7.01
CA PRO A 494 -23.35 1.10 -6.15
C PRO A 494 -22.46 2.32 -5.85
N THR A 495 -22.78 3.01 -4.78
CA THR A 495 -22.08 4.18 -4.24
C THR A 495 -20.88 3.73 -3.41
N ASP A 496 -19.91 4.63 -3.24
CA ASP A 496 -18.82 4.47 -2.30
C ASP A 496 -19.39 4.18 -0.90
N ASP A 497 -18.87 3.18 -0.18
CA ASP A 497 -19.38 2.78 1.15
C ASP A 497 -19.43 3.97 2.13
N ALA A 498 -18.61 4.99 1.88
CA ALA A 498 -18.54 6.24 2.64
C ALA A 498 -19.79 7.15 2.53
N LEU A 499 -20.72 6.89 1.59
CA LEU A 499 -21.89 7.73 1.34
C LEU A 499 -23.22 7.09 1.78
N VAL A 500 -23.18 5.86 2.30
CA VAL A 500 -24.39 5.07 2.55
C VAL A 500 -25.36 5.78 3.51
N ASP A 501 -24.85 6.36 4.60
CA ASP A 501 -25.70 7.04 5.59
C ASP A 501 -26.34 8.32 5.04
N ALA A 502 -25.55 9.20 4.41
CA ALA A 502 -26.07 10.44 3.82
C ALA A 502 -27.05 10.19 2.66
N THR A 503 -26.87 9.08 1.93
CA THR A 503 -27.80 8.62 0.91
C THR A 503 -29.13 8.18 1.54
N ALA A 504 -29.08 7.48 2.68
CA ALA A 504 -30.27 7.07 3.42
C ALA A 504 -31.04 8.28 3.98
N ASP A 505 -30.34 9.25 4.56
CA ASP A 505 -30.97 10.47 5.11
C ASP A 505 -31.62 11.32 4.01
N PHE A 506 -30.94 11.48 2.87
CA PHE A 506 -31.54 12.16 1.71
C PHE A 506 -32.72 11.36 1.13
N THR A 507 -32.65 10.02 1.13
CA THR A 507 -33.78 9.17 0.70
C THR A 507 -34.98 9.32 1.62
N GLU A 508 -34.77 9.41 2.94
CA GLU A 508 -35.83 9.66 3.92
C GLU A 508 -36.53 10.98 3.64
N ARG A 509 -35.76 12.08 3.51
CA ARG A 509 -36.30 13.39 3.13
C ARG A 509 -37.07 13.34 1.81
N ALA A 510 -36.49 12.67 0.81
CA ALA A 510 -37.09 12.53 -0.51
C ALA A 510 -38.45 11.84 -0.45
N VAL A 511 -38.54 10.74 0.30
CA VAL A 511 -39.79 9.98 0.45
C VAL A 511 -40.82 10.76 1.25
N GLU A 512 -40.45 11.43 2.35
CA GLU A 512 -41.36 12.29 3.10
C GLU A 512 -41.97 13.39 2.22
N GLN A 513 -41.13 14.08 1.45
CA GLN A 513 -41.57 15.15 0.57
C GLN A 513 -42.49 14.63 -0.54
N LEU A 514 -42.11 13.54 -1.22
CA LEU A 514 -42.90 12.96 -2.30
C LEU A 514 -44.20 12.30 -1.82
N LEU A 515 -44.26 11.76 -0.60
CA LEU A 515 -45.50 11.25 0.00
C LEU A 515 -46.47 12.38 0.37
N SER A 516 -45.96 13.54 0.78
CA SER A 516 -46.80 14.71 1.11
C SER A 516 -47.53 15.30 -0.11
N GLU A 517 -47.04 15.03 -1.32
CA GLU A 517 -47.66 15.46 -2.59
C GLU A 517 -48.85 14.57 -3.00
N ALA A 518 -49.28 13.65 -2.13
CA ALA A 518 -50.35 12.69 -2.36
C ALA A 518 -50.14 11.87 -3.66
N PRO A 519 -49.05 11.09 -3.73
CA PRO A 519 -48.83 10.20 -4.86
C PRO A 519 -49.99 9.20 -4.93
N ASP A 520 -50.23 8.65 -6.12
CA ASP A 520 -51.15 7.53 -6.24
C ASP A 520 -50.67 6.33 -5.40
N GLU A 521 -51.58 5.39 -5.13
CA GLU A 521 -51.31 4.23 -4.26
C GLU A 521 -50.08 3.42 -4.73
N VAL A 522 -49.77 3.48 -6.04
CA VAL A 522 -48.61 2.87 -6.69
C VAL A 522 -47.31 3.62 -6.36
N GLY A 523 -47.30 4.94 -6.55
CA GLY A 523 -46.16 5.79 -6.23
C GLY A 523 -45.80 5.73 -4.75
N GLU A 524 -46.80 5.72 -3.86
CA GLU A 524 -46.59 5.53 -2.43
C GLU A 524 -45.90 4.19 -2.11
N ALA A 525 -46.39 3.09 -2.68
CA ALA A 525 -45.80 1.77 -2.49
C ALA A 525 -44.35 1.68 -3.01
N ALA A 526 -44.06 2.31 -4.15
CA ALA A 526 -42.72 2.34 -4.73
C ALA A 526 -41.73 3.17 -3.89
N LEU A 527 -42.16 4.31 -3.35
CA LEU A 527 -41.35 5.15 -2.47
C LEU A 527 -40.99 4.42 -1.16
N ILE A 528 -41.96 3.74 -0.55
CA ILE A 528 -41.74 2.95 0.68
C ILE A 528 -40.77 1.77 0.41
N ALA A 529 -40.88 1.12 -0.75
CA ALA A 529 -39.95 0.07 -1.15
C ALA A 529 -38.51 0.60 -1.34
N GLY A 530 -38.36 1.78 -1.96
CA GLY A 530 -37.06 2.45 -2.08
C GLY A 530 -36.45 2.83 -0.73
N LEU A 531 -37.28 3.30 0.21
CA LEU A 531 -36.88 3.61 1.58
C LEU A 531 -36.37 2.38 2.32
N SER A 532 -37.11 1.27 2.23
CA SER A 532 -36.71 -0.03 2.78
C SER A 532 -35.31 -0.44 2.29
N PHE A 533 -35.08 -0.35 0.97
CA PHE A 533 -33.81 -0.72 0.37
C PHE A 533 -32.65 0.18 0.85
N SER A 534 -32.86 1.50 0.90
CA SER A 534 -31.84 2.48 1.34
C SER A 534 -31.46 2.28 2.82
N ARG A 535 -32.44 2.11 3.71
CA ARG A 535 -32.22 1.79 5.14
C ARG A 535 -31.52 0.44 5.33
N GLY A 536 -31.89 -0.56 4.52
CA GLY A 536 -31.28 -1.88 4.53
C GLY A 536 -29.79 -1.83 4.16
N ARG A 537 -29.39 -0.95 3.25
CA ARG A 537 -27.97 -0.69 2.92
C ARG A 537 -27.24 0.02 4.06
N ALA A 538 -27.88 0.97 4.74
CA ALA A 538 -27.33 1.67 5.91
C ALA A 538 -27.28 0.83 7.19
N GLY A 539 -27.68 -0.45 7.14
CA GLY A 539 -27.68 -1.34 8.31
C GLY A 539 -28.81 -1.06 9.31
N ARG A 540 -29.72 -0.12 9.03
CA ARG A 540 -30.92 0.20 9.82
C ARG A 540 -31.99 -0.89 9.62
N THR A 541 -31.67 -2.11 10.04
CA THR A 541 -32.36 -3.36 9.64
C THR A 541 -33.82 -3.40 10.11
N THR A 542 -34.13 -2.87 11.30
CA THR A 542 -35.49 -2.81 11.85
C THR A 542 -36.40 -1.86 11.07
N ASP A 543 -35.88 -0.68 10.75
CA ASP A 543 -36.63 0.38 10.07
C ASP A 543 -36.83 0.01 8.59
N ALA A 544 -35.83 -0.66 8.00
CA ALA A 544 -35.92 -1.26 6.68
C ALA A 544 -37.01 -2.35 6.62
N LEU A 545 -37.03 -3.27 7.58
CA LEU A 545 -38.02 -4.34 7.63
C LEU A 545 -39.44 -3.80 7.77
N THR A 546 -39.64 -2.79 8.62
CA THR A 546 -40.94 -2.12 8.80
C THR A 546 -41.44 -1.54 7.48
N ALA A 547 -40.59 -0.80 6.76
CA ALA A 547 -40.93 -0.27 5.44
C ALA A 547 -41.18 -1.39 4.42
N ALA A 548 -40.40 -2.48 4.44
CA ALA A 548 -40.61 -3.63 3.56
C ALA A 548 -41.97 -4.30 3.78
N GLU A 549 -42.40 -4.47 5.03
CA GLU A 549 -43.69 -5.06 5.38
C GLU A 549 -44.88 -4.20 4.92
N GLU A 550 -44.76 -2.88 5.06
CA GLU A 550 -45.75 -1.94 4.55
C GLU A 550 -45.82 -2.01 3.01
N ALA A 551 -44.67 -1.95 2.32
CA ALA A 551 -44.60 -2.05 0.88
C ALA A 551 -45.19 -3.38 0.36
N VAL A 552 -44.91 -4.52 1.02
CA VAL A 552 -45.54 -5.80 0.67
C VAL A 552 -47.04 -5.77 0.83
N THR A 553 -47.55 -5.15 1.90
CA THR A 553 -48.99 -5.05 2.15
C THR A 553 -49.68 -4.27 1.03
N ARG A 554 -49.10 -3.13 0.63
CA ARG A 554 -49.61 -2.28 -0.45
C ARG A 554 -49.51 -2.95 -1.82
N PHE A 555 -48.35 -3.48 -2.19
CA PHE A 555 -48.19 -4.19 -3.46
C PHE A 555 -49.04 -5.47 -3.53
N ARG A 556 -49.38 -6.11 -2.40
CA ARG A 556 -50.32 -7.24 -2.39
C ARG A 556 -51.74 -6.80 -2.75
N LYS A 557 -52.21 -5.68 -2.22
CA LYS A 557 -53.51 -5.09 -2.57
C LYS A 557 -53.54 -4.64 -4.03
N LEU A 558 -52.49 -3.95 -4.48
CA LEU A 558 -52.35 -3.50 -5.87
C LEU A 558 -52.32 -4.69 -6.85
N ALA A 559 -51.54 -5.74 -6.56
CA ALA A 559 -51.45 -6.93 -7.41
C ALA A 559 -52.74 -7.77 -7.45
N ALA A 560 -53.61 -7.63 -6.44
CA ALA A 560 -54.93 -8.25 -6.43
C ALA A 560 -55.95 -7.48 -7.30
N ALA A 561 -55.81 -6.15 -7.38
CA ALA A 561 -56.64 -5.30 -8.23
C ALA A 561 -56.17 -5.30 -9.69
N ASP A 562 -54.86 -5.27 -9.91
CA ASP A 562 -54.24 -5.24 -11.23
C ASP A 562 -53.02 -6.19 -11.25
N PRO A 563 -53.05 -7.27 -12.05
CA PRO A 563 -51.94 -8.19 -12.24
C PRO A 563 -50.60 -7.56 -12.65
N SER A 564 -50.58 -6.35 -13.22
CA SER A 564 -49.35 -5.66 -13.63
C SER A 564 -48.37 -5.43 -12.47
N TYR A 565 -48.88 -5.32 -11.24
CA TYR A 565 -48.07 -5.11 -10.03
C TYR A 565 -47.48 -6.39 -9.42
N ARG A 566 -47.74 -7.57 -10.00
CA ARG A 566 -47.22 -8.85 -9.49
C ARG A 566 -45.70 -8.90 -9.47
N THR A 567 -45.04 -8.27 -10.44
CA THR A 567 -43.57 -8.18 -10.51
C THR A 567 -43.00 -7.35 -9.36
N MET A 568 -43.61 -6.21 -9.03
CA MET A 568 -43.18 -5.37 -7.91
C MET A 568 -43.46 -6.05 -6.57
N LEU A 569 -44.59 -6.73 -6.43
CA LEU A 569 -44.86 -7.56 -5.25
C LEU A 569 -43.79 -8.63 -5.06
N ALA A 570 -43.41 -9.35 -6.12
CA ALA A 570 -42.36 -10.37 -6.06
C ALA A 570 -41.00 -9.77 -5.65
N ALA A 571 -40.66 -8.57 -6.15
CA ALA A 571 -39.43 -7.86 -5.79
C ALA A 571 -39.40 -7.47 -4.30
N VAL A 572 -40.47 -6.87 -3.78
CA VAL A 572 -40.52 -6.44 -2.38
C VAL A 572 -40.60 -7.64 -1.42
N LEU A 573 -41.21 -8.76 -1.84
CA LEU A 573 -41.17 -10.02 -1.09
C LEU A 573 -39.73 -10.56 -0.95
N LEU A 574 -38.94 -10.50 -2.03
CA LEU A 574 -37.52 -10.89 -2.00
C LEU A 574 -36.73 -10.01 -1.03
N GLN A 575 -36.84 -8.68 -1.18
CA GLN A 575 -36.18 -7.71 -0.28
C GLN A 575 -36.55 -7.94 1.18
N SER A 576 -37.83 -8.17 1.48
CA SER A 576 -38.30 -8.45 2.83
C SER A 576 -37.74 -9.78 3.37
N GLY A 577 -37.65 -10.82 2.54
CA GLY A 577 -37.05 -12.10 2.92
C GLY A 577 -35.56 -11.99 3.25
N GLU A 578 -34.80 -11.24 2.43
CA GLU A 578 -33.38 -10.95 2.68
C GLU A 578 -33.15 -10.15 3.97
N LEU A 579 -34.01 -9.17 4.27
CA LEU A 579 -33.97 -8.42 5.53
C LEU A 579 -34.33 -9.31 6.73
N LEU A 580 -35.34 -10.18 6.59
CA LEU A 580 -35.70 -11.15 7.63
C LEU A 580 -34.56 -12.14 7.93
N ALA A 581 -33.73 -12.47 6.95
CA ALA A 581 -32.57 -13.34 7.16
C ALA A 581 -31.43 -12.69 7.96
N ARG A 582 -31.46 -11.37 8.17
CA ARG A 582 -30.51 -10.63 9.03
C ARG A 582 -30.95 -10.59 10.50
N VAL A 583 -32.18 -11.01 10.79
CA VAL A 583 -32.72 -11.17 12.14
C VAL A 583 -32.93 -12.67 12.43
N PRO A 584 -32.99 -13.12 13.69
CA PRO A 584 -33.06 -14.55 14.03
C PRO A 584 -34.45 -15.17 13.76
N ARG A 585 -34.95 -15.09 12.51
CA ARG A 585 -36.26 -15.61 12.05
C ARG A 585 -36.14 -16.36 10.70
N PRO A 586 -35.33 -17.44 10.62
CA PRO A 586 -35.01 -18.10 9.35
C PRO A 586 -36.23 -18.71 8.64
N ALA A 587 -37.21 -19.24 9.37
CA ALA A 587 -38.40 -19.85 8.77
C ALA A 587 -39.26 -18.84 8.00
N GLU A 588 -39.41 -17.63 8.53
CA GLU A 588 -40.19 -16.57 7.87
C GLU A 588 -39.45 -15.98 6.68
N ALA A 589 -38.13 -15.85 6.78
CA ALA A 589 -37.28 -15.45 5.66
C ALA A 589 -37.40 -16.43 4.49
N ILE A 590 -37.28 -17.75 4.76
CA ILE A 590 -37.41 -18.81 3.76
C ILE A 590 -38.79 -18.73 3.09
N ALA A 591 -39.87 -18.72 3.89
CA ALA A 591 -41.24 -18.67 3.36
C ALA A 591 -41.48 -17.44 2.47
N ARG A 592 -40.84 -16.30 2.80
CA ARG A 592 -40.97 -15.07 2.01
C ARG A 592 -40.22 -15.15 0.68
N CYS A 593 -38.98 -15.64 0.68
CA CYS A 593 -38.21 -15.85 -0.54
C CYS A 593 -38.85 -16.92 -1.44
N GLU A 594 -39.40 -18.00 -0.86
CA GLU A 594 -40.16 -19.01 -1.61
C GLU A 594 -41.39 -18.42 -2.31
N ASP A 595 -42.13 -17.51 -1.65
CA ASP A 595 -43.27 -16.84 -2.29
C ASP A 595 -42.83 -15.95 -3.45
N SER A 596 -41.72 -15.22 -3.29
CA SER A 596 -41.12 -14.43 -4.36
C SER A 596 -40.74 -15.32 -5.56
N VAL A 597 -40.01 -16.42 -5.31
CA VAL A 597 -39.59 -17.37 -6.35
C VAL A 597 -40.78 -18.00 -7.06
N ARG A 598 -41.81 -18.47 -6.33
CA ARG A 598 -43.02 -19.03 -6.96
C ARG A 598 -43.68 -18.02 -7.90
N ARG A 599 -43.77 -16.75 -7.50
CA ARG A 599 -44.34 -15.68 -8.32
C ARG A 599 -43.50 -15.40 -9.55
N TYR A 600 -42.19 -15.26 -9.40
CA TYR A 600 -41.28 -15.05 -10.52
C TYR A 600 -41.27 -16.24 -11.48
N ARG A 601 -41.45 -17.48 -11.02
CA ARG A 601 -41.59 -18.66 -11.90
C ARG A 601 -42.84 -18.55 -12.78
N THR A 602 -43.98 -18.19 -12.21
CA THR A 602 -45.21 -17.98 -12.99
C THR A 602 -45.06 -16.82 -13.96
N LEU A 603 -44.51 -15.68 -13.50
CA LEU A 603 -44.34 -14.49 -14.34
C LEU A 603 -43.34 -14.72 -15.48
N ALA A 604 -42.23 -15.42 -15.23
CA ALA A 604 -41.22 -15.72 -16.24
C ALA A 604 -41.67 -16.77 -17.27
N ALA A 605 -42.66 -17.60 -16.93
CA ALA A 605 -43.29 -18.50 -17.89
C ALA A 605 -44.14 -17.74 -18.93
N ASP A 606 -44.76 -16.63 -18.51
CA ASP A 606 -45.55 -15.76 -19.38
C ASP A 606 -44.68 -14.72 -20.12
N ASP A 607 -43.66 -14.19 -19.45
CA ASP A 607 -42.72 -13.20 -19.99
C ASP A 607 -41.26 -13.61 -19.71
N PRO A 608 -40.57 -14.23 -20.69
CA PRO A 608 -39.17 -14.61 -20.56
C PRO A 608 -38.20 -13.45 -20.26
N ALA A 609 -38.59 -12.18 -20.46
CA ALA A 609 -37.77 -11.04 -20.05
C ALA A 609 -37.59 -10.94 -18.52
N LEU A 610 -38.39 -11.67 -17.73
CA LEU A 610 -38.32 -11.74 -16.27
C LEU A 610 -37.42 -12.86 -15.73
N LEU A 611 -36.79 -13.64 -16.60
CA LEU A 611 -35.81 -14.66 -16.22
C LEU A 611 -34.62 -14.11 -15.36
N PRO A 612 -34.08 -12.88 -15.58
CA PRO A 612 -33.05 -12.33 -14.70
C PRO A 612 -33.55 -12.10 -13.26
N GLN A 613 -34.79 -11.66 -13.09
CA GLN A 613 -35.41 -11.44 -11.79
C GLN A 613 -35.71 -12.76 -11.08
N LEU A 614 -36.13 -13.80 -11.83
CA LEU A 614 -36.26 -15.16 -11.31
C LEU A 614 -34.90 -15.70 -10.82
N ALA A 615 -33.84 -15.54 -11.61
CA ALA A 615 -32.49 -15.95 -11.20
C ALA A 615 -32.04 -15.22 -9.91
N ALA A 616 -32.30 -13.92 -9.81
CA ALA A 616 -32.01 -13.14 -8.59
C ALA A 616 -32.82 -13.62 -7.37
N ALA A 617 -34.11 -13.93 -7.55
CA ALA A 617 -34.95 -14.44 -6.48
C ALA A 617 -34.51 -15.84 -6.00
N LEU A 618 -34.12 -16.73 -6.93
CA LEU A 618 -33.56 -18.04 -6.61
C LEU A 618 -32.23 -17.90 -5.88
N ALA A 619 -31.34 -16.99 -6.31
CA ALA A 619 -30.08 -16.69 -5.61
C ALA A 619 -30.33 -16.25 -4.15
N GLY A 620 -31.28 -15.33 -3.96
CA GLY A 620 -31.67 -14.85 -2.63
C GLY A 620 -32.26 -15.97 -1.75
N LEU A 621 -33.12 -16.83 -2.31
CA LEU A 621 -33.63 -18.01 -1.60
C LEU A 621 -32.50 -18.98 -1.22
N GLY A 622 -31.52 -19.20 -2.11
CA GLY A 622 -30.34 -20.01 -1.85
C GLY A 622 -29.54 -19.53 -0.63
N ASP A 623 -29.24 -18.23 -0.55
CA ASP A 623 -28.54 -17.62 0.61
C ASP A 623 -29.34 -17.80 1.91
N VAL A 624 -30.65 -17.55 1.87
CA VAL A 624 -31.51 -17.71 3.05
C VAL A 624 -31.60 -19.17 3.51
N LEU A 625 -31.70 -20.13 2.58
CA LEU A 625 -31.69 -21.56 2.88
C LEU A 625 -30.35 -22.01 3.46
N GLN A 626 -29.22 -21.50 2.94
CA GLN A 626 -27.89 -21.78 3.48
C GLN A 626 -27.76 -21.31 4.93
N ARG A 627 -28.16 -20.06 5.23
CA ARG A 627 -28.17 -19.53 6.61
C ARG A 627 -29.12 -20.28 7.53
N GLY A 628 -30.22 -20.80 6.98
CA GLY A 628 -31.16 -21.68 7.66
C GLY A 628 -30.67 -23.12 7.86
N GLY A 629 -29.49 -23.48 7.33
CA GLY A 629 -28.88 -24.80 7.43
C GLY A 629 -29.49 -25.85 6.48
N GLN A 630 -30.37 -25.47 5.56
CA GLN A 630 -31.03 -26.37 4.60
C GLN A 630 -30.19 -26.54 3.32
N LEU A 631 -28.97 -27.03 3.49
CA LEU A 631 -27.93 -27.04 2.44
C LEU A 631 -28.34 -27.75 1.14
N GLY A 632 -29.09 -28.86 1.24
CA GLY A 632 -29.55 -29.61 0.06
C GLY A 632 -30.57 -28.84 -0.78
N LEU A 633 -31.49 -28.12 -0.12
CA LEU A 633 -32.45 -27.25 -0.80
C LEU A 633 -31.76 -26.00 -1.36
N ALA A 634 -30.80 -25.44 -0.63
CA ALA A 634 -29.99 -24.31 -1.12
C ALA A 634 -29.24 -24.69 -2.41
N LEU A 635 -28.66 -25.90 -2.47
CA LEU A 635 -27.97 -26.38 -3.66
C LEU A 635 -28.92 -26.53 -4.85
N ALA A 636 -30.06 -27.20 -4.66
CA ALA A 636 -31.05 -27.39 -5.72
C ALA A 636 -31.56 -26.06 -6.30
N VAL A 637 -31.83 -25.07 -5.43
CA VAL A 637 -32.29 -23.73 -5.86
C VAL A 637 -31.19 -22.95 -6.58
N THR A 638 -29.92 -23.12 -6.17
CA THR A 638 -28.77 -22.48 -6.83
C THR A 638 -28.54 -23.07 -8.23
N GLU A 639 -28.66 -24.40 -8.38
CA GLU A 639 -28.57 -25.08 -9.68
C GLU A 639 -29.72 -24.67 -10.62
N GLU A 640 -30.93 -24.49 -10.08
CA GLU A 640 -32.04 -23.95 -10.85
C GLU A 640 -31.75 -22.51 -11.31
N ALA A 641 -31.21 -21.65 -10.44
CA ALA A 641 -30.85 -20.28 -10.78
C ALA A 641 -29.81 -20.22 -11.92
N GLU A 642 -28.83 -21.13 -11.91
CA GLU A 642 -27.86 -21.29 -13.00
C GLU A 642 -28.54 -21.74 -14.30
N GLY A 643 -29.46 -22.71 -14.24
CA GLY A 643 -30.23 -23.16 -15.40
C GLY A 643 -31.10 -22.07 -16.01
N VAL A 644 -31.72 -21.23 -15.16
CA VAL A 644 -32.45 -20.02 -15.59
C VAL A 644 -31.51 -19.04 -16.28
N HIS A 645 -30.29 -18.89 -15.74
CA HIS A 645 -29.27 -18.04 -16.36
C HIS A 645 -28.83 -18.54 -17.74
N GLU A 646 -28.58 -19.84 -17.90
CA GLU A 646 -28.18 -20.39 -19.20
C GLU A 646 -29.33 -20.29 -20.21
N SER A 647 -30.58 -20.40 -19.75
CA SER A 647 -31.76 -20.17 -20.58
C SER A 647 -31.86 -18.73 -21.11
N LEU A 648 -31.31 -17.73 -20.40
CA LEU A 648 -31.23 -16.35 -20.91
C LEU A 648 -30.41 -16.26 -22.20
N ARG A 649 -29.42 -17.12 -22.39
CA ARG A 649 -28.56 -17.10 -23.58
C ARG A 649 -29.35 -17.32 -24.88
N GLU A 650 -30.36 -18.19 -24.82
CA GLU A 650 -31.21 -18.55 -25.95
C GLU A 650 -32.33 -17.53 -26.19
N VAL A 651 -32.73 -16.80 -25.14
CA VAL A 651 -33.86 -15.85 -25.16
C VAL A 651 -33.41 -14.41 -25.39
N ASP A 652 -32.41 -13.94 -24.64
CA ASP A 652 -31.87 -12.59 -24.69
C ASP A 652 -30.37 -12.59 -24.31
N LEU A 653 -29.52 -12.68 -25.34
CA LEU A 653 -28.07 -12.68 -25.20
C LEU A 653 -27.55 -11.41 -24.49
N LEU A 654 -28.23 -10.26 -24.63
CA LEU A 654 -27.82 -9.04 -23.96
C LEU A 654 -28.13 -9.10 -22.46
N ALA A 655 -29.29 -9.66 -22.07
CA ALA A 655 -29.61 -9.91 -20.68
C ALA A 655 -28.65 -10.93 -20.05
N PHE A 656 -28.30 -12.00 -20.76
CA PHE A 656 -27.29 -12.97 -20.35
C PHE A 656 -25.93 -12.31 -20.09
N VAL A 657 -25.43 -11.50 -21.04
CA VAL A 657 -24.14 -10.78 -20.88
C VAL A 657 -24.19 -9.78 -19.72
N LYS A 658 -25.31 -9.08 -19.53
CA LYS A 658 -25.49 -8.15 -18.40
C LYS A 658 -25.52 -8.87 -17.06
N ALA A 659 -26.09 -10.06 -17.02
CA ALA A 659 -26.29 -10.84 -15.81
C ALA A 659 -25.09 -11.76 -15.48
N ALA A 660 -24.08 -11.85 -16.35
CA ALA A 660 -22.85 -12.62 -16.14
C ALA A 660 -22.17 -12.43 -14.75
N PRO A 661 -22.19 -11.23 -14.10
CA PRO A 661 -21.71 -11.10 -12.72
C PRO A 661 -22.53 -11.86 -11.67
N GLN A 662 -23.84 -12.01 -11.88
CA GLN A 662 -24.73 -12.81 -11.03
C GLN A 662 -24.51 -14.31 -11.27
N HIS A 663 -24.26 -14.72 -12.51
CA HIS A 663 -23.90 -16.11 -12.83
C HIS A 663 -22.59 -16.54 -12.14
N ALA A 664 -21.59 -15.66 -12.13
CA ALA A 664 -20.36 -15.89 -11.38
C ALA A 664 -20.62 -16.03 -9.86
N GLU A 665 -21.59 -15.30 -9.30
CA GLU A 665 -21.95 -15.42 -7.89
C GLU A 665 -22.66 -16.75 -7.61
N LEU A 666 -23.59 -17.17 -8.48
CA LEU A 666 -24.29 -18.45 -8.37
C LEU A 666 -23.34 -19.64 -8.42
N THR A 667 -22.43 -19.64 -9.40
CA THR A 667 -21.40 -20.67 -9.54
C THR A 667 -20.44 -20.71 -8.35
N HIS A 668 -20.14 -19.55 -7.75
CA HIS A 668 -19.39 -19.45 -6.50
C HIS A 668 -20.15 -20.06 -5.31
N GLN A 669 -21.42 -19.68 -5.14
CA GLN A 669 -22.29 -20.18 -4.06
C GLN A 669 -22.46 -21.71 -4.16
N ARG A 670 -22.67 -22.24 -5.37
CA ARG A 670 -22.74 -23.68 -5.63
C ARG A 670 -21.45 -24.40 -5.21
N ALA A 671 -20.28 -23.83 -5.51
CA ALA A 671 -18.99 -24.38 -5.09
C ALA A 671 -18.81 -24.41 -3.56
N LEU A 672 -19.42 -23.48 -2.83
CA LEU A 672 -19.44 -23.48 -1.36
C LEU A 672 -20.39 -24.57 -0.84
N LEU A 673 -21.62 -24.61 -1.34
CA LEU A 673 -22.66 -25.56 -0.93
C LEU A 673 -22.26 -27.02 -1.18
N LEU A 674 -21.71 -27.34 -2.36
CA LEU A 674 -21.22 -28.69 -2.68
C LEU A 674 -20.12 -29.14 -1.73
N ALA A 675 -19.26 -28.23 -1.28
CA ALA A 675 -18.21 -28.56 -0.34
C ALA A 675 -18.70 -28.74 1.09
N GLU A 676 -19.72 -27.98 1.51
CA GLU A 676 -20.41 -28.20 2.79
C GLU A 676 -21.18 -29.53 2.80
N HIS A 677 -21.66 -29.97 1.63
CA HIS A 677 -22.26 -31.31 1.43
C HIS A 677 -21.23 -32.45 1.32
N GLY A 678 -19.93 -32.16 1.24
CA GLY A 678 -18.86 -33.16 1.12
C GLY A 678 -18.54 -33.62 -0.31
N ASN A 679 -19.18 -33.04 -1.33
CA ASN A 679 -18.94 -33.36 -2.75
C ASN A 679 -17.70 -32.61 -3.28
N HIS A 680 -16.51 -32.94 -2.77
CA HIS A 680 -15.29 -32.16 -3.01
C HIS A 680 -14.85 -32.06 -4.48
N GLN A 681 -15.13 -33.07 -5.33
CA GLN A 681 -14.79 -33.01 -6.76
C GLN A 681 -15.74 -32.11 -7.55
N GLU A 682 -17.05 -32.17 -7.30
CA GLU A 682 -18.04 -31.30 -7.94
C GLU A 682 -17.86 -29.85 -7.49
N ALA A 683 -17.54 -29.64 -6.20
CA ALA A 683 -17.22 -28.33 -5.65
C ALA A 683 -15.98 -27.71 -6.30
N LEU A 684 -14.97 -28.54 -6.63
CA LEU A 684 -13.79 -28.08 -7.36
C LEU A 684 -14.14 -27.66 -8.79
N ALA A 685 -14.88 -28.49 -9.52
CA ALA A 685 -15.32 -28.16 -10.88
C ALA A 685 -16.15 -26.87 -10.93
N ALA A 686 -17.04 -26.65 -9.97
CA ALA A 686 -17.82 -25.42 -9.84
C ALA A 686 -16.93 -24.19 -9.55
N ALA A 687 -15.91 -24.33 -8.69
CA ALA A 687 -14.96 -23.26 -8.40
C ALA A 687 -14.07 -22.91 -9.61
N GLU A 688 -13.62 -23.91 -10.38
CA GLU A 688 -12.86 -23.71 -11.62
C GLU A 688 -13.70 -22.97 -12.67
N HIS A 689 -14.97 -23.35 -12.83
CA HIS A 689 -15.91 -22.67 -13.73
C HIS A 689 -16.13 -21.21 -13.34
N THR A 690 -16.32 -20.93 -12.04
CA THR A 690 -16.47 -19.57 -11.49
C THR A 690 -15.28 -18.67 -11.84
N VAL A 691 -14.06 -19.15 -11.61
CA VAL A 691 -12.83 -18.39 -11.90
C VAL A 691 -12.67 -18.16 -13.40
N GLY A 692 -12.99 -19.16 -14.23
CA GLY A 692 -12.98 -19.04 -15.69
C GLY A 692 -13.89 -17.92 -16.18
N ASN A 693 -15.13 -17.88 -15.69
CA ASN A 693 -16.11 -16.86 -16.04
C ASN A 693 -15.66 -15.46 -15.59
N LEU A 694 -15.20 -15.31 -14.34
CA LEU A 694 -14.74 -14.02 -13.83
C LEU A 694 -13.52 -13.48 -14.58
N ARG A 695 -12.56 -14.34 -14.97
CA ARG A 695 -11.41 -13.92 -15.78
C ARG A 695 -11.82 -13.36 -17.15
N GLN A 696 -12.81 -13.95 -17.79
CA GLN A 696 -13.34 -13.43 -19.07
C GLN A 696 -14.07 -12.10 -18.90
N LEU A 697 -14.68 -11.86 -17.73
CA LEU A 697 -15.48 -10.67 -17.46
C LEU A 697 -14.68 -9.47 -16.94
N VAL A 698 -13.51 -9.68 -16.31
CA VAL A 698 -12.67 -8.58 -15.75
C VAL A 698 -12.35 -7.47 -16.75
N PRO A 699 -11.99 -7.73 -18.03
CA PRO A 699 -11.67 -6.66 -18.99
C PRO A 699 -12.79 -5.64 -19.23
N PHE A 700 -14.06 -6.04 -19.03
CA PHE A 700 -15.21 -5.17 -19.30
C PHE A 700 -15.64 -4.32 -18.09
N ASP A 701 -15.25 -4.68 -16.86
CA ASP A 701 -15.43 -3.87 -15.65
C ASP A 701 -14.42 -4.28 -14.55
N PRO A 702 -13.16 -3.81 -14.64
CA PRO A 702 -12.13 -4.20 -13.68
C PRO A 702 -12.45 -3.77 -12.24
N LYS A 703 -13.05 -2.58 -12.07
CA LYS A 703 -13.27 -1.99 -10.75
C LYS A 703 -14.26 -2.80 -9.91
N ALA A 704 -15.28 -3.38 -10.53
CA ALA A 704 -16.27 -4.21 -9.83
C ALA A 704 -15.88 -5.69 -9.75
N ARG A 705 -15.13 -6.22 -10.74
CA ARG A 705 -14.96 -7.66 -10.93
C ARG A 705 -13.64 -8.22 -10.39
N THR A 706 -12.58 -7.41 -10.31
CA THR A 706 -11.31 -7.85 -9.74
C THR A 706 -11.41 -8.31 -8.27
N PRO A 707 -12.15 -7.64 -7.36
CA PRO A 707 -12.35 -8.16 -6.00
C PRO A 707 -13.08 -9.51 -5.97
N ARG A 708 -14.08 -9.70 -6.83
CA ARG A 708 -14.85 -10.95 -6.92
C ARG A 708 -14.00 -12.11 -7.44
N LEU A 709 -13.16 -11.85 -8.43
CA LEU A 709 -12.19 -12.82 -8.93
C LEU A 709 -11.23 -13.26 -7.81
N ALA A 710 -10.74 -12.32 -7.00
CA ALA A 710 -9.86 -12.62 -5.89
C ALA A 710 -10.54 -13.52 -4.83
N THR A 711 -11.80 -13.28 -4.49
CA THR A 711 -12.58 -14.18 -3.59
C THR A 711 -12.79 -15.56 -4.19
N ALA A 712 -13.14 -15.64 -5.48
CA ALA A 712 -13.35 -16.91 -6.17
C ALA A 712 -12.07 -17.75 -6.21
N LEU A 713 -10.91 -17.11 -6.43
CA LEU A 713 -9.60 -17.76 -6.38
C LEU A 713 -9.26 -18.30 -4.98
N ILE A 714 -9.65 -17.60 -3.90
CA ILE A 714 -9.50 -18.13 -2.53
C ILE A 714 -10.31 -19.40 -2.34
N THR A 715 -11.54 -19.40 -2.82
CA THR A 715 -12.42 -20.57 -2.73
C THR A 715 -11.89 -21.73 -3.55
N LEU A 716 -11.42 -21.49 -4.78
CA LEU A 716 -10.77 -22.48 -5.62
C LEU A 716 -9.54 -23.09 -4.91
N GLY A 717 -8.70 -22.26 -4.29
CA GLY A 717 -7.56 -22.73 -3.49
C GLY A 717 -7.97 -23.60 -2.31
N GLY A 718 -9.06 -23.24 -1.62
CA GLY A 718 -9.66 -24.06 -0.57
C GLY A 718 -10.12 -25.43 -1.08
N ARG A 719 -10.72 -25.51 -2.27
CA ARG A 719 -11.18 -26.77 -2.89
C ARG A 719 -10.02 -27.62 -3.37
N LEU A 720 -9.04 -27.03 -4.05
CA LEU A 720 -7.80 -27.69 -4.45
C LEU A 720 -7.07 -28.29 -3.23
N ARG A 721 -7.05 -27.58 -2.10
CA ARG A 721 -6.51 -28.11 -0.84
C ARG A 721 -7.25 -29.34 -0.34
N GLN A 722 -8.59 -29.36 -0.39
CA GLN A 722 -9.41 -30.48 0.08
C GLN A 722 -9.20 -31.75 -0.74
N VAL A 723 -8.97 -31.63 -2.05
CA VAL A 723 -8.64 -32.78 -2.92
C VAL A 723 -7.15 -33.13 -2.94
N GLY A 724 -6.32 -32.47 -2.11
CA GLY A 724 -4.89 -32.75 -1.97
C GLY A 724 -3.97 -32.09 -3.02
N ARG A 725 -4.48 -31.22 -3.89
CA ARG A 725 -3.72 -30.46 -4.91
C ARG A 725 -3.08 -29.20 -4.28
N ILE A 726 -2.19 -29.40 -3.31
CA ILE A 726 -1.65 -28.33 -2.44
C ILE A 726 -0.84 -27.26 -3.21
N THR A 727 -0.05 -27.66 -4.22
CA THR A 727 0.76 -26.72 -5.02
C THR A 727 -0.14 -25.80 -5.85
N GLU A 728 -1.12 -26.39 -6.54
CA GLU A 728 -2.08 -25.64 -7.36
C GLU A 728 -2.97 -24.75 -6.50
N ALA A 729 -3.33 -25.21 -5.29
CA ALA A 729 -4.00 -24.38 -4.30
C ALA A 729 -3.16 -23.14 -3.91
N ALA A 730 -1.85 -23.28 -3.76
CA ALA A 730 -0.97 -22.16 -3.45
C ALA A 730 -0.88 -21.17 -4.61
N GLU A 731 -0.79 -21.65 -5.86
CA GLU A 731 -0.72 -20.80 -7.06
C GLU A 731 -1.98 -19.93 -7.23
N VAL A 732 -3.18 -20.52 -7.10
CA VAL A 732 -4.43 -19.73 -7.23
C VAL A 732 -4.62 -18.75 -6.07
N ILE A 733 -4.14 -19.09 -4.87
CA ILE A 733 -4.20 -18.19 -3.71
C ILE A 733 -3.16 -17.07 -3.85
N GLU A 734 -2.00 -17.34 -4.45
CA GLU A 734 -0.99 -16.34 -4.76
C GLU A 734 -1.52 -15.30 -5.75
N GLU A 735 -2.26 -15.74 -6.77
CA GLU A 735 -3.00 -14.84 -7.66
C GLU A 735 -4.02 -14.00 -6.89
N ALA A 736 -4.80 -14.62 -5.98
CA ALA A 736 -5.74 -13.88 -5.13
C ALA A 736 -5.05 -12.81 -4.27
N VAL A 737 -3.89 -13.13 -3.67
CA VAL A 737 -3.06 -12.16 -2.92
C VAL A 737 -2.56 -11.05 -3.84
N GLY A 738 -2.13 -11.38 -5.06
CA GLY A 738 -1.72 -10.41 -6.08
C GLY A 738 -2.82 -9.43 -6.47
N LEU A 739 -4.08 -9.89 -6.51
CA LEU A 739 -5.25 -9.03 -6.73
C LEU A 739 -5.64 -8.24 -5.47
N TYR A 740 -5.60 -8.87 -4.29
CA TYR A 740 -6.00 -8.24 -3.04
C TYR A 740 -5.02 -7.18 -2.54
N ARG A 741 -3.71 -7.30 -2.81
CA ARG A 741 -2.70 -6.29 -2.42
C ARG A 741 -2.99 -4.88 -2.97
N PRO A 742 -3.12 -4.67 -4.29
CA PRO A 742 -3.47 -3.36 -4.83
C PRO A 742 -4.89 -2.92 -4.43
N LEU A 743 -5.84 -3.87 -4.31
CA LEU A 743 -7.20 -3.57 -3.87
C LEU A 743 -7.27 -3.09 -2.42
N ALA A 744 -6.56 -3.74 -1.48
CA ALA A 744 -6.50 -3.37 -0.07
C ALA A 744 -5.63 -2.13 0.17
N ALA A 745 -4.70 -1.83 -0.73
CA ALA A 745 -3.98 -0.56 -0.75
C ALA A 745 -4.92 0.60 -1.15
N ALA A 746 -5.81 0.40 -2.13
CA ALA A 746 -6.79 1.39 -2.55
C ALA A 746 -8.03 1.47 -1.63
N ARG A 747 -8.43 0.35 -1.01
CA ARG A 747 -9.63 0.21 -0.17
C ARG A 747 -9.28 -0.56 1.11
N PRO A 748 -8.89 0.14 2.20
CA PRO A 748 -8.49 -0.50 3.45
C PRO A 748 -9.53 -1.42 4.08
N GLN A 749 -10.82 -1.27 3.75
CA GLN A 749 -11.87 -2.21 4.15
C GLN A 749 -11.65 -3.64 3.64
N LEU A 750 -10.84 -3.85 2.59
CA LEU A 750 -10.49 -5.18 2.04
C LEU A 750 -9.26 -5.83 2.71
N ARG A 751 -8.73 -5.23 3.78
CA ARG A 751 -7.60 -5.78 4.54
C ARG A 751 -7.91 -7.10 5.26
N PRO A 752 -9.11 -7.33 5.82
CA PRO A 752 -9.47 -8.66 6.35
C PRO A 752 -9.38 -9.78 5.33
N GLU A 753 -9.80 -9.51 4.10
CA GLU A 753 -9.78 -10.44 2.97
C GLU A 753 -8.35 -10.70 2.53
N LEU A 754 -7.52 -9.65 2.43
CA LEU A 754 -6.08 -9.79 2.20
C LEU A 754 -5.40 -10.61 3.30
N ALA A 755 -5.70 -10.32 4.57
CA ALA A 755 -5.13 -11.04 5.72
C ALA A 755 -5.42 -12.54 5.64
N THR A 756 -6.67 -12.88 5.28
CA THR A 756 -7.12 -14.26 5.10
C THR A 756 -6.43 -14.92 3.92
N ALA A 757 -6.34 -14.24 2.77
CA ALA A 757 -5.67 -14.75 1.57
C ALA A 757 -4.18 -15.02 1.83
N VAL A 758 -3.50 -14.09 2.47
CA VAL A 758 -2.08 -14.16 2.82
C VAL A 758 -1.82 -15.24 3.88
N HIS A 759 -2.71 -15.40 4.86
CA HIS A 759 -2.63 -16.49 5.83
C HIS A 759 -2.79 -17.86 5.16
N GLU A 760 -3.79 -18.00 4.29
CA GLU A 760 -4.04 -19.25 3.57
C GLU A 760 -2.88 -19.59 2.62
N LEU A 761 -2.28 -18.59 1.97
CA LEU A 761 -1.07 -18.76 1.17
C LEU A 761 0.08 -19.29 2.01
N GLY A 762 0.38 -18.62 3.13
CA GLY A 762 1.42 -19.01 4.05
C GLY A 762 1.20 -20.42 4.62
N SER A 763 -0.03 -20.77 4.94
CA SER A 763 -0.41 -22.11 5.43
C SER A 763 -0.24 -23.18 4.34
N LEU A 764 -0.64 -22.90 3.10
CA LEU A 764 -0.48 -23.79 1.95
C LEU A 764 0.99 -23.99 1.58
N LEU A 765 1.79 -22.93 1.57
CA LEU A 765 3.23 -22.99 1.35
C LEU A 765 3.93 -23.79 2.46
N ALA A 766 3.51 -23.63 3.72
CA ALA A 766 4.02 -24.43 4.84
C ALA A 766 3.67 -25.92 4.67
N LYS A 767 2.44 -26.25 4.26
CA LYS A 767 1.99 -27.62 3.96
C LYS A 767 2.68 -28.23 2.75
N ALA A 768 2.99 -27.43 1.72
CA ALA A 768 3.80 -27.80 0.56
C ALA A 768 5.29 -27.97 0.88
N ARG A 769 5.70 -27.84 2.16
CA ARG A 769 7.10 -27.85 2.63
C ARG A 769 7.97 -26.73 2.04
N ARG A 770 7.37 -25.67 1.49
CA ARG A 770 8.03 -24.42 1.03
C ARG A 770 8.14 -23.44 2.20
N THR A 771 8.82 -23.86 3.27
CA THR A 771 8.77 -23.15 4.56
C THR A 771 9.44 -21.78 4.58
N ALA A 772 10.44 -21.54 3.71
CA ALA A 772 11.04 -20.21 3.58
C ALA A 772 10.09 -19.22 2.90
N ASP A 773 9.28 -19.70 1.97
CA ASP A 773 8.31 -18.90 1.22
C ASP A 773 7.07 -18.64 2.10
N ALA A 774 6.74 -19.59 2.98
CA ALA A 774 5.62 -19.48 3.92
C ALA A 774 5.84 -18.43 5.03
N GLU A 775 7.07 -18.22 5.50
CA GLU A 775 7.36 -17.33 6.63
C GLU A 775 7.01 -15.86 6.38
N PRO A 776 7.38 -15.24 5.24
CA PRO A 776 6.96 -13.88 4.91
C PRO A 776 5.43 -13.71 4.90
N PHE A 777 4.70 -14.62 4.26
CA PHE A 777 3.23 -14.52 4.19
C PHE A 777 2.58 -14.80 5.55
N LEU A 778 3.04 -15.78 6.33
CA LEU A 778 2.49 -16.00 7.68
C LEU A 778 2.82 -14.84 8.63
N THR A 779 3.96 -14.17 8.45
CA THR A 779 4.34 -12.97 9.22
C THR A 779 3.48 -11.78 8.82
N GLU A 780 3.30 -11.54 7.52
CA GLU A 780 2.39 -10.53 6.97
C GLU A 780 0.96 -10.77 7.47
N ALA A 781 0.45 -12.01 7.39
CA ALA A 781 -0.84 -12.41 7.92
C ALA A 781 -0.96 -12.14 9.43
N LEU A 782 0.06 -12.48 10.22
CA LEU A 782 0.07 -12.23 11.65
C LEU A 782 0.01 -10.73 11.96
N GLU A 783 0.74 -9.90 11.21
CA GLU A 783 0.69 -8.45 11.34
C GLU A 783 -0.68 -7.89 10.96
N HIS A 784 -1.32 -8.41 9.92
CA HIS A 784 -2.67 -8.02 9.57
C HIS A 784 -3.70 -8.47 10.61
N HIS A 785 -3.68 -9.72 11.05
CA HIS A 785 -4.60 -10.23 12.06
C HIS A 785 -4.42 -9.57 13.42
N ARG A 786 -3.18 -9.20 13.82
CA ARG A 786 -2.94 -8.41 15.04
C ARG A 786 -3.58 -7.04 14.95
N ARG A 787 -3.37 -6.33 13.84
CA ARG A 787 -4.01 -5.04 13.57
C ARG A 787 -5.54 -5.12 13.56
N LEU A 788 -6.11 -6.22 13.07
CA LEU A 788 -7.56 -6.45 13.11
C LEU A 788 -8.07 -6.82 14.52
N ALA A 789 -7.31 -7.63 15.25
CA ALA A 789 -7.61 -8.00 16.64
C ALA A 789 -7.53 -6.81 17.62
N GLU A 790 -6.83 -5.73 17.26
CA GLU A 790 -6.89 -4.46 18.01
C GLU A 790 -8.29 -3.79 17.93
N SER A 791 -9.06 -4.06 16.88
CA SER A 791 -10.40 -3.49 16.66
C SER A 791 -11.57 -4.40 17.07
N ASP A 792 -11.43 -5.71 16.87
CA ASP A 792 -12.36 -6.74 17.36
C ASP A 792 -11.60 -7.99 17.83
N PRO A 793 -11.20 -8.05 19.11
CA PRO A 793 -10.42 -9.17 19.64
C PRO A 793 -11.19 -10.49 19.59
N ALA A 794 -12.51 -10.47 19.83
CA ALA A 794 -13.32 -11.70 19.88
C ALA A 794 -13.36 -12.37 18.50
N GLN A 795 -13.43 -11.57 17.44
CA GLN A 795 -13.42 -12.06 16.06
C GLN A 795 -12.02 -12.51 15.61
N TRP A 796 -10.96 -11.75 15.91
CA TRP A 796 -9.65 -11.93 15.23
C TRP A 796 -8.55 -12.60 16.07
N LEU A 797 -8.66 -12.68 17.39
CA LEU A 797 -7.69 -13.41 18.23
C LEU A 797 -7.50 -14.88 17.84
N PRO A 798 -8.55 -15.65 17.44
CA PRO A 798 -8.36 -17.01 16.93
C PRO A 798 -7.44 -17.08 15.70
N TYR A 799 -7.49 -16.08 14.82
CA TYR A 799 -6.66 -16.00 13.61
C TYR A 799 -5.21 -15.57 13.93
N VAL A 800 -5.03 -14.68 14.91
CA VAL A 800 -3.69 -14.38 15.48
C VAL A 800 -3.07 -15.62 16.10
N ALA A 801 -3.83 -16.40 16.87
CA ALA A 801 -3.37 -17.64 17.47
C ALA A 801 -3.00 -18.68 16.41
N LYS A 802 -3.79 -18.81 15.34
CA LYS A 802 -3.52 -19.69 14.20
C LYS A 802 -2.26 -19.28 13.44
N ALA A 803 -2.10 -18.00 13.09
CA ALA A 803 -0.91 -17.48 12.43
C ALA A 803 0.35 -17.64 13.30
N LEU A 804 0.25 -17.41 14.62
CA LEU A 804 1.33 -17.67 15.57
C LEU A 804 1.67 -19.15 15.70
N HIS A 805 0.68 -20.03 15.68
CA HIS A 805 0.88 -21.47 15.69
C HIS A 805 1.65 -21.91 14.44
N ASP A 806 1.23 -21.45 13.27
CA ASP A 806 1.87 -21.77 11.99
C ASP A 806 3.29 -21.17 11.90
N LEU A 807 3.51 -19.94 12.38
CA LEU A 807 4.85 -19.33 12.48
C LEU A 807 5.76 -20.02 13.50
N ARG A 808 5.23 -20.46 14.64
CA ARG A 808 5.98 -21.22 15.66
C ARG A 808 6.40 -22.59 15.10
N ALA A 809 5.63 -23.16 14.17
CA ALA A 809 6.01 -24.36 13.41
C ALA A 809 7.07 -24.12 12.32
N LEU A 810 7.36 -22.86 11.95
CA LEU A 810 8.47 -22.49 11.07
C LEU A 810 9.72 -22.06 11.85
N THR A 811 9.60 -21.08 12.74
CA THR A 811 10.70 -20.44 13.47
C THR A 811 11.44 -21.36 14.45
N ALA A 812 10.86 -22.50 14.81
CA ALA A 812 11.47 -23.57 15.59
C ALA A 812 12.65 -24.30 14.92
N ARG A 813 13.06 -23.88 13.72
CA ARG A 813 13.89 -24.70 12.83
C ARG A 813 15.40 -24.41 12.91
N ASP A 814 15.86 -23.24 12.49
CA ASP A 814 17.22 -23.09 11.95
C ASP A 814 17.95 -21.76 12.29
N LYS A 815 17.96 -21.29 13.55
CA LYS A 815 19.08 -20.42 13.99
C LYS A 815 20.32 -21.29 14.24
N VAL A 816 21.18 -21.44 13.24
CA VAL A 816 22.59 -20.97 13.24
C VAL A 816 23.25 -21.29 11.88
N ALA A 817 23.78 -20.25 11.23
CA ALA A 817 24.63 -20.32 10.03
C ALA A 817 26.13 -20.29 10.37
N TRP A 818 26.99 -20.77 9.47
CA TRP A 818 28.23 -21.44 9.89
C TRP A 818 29.59 -20.80 9.52
N GLY A 819 30.57 -21.18 10.34
CA GLY A 819 31.99 -20.84 10.23
C GLY A 819 32.88 -21.99 10.73
N SER A 820 34.18 -21.76 10.79
CA SER A 820 35.18 -22.70 11.28
C SER A 820 34.85 -23.23 12.69
N ARG A 821 35.35 -24.42 13.03
CA ARG A 821 35.17 -25.04 14.36
C ARG A 821 35.46 -24.08 15.53
N GLY A 822 36.42 -23.18 15.37
CA GLY A 822 36.78 -22.17 16.37
C GLY A 822 35.74 -21.05 16.55
N GLU A 823 35.02 -20.69 15.49
CA GLU A 823 33.95 -19.67 15.51
C GLU A 823 32.70 -20.22 16.19
N ILE A 824 32.35 -21.47 15.91
CA ILE A 824 31.28 -22.20 16.60
C ILE A 824 31.54 -22.22 18.11
N ASP A 825 32.78 -22.54 18.52
CA ASP A 825 33.19 -22.52 19.93
C ASP A 825 33.20 -21.12 20.54
N ARG A 826 33.50 -20.08 19.75
CA ARG A 826 33.48 -18.68 20.22
C ARG A 826 32.03 -18.21 20.43
N LEU A 827 31.13 -18.49 19.50
CA LEU A 827 29.72 -18.14 19.57
C LEU A 827 29.02 -18.85 20.73
N ALA A 828 29.26 -20.16 20.90
CA ALA A 828 28.78 -20.91 22.06
C ALA A 828 29.24 -20.28 23.38
N ARG A 829 30.51 -19.84 23.46
CA ARG A 829 31.04 -19.14 24.66
C ARG A 829 30.35 -17.78 24.88
N GLN A 830 30.07 -17.02 23.83
CA GLN A 830 29.39 -15.73 23.91
C GLN A 830 27.93 -15.89 24.39
N LEU A 831 27.17 -16.80 23.78
CA LEU A 831 25.79 -17.09 24.19
C LEU A 831 25.73 -17.60 25.63
N ARG A 832 26.72 -18.42 26.04
CA ARG A 832 26.88 -18.84 27.43
C ARG A 832 27.13 -17.65 28.37
N ARG A 833 27.98 -16.69 28.00
CA ARG A 833 28.21 -15.47 28.80
C ARG A 833 26.92 -14.64 28.96
N ARG A 834 26.10 -14.58 27.90
CA ARG A 834 24.80 -13.89 27.90
C ARG A 834 23.67 -14.66 28.60
N ARG A 835 23.94 -15.90 29.06
CA ARG A 835 22.94 -16.81 29.65
C ARG A 835 21.76 -17.14 28.73
N ASP A 836 21.95 -17.04 27.42
CA ASP A 836 20.93 -17.31 26.42
C ASP A 836 20.80 -18.83 26.19
N ARG A 837 19.89 -19.46 26.93
CA ARG A 837 19.66 -20.92 26.86
C ARG A 837 19.02 -21.34 25.54
N SER A 838 18.07 -20.54 25.05
CA SER A 838 17.37 -20.79 23.80
C SER A 838 18.32 -20.67 22.62
N GLY A 839 19.11 -19.59 22.55
CA GLY A 839 20.11 -19.41 21.49
C GLY A 839 21.19 -20.50 21.46
N LEU A 840 21.58 -21.05 22.62
CA LEU A 840 22.50 -22.20 22.67
C LEU A 840 21.86 -23.51 22.18
N TRP A 841 20.55 -23.69 22.36
CA TRP A 841 19.82 -24.87 21.91
C TRP A 841 19.62 -24.82 20.40
N GLU A 842 19.20 -23.66 19.88
CA GLU A 842 19.14 -23.39 18.45
C GLU A 842 20.52 -23.60 17.78
N LEU A 843 21.59 -23.07 18.39
CA LEU A 843 22.97 -23.32 17.95
C LEU A 843 23.28 -24.81 17.85
N ALA A 844 22.88 -25.62 18.84
CA ALA A 844 23.11 -27.06 18.82
C ALA A 844 22.30 -27.77 17.72
N LEU A 845 21.13 -27.26 17.36
CA LEU A 845 20.30 -27.84 16.30
C LEU A 845 20.82 -27.53 14.91
N ALA A 846 21.42 -26.37 14.64
CA ALA A 846 21.92 -26.13 13.29
C ALA A 846 23.32 -26.73 13.01
N VAL A 847 24.09 -27.22 14.01
CA VAL A 847 25.40 -27.87 13.74
C VAL A 847 25.20 -29.33 13.30
N PRO A 848 26.17 -29.91 12.57
CA PRO A 848 26.28 -31.37 12.49
C PRO A 848 26.35 -32.02 13.88
N VAL A 849 25.87 -33.25 14.00
CA VAL A 849 25.78 -34.01 15.28
C VAL A 849 27.07 -33.98 16.09
N SER A 850 28.20 -34.13 15.43
CA SER A 850 29.52 -34.18 16.07
C SER A 850 29.87 -32.86 16.78
N ASP A 851 29.48 -31.72 16.21
CA ASP A 851 29.68 -30.40 16.80
C ASP A 851 28.61 -30.06 17.84
N ALA A 852 27.36 -30.46 17.62
CA ALA A 852 26.28 -30.33 18.59
C ALA A 852 26.61 -31.05 19.92
N ALA A 853 27.04 -32.31 19.85
CA ALA A 853 27.48 -33.10 21.00
C ALA A 853 28.69 -32.45 21.73
N ARG A 854 29.59 -31.87 20.96
CA ARG A 854 30.80 -31.20 21.48
C ARG A 854 30.49 -29.92 22.25
N ILE A 855 29.60 -29.08 21.73
CA ILE A 855 29.20 -27.81 22.37
C ILE A 855 28.39 -28.09 23.64
N THR A 856 27.40 -28.98 23.55
CA THR A 856 26.46 -29.28 24.64
C THR A 856 27.14 -29.91 25.86
N ARG A 857 28.17 -30.75 25.67
CA ARG A 857 28.94 -31.34 26.76
C ARG A 857 29.70 -30.32 27.61
N ARG A 858 30.06 -29.16 27.03
CA ARG A 858 30.79 -28.08 27.74
C ARG A 858 29.85 -27.15 28.52
N LEU A 859 28.54 -27.43 28.55
CA LEU A 859 27.53 -26.62 29.21
C LEU A 859 27.21 -27.14 30.63
N PRO A 860 26.89 -26.26 31.61
CA PRO A 860 26.53 -26.68 32.96
C PRO A 860 25.26 -27.53 32.99
N ARG A 861 25.11 -28.44 33.97
CA ARG A 861 23.90 -29.29 34.12
C ARG A 861 22.58 -28.51 34.14
N ARG A 862 22.60 -27.25 34.59
CA ARG A 862 21.43 -26.34 34.65
C ARG A 862 21.04 -25.71 33.30
N TRP A 863 21.73 -26.05 32.20
CA TRP A 863 21.47 -25.51 30.86
C TRP A 863 20.37 -26.26 30.08
N SER A 864 19.93 -27.45 30.52
CA SER A 864 18.88 -28.23 29.83
C SER A 864 17.72 -27.36 29.35
N PRO A 865 17.20 -27.60 28.12
CA PRO A 865 16.28 -26.69 27.43
C PRO A 865 14.95 -26.52 28.18
N LYS A 866 14.16 -25.52 27.77
CA LYS A 866 12.82 -25.30 28.34
C LYS A 866 11.79 -26.30 27.80
N ASP A 867 11.96 -26.76 26.57
CA ASP A 867 11.07 -27.73 25.94
C ASP A 867 11.26 -29.14 26.56
N PRO A 868 10.23 -29.74 27.19
CA PRO A 868 10.31 -31.10 27.73
C PRO A 868 10.63 -32.15 26.65
N ALA A 869 10.12 -31.97 25.42
CA ALA A 869 10.39 -32.87 24.31
C ALA A 869 11.86 -32.84 23.85
N ALA A 870 12.57 -31.74 24.16
CA ALA A 870 14.00 -31.59 23.86
C ALA A 870 14.91 -32.28 24.89
N GLN A 871 14.39 -32.69 26.06
CA GLN A 871 15.22 -33.25 27.15
C GLN A 871 15.91 -34.58 26.79
N PRO A 872 15.27 -35.54 26.08
CA PRO A 872 15.93 -36.77 25.67
C PRO A 872 17.12 -36.50 24.73
N LEU A 873 16.93 -35.67 23.70
CA LEU A 873 17.99 -35.29 22.76
C LEU A 873 19.11 -34.49 23.45
N ALA A 874 18.76 -33.53 24.31
CA ALA A 874 19.73 -32.75 25.07
C ALA A 874 20.56 -33.62 26.03
N THR A 875 19.97 -34.67 26.58
CA THR A 875 20.65 -35.65 27.43
C THR A 875 21.59 -36.52 26.59
N ALA A 876 21.12 -37.03 25.46
CA ALA A 876 21.90 -37.85 24.55
C ALA A 876 23.13 -37.09 23.99
N LEU A 877 22.95 -35.85 23.54
CA LEU A 877 24.03 -34.97 23.08
C LEU A 877 25.08 -34.72 24.16
N ARG A 878 24.66 -34.67 25.44
CA ARG A 878 25.57 -34.44 26.58
C ARG A 878 26.40 -35.67 26.95
N THR A 879 25.83 -36.87 26.80
CA THR A 879 26.49 -38.15 27.12
C THR A 879 27.38 -38.67 25.99
N ALA A 880 27.17 -38.16 24.77
CA ALA A 880 27.91 -38.50 23.56
C ALA A 880 29.45 -38.23 23.63
N ARG A 881 30.27 -39.18 23.15
CA ARG A 881 31.73 -39.03 23.07
C ARG A 881 32.14 -38.29 21.79
N SER A 882 32.14 -36.95 21.85
CA SER A 882 32.36 -36.07 20.69
C SER A 882 33.61 -36.32 19.84
N ARG A 883 34.73 -36.79 20.41
CA ARG A 883 35.96 -37.07 19.63
C ARG A 883 35.83 -38.30 18.73
N SER A 884 35.15 -39.34 19.23
CA SER A 884 34.90 -40.58 18.49
C SER A 884 33.83 -40.35 17.41
N LEU A 885 32.73 -39.64 17.77
CA LEU A 885 31.69 -39.25 16.82
C LEU A 885 32.20 -38.37 15.68
N ALA A 886 33.13 -37.46 15.97
CA ALA A 886 33.77 -36.65 14.93
C ALA A 886 34.59 -37.53 13.96
N GLY A 887 35.31 -38.54 14.46
CA GLY A 887 36.04 -39.49 13.63
C GLY A 887 35.12 -40.37 12.79
N ALA A 888 34.03 -40.87 13.37
CA ALA A 888 33.02 -41.66 12.68
C ALA A 888 32.31 -40.86 11.57
N ALA A 889 31.87 -39.63 11.88
CA ALA A 889 31.25 -38.73 10.91
C ALA A 889 32.23 -38.36 9.79
N GLN A 890 33.48 -38.06 10.13
CA GLN A 890 34.52 -37.75 9.14
C GLN A 890 34.81 -38.94 8.21
N SER A 891 34.86 -40.17 8.75
CA SER A 891 35.07 -41.38 7.95
C SER A 891 33.93 -41.66 6.98
N LEU A 892 32.68 -41.41 7.39
CA LEU A 892 31.51 -41.54 6.53
C LEU A 892 31.46 -40.43 5.48
N GLY A 893 31.71 -39.17 5.88
CA GLY A 893 31.79 -38.03 4.98
C GLY A 893 32.84 -38.19 3.87
N GLN A 894 34.00 -38.78 4.19
CA GLN A 894 35.03 -39.10 3.19
C GLN A 894 34.55 -40.01 2.05
N ARG A 895 33.50 -40.83 2.27
CA ARG A 895 32.93 -41.68 1.20
C ARG A 895 32.09 -40.90 0.19
N ALA A 896 31.60 -39.72 0.56
CA ALA A 896 30.86 -38.80 -0.32
C ALA A 896 31.79 -37.87 -1.14
N VAL A 897 33.11 -38.01 -0.99
CA VAL A 897 34.10 -37.13 -1.60
C VAL A 897 35.01 -37.93 -2.51
N VAL A 898 35.02 -37.60 -3.80
CA VAL A 898 36.04 -38.08 -4.74
C VAL A 898 37.24 -37.15 -4.61
N SER A 899 38.33 -37.68 -4.04
CA SER A 899 39.62 -36.99 -3.95
C SER A 899 40.54 -37.50 -5.05
N THR A 900 41.01 -36.60 -5.92
CA THR A 900 42.10 -36.95 -6.84
C THR A 900 43.42 -36.86 -6.10
N HIS A 901 44.17 -37.97 -6.04
CA HIS A 901 45.42 -38.07 -5.29
C HIS A 901 46.63 -37.49 -6.02
N ASP A 902 46.46 -37.04 -7.27
CA ASP A 902 47.52 -36.35 -8.01
C ASP A 902 47.87 -35.02 -7.34
N PRO A 903 49.14 -34.77 -6.99
CA PRO A 903 49.54 -33.51 -6.37
C PRO A 903 49.37 -32.36 -7.37
N ILE A 904 48.31 -31.57 -7.21
CA ILE A 904 48.17 -30.29 -7.91
C ILE A 904 49.07 -29.29 -7.17
N ARG A 905 49.98 -28.59 -7.86
CA ARG A 905 50.79 -27.54 -7.19
C ARG A 905 49.98 -26.27 -6.95
N SER A 906 49.14 -25.91 -7.91
CA SER A 906 48.22 -24.79 -7.84
C SER A 906 47.02 -25.02 -8.78
N ALA A 907 45.84 -24.58 -8.37
CA ALA A 907 44.65 -24.52 -9.20
C ALA A 907 44.20 -23.06 -9.28
N ARG A 908 43.86 -22.59 -10.47
CA ARG A 908 43.43 -21.19 -10.69
C ARG A 908 41.94 -21.05 -10.95
N GLN A 909 41.37 -22.01 -11.67
CA GLN A 909 39.96 -21.96 -12.10
C GLN A 909 39.44 -23.38 -12.33
N LEU A 910 38.14 -23.55 -12.09
CA LEU A 910 37.38 -24.79 -12.24
C LEU A 910 36.14 -24.49 -13.10
N SER A 911 35.73 -25.43 -13.95
CA SER A 911 34.46 -25.35 -14.71
C SER A 911 33.87 -26.73 -14.91
N PHE A 912 32.58 -26.92 -14.62
CA PHE A 912 31.85 -28.16 -14.89
C PHE A 912 31.21 -28.13 -16.29
N ALA A 913 31.03 -29.31 -16.89
CA ALA A 913 30.02 -29.49 -17.93
C ALA A 913 28.61 -29.46 -17.28
N PRO A 914 27.54 -28.96 -17.95
CA PRO A 914 26.27 -28.71 -17.27
C PRO A 914 25.71 -29.91 -16.49
N THR A 915 25.60 -31.06 -17.16
CA THR A 915 24.94 -32.30 -16.67
C THR A 915 25.90 -33.47 -16.45
N GLY A 916 27.15 -33.38 -16.92
CA GLY A 916 28.10 -34.49 -16.98
C GLY A 916 29.07 -34.55 -15.80
N PRO A 917 29.78 -35.69 -15.59
CA PRO A 917 30.83 -35.81 -14.58
C PRO A 917 32.13 -35.09 -14.95
N LEU A 918 32.15 -34.32 -16.02
CA LEU A 918 33.37 -33.69 -16.53
C LEU A 918 33.62 -32.35 -15.84
N LEU A 919 34.81 -32.23 -15.26
CA LEU A 919 35.33 -31.03 -14.61
C LEU A 919 36.62 -30.62 -15.30
N THR A 920 36.67 -29.42 -15.86
CA THR A 920 37.91 -28.83 -16.37
C THR A 920 38.62 -28.04 -15.29
N LEU A 921 39.92 -28.29 -15.17
CA LEU A 921 40.81 -27.68 -14.19
C LEU A 921 41.99 -27.01 -14.92
N LEU A 922 42.18 -25.72 -14.63
CA LEU A 922 43.37 -24.97 -15.04
C LEU A 922 44.40 -24.95 -13.91
N THR A 923 45.60 -25.45 -14.19
CA THR A 923 46.72 -25.45 -13.25
C THR A 923 47.91 -24.66 -13.79
N ALA A 924 48.68 -24.06 -12.88
CA ALA A 924 49.93 -23.37 -13.20
C ALA A 924 51.08 -24.05 -12.43
N PRO A 925 51.68 -25.13 -12.97
CA PRO A 925 52.70 -25.91 -12.27
C PRO A 925 53.96 -25.08 -11.96
N ASP A 926 54.35 -24.18 -12.87
CA ASP A 926 55.53 -23.33 -12.80
C ASP A 926 55.26 -21.94 -13.39
N ALA A 927 56.21 -21.00 -13.26
CA ALA A 927 56.06 -19.64 -13.77
C ALA A 927 56.14 -19.59 -15.30
N GLY A 928 54.99 -19.48 -15.97
CA GLY A 928 54.91 -19.25 -17.42
C GLY A 928 54.34 -20.41 -18.25
N THR A 929 54.01 -21.53 -17.61
CA THR A 929 53.34 -22.67 -18.26
C THR A 929 52.00 -22.92 -17.59
N GLU A 930 50.94 -23.06 -18.39
CA GLU A 930 49.61 -23.45 -17.92
C GLU A 930 49.26 -24.83 -18.47
N ARG A 931 48.53 -25.61 -17.66
CA ARG A 931 47.98 -26.91 -18.07
C ARG A 931 46.48 -26.94 -17.90
N LEU A 932 45.78 -27.33 -18.95
CA LEU A 932 44.34 -27.52 -18.96
C LEU A 932 44.05 -29.02 -18.89
N HIS A 933 43.34 -29.44 -17.84
CA HIS A 933 42.99 -30.83 -17.62
C HIS A 933 41.49 -31.04 -17.66
N LEU A 934 41.06 -32.13 -18.27
CA LEU A 934 39.71 -32.66 -18.15
C LEU A 934 39.74 -33.80 -17.13
N LEU A 935 38.95 -33.69 -16.09
CA LEU A 935 38.75 -34.73 -15.09
C LEU A 935 37.35 -35.30 -15.23
N ASP A 936 37.26 -36.61 -15.40
CA ASP A 936 36.02 -37.33 -15.20
C ASP A 936 35.87 -37.66 -13.71
N THR A 937 34.92 -37.00 -13.05
CA THR A 937 34.66 -37.13 -11.61
C THR A 937 34.01 -38.48 -11.24
N SER A 938 33.50 -39.23 -12.22
CA SER A 938 32.93 -40.57 -11.99
C SER A 938 34.01 -41.65 -11.98
N THR A 939 34.98 -41.57 -12.89
CA THR A 939 36.07 -42.54 -13.01
C THR A 939 37.35 -42.10 -12.32
N GLY A 940 37.45 -40.83 -11.94
CA GLY A 940 38.68 -40.19 -11.45
C GLY A 940 39.74 -39.99 -12.54
N ARG A 941 39.43 -40.34 -13.80
CA ARG A 941 40.38 -40.28 -14.92
C ARG A 941 40.67 -38.83 -15.31
N ARG A 942 41.95 -38.47 -15.31
CA ARG A 942 42.43 -37.14 -15.72
C ARG A 942 43.10 -37.21 -17.09
N THR A 943 42.68 -36.34 -18.00
CA THR A 943 43.23 -36.18 -19.35
C THR A 943 43.83 -34.78 -19.47
N LEU A 944 45.09 -34.68 -19.90
CA LEU A 944 45.72 -33.40 -20.23
C LEU A 944 45.26 -32.98 -21.64
N LEU A 945 44.61 -31.83 -21.75
CA LEU A 945 44.14 -31.28 -23.03
C LEU A 945 45.13 -30.29 -23.64
N TYR A 946 45.82 -29.53 -22.79
CA TYR A 946 46.81 -28.53 -23.23
C TYR A 946 47.90 -28.36 -22.19
N GLU A 947 49.14 -28.23 -22.65
CA GLU A 947 50.28 -27.78 -21.85
C GLU A 947 51.13 -26.83 -22.69
N GLY A 948 51.36 -25.62 -22.18
CA GLY A 948 52.20 -24.65 -22.88
C GLY A 948 52.13 -23.24 -22.31
N PRO A 949 52.88 -22.30 -22.91
CA PRO A 949 52.88 -20.89 -22.54
C PRO A 949 51.67 -20.18 -23.16
N ALA A 950 50.59 -20.09 -22.40
CA ALA A 950 49.41 -19.30 -22.74
C ALA A 950 48.82 -18.65 -21.49
N GLY A 951 48.12 -17.55 -21.67
CA GLY A 951 47.20 -17.02 -20.66
C GLY A 951 45.78 -17.40 -21.03
N HIS A 952 45.14 -18.29 -20.27
CA HIS A 952 43.71 -18.59 -20.44
C HIS A 952 42.87 -17.54 -19.70
N GLY A 953 41.92 -16.92 -20.41
CA GLY A 953 41.01 -15.92 -19.86
C GLY A 953 39.71 -16.54 -19.32
N SER A 954 39.04 -17.35 -20.14
CA SER A 954 37.80 -18.06 -19.80
C SER A 954 37.76 -19.39 -20.56
N PHE A 955 37.19 -20.43 -19.97
CA PHE A 955 36.96 -21.70 -20.62
C PHE A 955 35.67 -22.36 -20.11
N SER A 956 35.09 -23.20 -20.95
CA SER A 956 33.83 -23.89 -20.70
C SER A 956 33.89 -25.31 -21.27
N THR A 957 33.38 -26.28 -20.51
CA THR A 957 33.45 -27.71 -20.83
C THR A 957 32.18 -28.18 -21.49
N LEU A 958 32.27 -28.69 -22.72
CA LEU A 958 31.13 -29.24 -23.45
C LEU A 958 30.78 -30.65 -22.95
N PRO A 959 29.51 -31.10 -23.06
CA PRO A 959 29.11 -32.47 -22.73
C PRO A 959 29.89 -33.53 -23.51
N SER A 960 30.38 -33.21 -24.72
CA SER A 960 31.23 -34.09 -25.54
C SER A 960 32.63 -34.33 -24.97
N GLY A 961 33.04 -33.58 -23.93
CA GLY A 961 34.38 -33.59 -23.36
C GLY A 961 35.38 -32.68 -24.06
N GLU A 962 34.93 -31.91 -25.03
CA GLU A 962 35.72 -30.82 -25.61
C GLU A 962 35.66 -29.57 -24.73
N VAL A 963 36.70 -28.74 -24.76
CA VAL A 963 36.77 -27.50 -23.99
C VAL A 963 36.95 -26.33 -24.94
N VAL A 964 36.01 -25.40 -24.91
CA VAL A 964 36.12 -24.12 -25.62
C VAL A 964 36.78 -23.12 -24.69
N ALA A 965 37.85 -22.48 -25.15
CA ALA A 965 38.66 -21.59 -24.34
C ALA A 965 39.07 -20.33 -25.12
N ILE A 966 39.14 -19.22 -24.40
CA ILE A 966 39.72 -17.96 -24.88
C ILE A 966 41.12 -17.84 -24.28
N ARG A 967 42.13 -17.77 -25.13
CA ARG A 967 43.54 -17.72 -24.71
C ARG A 967 44.30 -16.62 -25.43
N THR A 968 45.39 -16.18 -24.85
CA THR A 968 46.41 -15.41 -25.56
C THR A 968 47.73 -16.19 -25.60
N PRO A 969 48.30 -16.45 -26.80
CA PRO A 969 49.64 -17.01 -26.92
C PRO A 969 50.68 -15.95 -26.53
N TRP A 970 51.61 -16.28 -25.63
CA TRP A 970 52.55 -15.33 -25.04
C TRP A 970 53.85 -15.24 -25.85
N SER A 971 54.37 -14.03 -26.13
CA SER A 971 55.60 -13.83 -26.93
C SER A 971 56.89 -14.08 -26.12
N GLY A 972 56.96 -15.25 -25.47
CA GLY A 972 58.04 -15.82 -24.65
C GLY A 972 59.27 -14.97 -24.35
N ARG A 973 59.13 -13.91 -23.53
CA ARG A 973 60.24 -13.15 -22.96
C ARG A 973 60.05 -12.88 -21.46
N SER A 974 61.18 -12.62 -20.81
CA SER A 974 61.36 -12.62 -19.35
C SER A 974 60.43 -11.67 -18.58
N ARG A 975 59.96 -12.14 -17.41
CA ARG A 975 59.07 -11.46 -16.46
C ARG A 975 59.72 -10.35 -15.62
N SER A 976 61.00 -10.07 -15.78
CA SER A 976 61.70 -9.09 -14.94
C SER A 976 61.70 -7.70 -15.59
N ARG A 977 60.81 -6.82 -15.11
CA ARG A 977 60.65 -5.39 -15.45
C ARG A 977 60.04 -5.09 -16.82
N ALA A 978 58.75 -4.77 -16.84
CA ALA A 978 58.18 -3.89 -17.88
C ALA A 978 56.94 -3.17 -17.34
N VAL A 979 57.14 -1.89 -17.00
CA VAL A 979 56.11 -0.86 -17.03
C VAL A 979 55.83 -0.55 -18.50
N GLN A 980 54.54 -0.54 -18.88
CA GLN A 980 54.00 -0.05 -20.16
C GLN A 980 54.70 -0.54 -21.46
N ALA A 981 54.66 -1.85 -21.74
CA ALA A 981 55.02 -2.40 -23.06
C ALA A 981 54.11 -3.60 -23.46
N PRO A 982 53.79 -3.79 -24.75
CA PRO A 982 53.00 -4.94 -25.24
C PRO A 982 53.83 -6.23 -25.40
N GLY A 983 53.16 -7.38 -25.45
CA GLY A 983 53.80 -8.71 -25.58
C GLY A 983 52.84 -9.91 -25.56
N TYR A 984 51.56 -9.71 -25.82
CA TYR A 984 50.56 -10.77 -25.98
C TYR A 984 50.21 -10.87 -27.46
N GLY A 985 50.25 -12.08 -28.04
CA GLY A 985 49.66 -12.31 -29.35
C GLY A 985 48.15 -12.03 -29.32
N PRO A 986 47.49 -11.88 -30.49
CA PRO A 986 46.05 -11.63 -30.53
C PRO A 986 45.31 -12.73 -29.76
N TRP A 987 44.27 -12.35 -29.01
CA TRP A 987 43.42 -13.31 -28.32
C TRP A 987 42.84 -14.31 -29.34
N GLU A 988 42.89 -15.60 -29.00
CA GLU A 988 42.43 -16.71 -29.82
C GLU A 988 41.26 -17.41 -29.12
N LEU A 989 40.22 -17.74 -29.88
CA LEU A 989 39.17 -18.67 -29.48
C LEU A 989 39.56 -20.05 -29.98
N VAL A 990 39.67 -21.01 -29.07
CA VAL A 990 40.26 -22.32 -29.33
C VAL A 990 39.37 -23.41 -28.75
N GLN A 991 39.23 -24.50 -29.48
CA GLN A 991 38.56 -25.72 -29.05
C GLN A 991 39.60 -26.82 -28.83
N TYR A 992 39.66 -27.31 -27.60
CA TYR A 992 40.49 -28.43 -27.20
C TYR A 992 39.66 -29.72 -27.20
N GLY A 993 40.12 -30.75 -27.91
CA GLY A 993 39.59 -32.11 -27.83
C GLY A 993 40.69 -33.10 -27.48
N ALA A 994 40.38 -34.39 -27.48
CA ALA A 994 41.36 -35.44 -27.21
C ALA A 994 42.50 -35.41 -28.25
N GLY A 995 43.64 -34.80 -27.91
CA GLY A 995 44.81 -34.68 -28.79
C GLY A 995 44.67 -33.68 -29.95
N ARG A 996 43.55 -32.93 -30.04
CA ARG A 996 43.31 -31.91 -31.07
C ARG A 996 43.17 -30.52 -30.46
N THR A 997 43.78 -29.53 -31.08
CA THR A 997 43.59 -28.11 -30.75
C THR A 997 43.22 -27.39 -32.03
N GLU A 998 41.97 -26.92 -32.12
CA GLU A 998 41.46 -26.20 -33.29
C GLU A 998 41.26 -24.73 -32.94
N ARG A 999 41.81 -23.83 -33.76
CA ARG A 999 41.61 -22.38 -33.60
C ARG A 999 40.38 -21.96 -34.39
N LEU A 1000 39.35 -21.54 -33.67
CA LEU A 1000 38.07 -21.12 -34.23
C LEU A 1000 38.07 -19.64 -34.68
N GLY A 1001 38.93 -18.82 -34.09
CA GLY A 1001 39.09 -17.42 -34.47
C GLY A 1001 40.18 -16.71 -33.66
N SER A 1002 40.58 -15.52 -34.11
CA SER A 1002 41.50 -14.65 -33.37
C SER A 1002 41.19 -13.17 -33.60
N GLY A 1003 41.52 -12.33 -32.62
CA GLY A 1003 41.38 -10.89 -32.71
C GLY A 1003 41.21 -10.18 -31.37
N PRO A 1004 41.32 -8.85 -31.34
CA PRO A 1004 41.24 -8.06 -30.11
C PRO A 1004 39.84 -8.07 -29.47
N LEU A 1005 38.79 -8.41 -30.21
CA LEU A 1005 37.42 -8.48 -29.69
C LEU A 1005 37.22 -9.57 -28.63
N LEU A 1006 38.11 -10.57 -28.59
CA LEU A 1006 38.07 -11.66 -27.64
C LEU A 1006 38.72 -11.29 -26.28
N ASP A 1007 39.32 -10.11 -26.15
CA ASP A 1007 39.86 -9.63 -24.88
C ASP A 1007 38.75 -9.45 -23.85
N GLY A 1008 38.83 -10.18 -22.73
CA GLY A 1008 37.82 -10.19 -21.68
C GLY A 1008 36.50 -10.88 -22.05
N ALA A 1009 36.42 -11.55 -23.20
CA ALA A 1009 35.23 -12.30 -23.58
C ALA A 1009 34.99 -13.51 -22.65
N ARG A 1010 33.73 -13.91 -22.48
CA ARG A 1010 33.33 -15.08 -21.68
C ARG A 1010 32.67 -16.13 -22.54
N ALA A 1011 33.03 -17.39 -22.29
CA ALA A 1011 32.48 -18.55 -22.97
C ALA A 1011 31.52 -19.29 -22.05
N VAL A 1012 30.27 -19.48 -22.49
CA VAL A 1012 29.22 -20.18 -21.73
C VAL A 1012 28.61 -21.28 -22.60
N VAL A 1013 28.38 -22.45 -22.01
CA VAL A 1013 27.74 -23.59 -22.70
C VAL A 1013 26.23 -23.44 -22.61
N ILE A 1014 25.55 -23.73 -23.72
CA ILE A 1014 24.10 -23.81 -23.84
C ILE A 1014 23.72 -25.18 -24.42
N ASP A 1015 22.45 -25.56 -24.35
CA ASP A 1015 21.96 -26.85 -24.86
C ASP A 1015 22.32 -27.05 -26.35
N ALA A 1016 22.21 -25.98 -27.14
CA ALA A 1016 22.50 -25.99 -28.57
C ALA A 1016 23.97 -25.74 -28.95
N GLY A 1017 24.92 -25.72 -28.00
CA GLY A 1017 26.34 -25.44 -28.27
C GLY A 1017 26.99 -24.51 -27.26
N TYR A 1018 27.52 -23.37 -27.70
CA TYR A 1018 28.15 -22.38 -26.83
C TYR A 1018 28.00 -20.94 -27.34
N VAL A 1019 28.02 -20.00 -26.41
CA VAL A 1019 27.95 -18.56 -26.67
C VAL A 1019 29.22 -17.89 -26.15
N ILE A 1020 29.79 -17.01 -26.98
CA ILE A 1020 30.92 -16.14 -26.62
C ILE A 1020 30.41 -14.70 -26.54
N GLY A 1021 30.33 -14.18 -25.32
CA GLY A 1021 29.98 -12.80 -25.04
C GLY A 1021 31.18 -11.86 -25.19
N LEU A 1022 31.05 -10.79 -25.99
CA LEU A 1022 32.16 -9.88 -26.33
C LEU A 1022 32.13 -8.60 -25.49
N ARG A 1023 33.31 -8.12 -25.06
CA ARG A 1023 33.44 -6.95 -24.18
C ARG A 1023 33.46 -5.60 -24.90
N SER A 1024 34.00 -5.55 -26.10
CA SER A 1024 34.31 -4.30 -26.82
C SER A 1024 33.32 -3.94 -27.92
N ARG A 1025 32.27 -4.75 -28.14
CA ARG A 1025 31.20 -4.52 -29.13
C ARG A 1025 29.87 -5.11 -28.67
N SER A 1026 28.78 -4.54 -29.19
CA SER A 1026 27.37 -4.94 -29.02
C SER A 1026 27.05 -6.25 -29.75
N GLY A 1027 27.71 -7.36 -29.41
CA GLY A 1027 27.44 -8.63 -30.06
C GLY A 1027 27.98 -9.86 -29.34
N ALA A 1028 27.44 -11.02 -29.70
CA ALA A 1028 27.87 -12.34 -29.25
C ALA A 1028 28.21 -13.25 -30.44
N LEU A 1029 29.01 -14.28 -30.21
CA LEU A 1029 29.27 -15.35 -31.19
C LEU A 1029 28.58 -16.63 -30.71
N LEU A 1030 27.74 -17.20 -31.57
CA LEU A 1030 27.13 -18.52 -31.37
C LEU A 1030 27.96 -19.56 -32.11
N GLY A 1031 28.36 -20.61 -31.41
CA GLY A 1031 29.11 -21.72 -31.97
C GLY A 1031 28.48 -23.06 -31.64
N HIS A 1032 28.59 -23.99 -32.58
CA HIS A 1032 28.28 -25.40 -32.39
C HIS A 1032 29.51 -26.21 -32.77
N PRO A 1033 29.82 -27.33 -32.08
CA PRO A 1033 30.89 -28.23 -32.49
C PRO A 1033 30.80 -28.57 -33.99
N GLY A 1034 31.88 -28.33 -34.74
CA GLY A 1034 31.96 -28.65 -36.18
C GLY A 1034 31.23 -27.70 -37.14
N ALA A 1035 30.64 -26.60 -36.65
CA ALA A 1035 29.97 -25.59 -37.49
C ALA A 1035 30.70 -24.22 -37.42
N PRO A 1036 30.61 -23.37 -38.46
CA PRO A 1036 31.20 -22.03 -38.42
C PRO A 1036 30.50 -21.15 -37.38
N LEU A 1037 31.28 -20.25 -36.75
CA LEU A 1037 30.76 -19.29 -35.77
C LEU A 1037 29.80 -18.30 -36.44
N ARG A 1038 28.61 -18.15 -35.84
CA ARG A 1038 27.63 -17.15 -36.26
C ARG A 1038 27.70 -15.95 -35.33
N ARG A 1039 27.80 -14.74 -35.89
CA ARG A 1039 27.74 -13.50 -35.11
C ARG A 1039 26.30 -13.03 -34.96
N VAL A 1040 25.94 -12.57 -33.76
CA VAL A 1040 24.63 -11.99 -33.44
C VAL A 1040 24.81 -10.61 -32.79
N SER A 1041 23.96 -9.64 -33.17
CA SER A 1041 23.94 -8.31 -32.55
C SER A 1041 23.14 -8.34 -31.27
N LEU A 1042 23.63 -7.67 -30.21
CA LEU A 1042 22.90 -7.51 -28.95
C LEU A 1042 22.23 -6.12 -28.82
N GLU A 1043 22.38 -5.25 -29.82
CA GLU A 1043 21.74 -3.92 -29.87
C GLU A 1043 20.21 -3.97 -29.77
N PRO A 1044 19.48 -4.94 -30.39
CA PRO A 1044 18.03 -5.05 -30.22
C PRO A 1044 17.58 -5.25 -28.77
N PHE A 1045 18.48 -5.76 -27.93
CA PHE A 1045 18.25 -5.96 -26.50
C PHE A 1045 18.69 -4.77 -25.64
N GLY A 1046 19.23 -3.71 -26.25
CA GLY A 1046 19.74 -2.53 -25.56
C GLY A 1046 21.12 -2.71 -24.93
N LEU A 1047 21.88 -3.73 -25.35
CA LEU A 1047 23.19 -4.07 -24.76
C LEU A 1047 24.33 -3.63 -25.68
N GLY A 1048 25.26 -2.83 -25.13
CA GLY A 1048 26.49 -2.41 -25.78
C GLY A 1048 27.66 -3.39 -25.60
N ARG A 1049 27.57 -4.27 -24.59
CA ARG A 1049 28.54 -5.33 -24.27
C ARG A 1049 27.83 -6.63 -23.91
N GLY A 1050 28.54 -7.76 -24.01
CA GLY A 1050 28.01 -9.08 -23.67
C GLY A 1050 28.95 -9.95 -22.84
N ASP A 1051 30.05 -9.41 -22.31
CA ASP A 1051 31.05 -10.17 -21.55
C ASP A 1051 30.58 -10.60 -20.15
N VAL A 1052 29.50 -10.00 -19.61
CA VAL A 1052 28.83 -10.49 -18.41
C VAL A 1052 27.65 -11.36 -18.85
N VAL A 1053 27.87 -12.68 -18.89
CA VAL A 1053 26.90 -13.65 -19.39
C VAL A 1053 26.84 -14.91 -18.50
N ALA A 1054 25.64 -15.46 -18.33
CA ALA A 1054 25.39 -16.74 -17.67
C ALA A 1054 24.35 -17.55 -18.44
N ALA A 1055 24.36 -18.88 -18.30
CA ALA A 1055 23.33 -19.78 -18.80
C ALA A 1055 22.64 -20.47 -17.63
N ASP A 1056 21.35 -20.78 -17.81
CA ASP A 1056 20.59 -21.51 -16.82
C ASP A 1056 20.99 -23.00 -16.78
N PRO A 1057 20.59 -23.77 -15.75
CA PRO A 1057 20.95 -25.18 -15.62
C PRO A 1057 20.55 -26.07 -16.81
N THR A 1058 19.52 -25.69 -17.55
CA THR A 1058 19.06 -26.41 -18.74
C THR A 1058 19.80 -26.00 -20.02
N GLY A 1059 20.52 -24.87 -20.01
CA GLY A 1059 21.18 -24.29 -21.17
C GLY A 1059 20.22 -23.72 -22.21
N THR A 1060 18.95 -23.49 -21.85
CA THR A 1060 17.90 -22.97 -22.75
C THR A 1060 17.74 -21.46 -22.64
N ARG A 1061 18.22 -20.85 -21.56
CA ARG A 1061 18.14 -19.40 -21.31
C ARG A 1061 19.51 -18.81 -21.03
N LEU A 1062 19.67 -17.55 -21.43
CA LEU A 1062 20.89 -16.76 -21.23
C LEU A 1062 20.54 -15.45 -20.54
N ALA A 1063 21.35 -15.06 -19.57
CA ALA A 1063 21.31 -13.71 -18.98
C ALA A 1063 22.57 -12.94 -19.38
N PHE A 1064 22.39 -11.72 -19.85
CA PHE A 1064 23.45 -10.75 -20.13
C PHE A 1064 23.31 -9.53 -19.22
N ALA A 1065 24.43 -8.87 -18.92
CA ALA A 1065 24.41 -7.54 -18.33
C ALA A 1065 25.37 -6.57 -19.00
N ASP A 1066 24.95 -5.30 -19.04
CA ASP A 1066 25.78 -4.16 -19.46
C ASP A 1066 25.49 -2.96 -18.54
N GLY A 1067 26.49 -2.54 -17.77
CA GLY A 1067 26.31 -1.57 -16.70
C GLY A 1067 25.31 -2.07 -15.64
N PRO A 1068 24.27 -1.30 -15.28
CA PRO A 1068 23.20 -1.78 -14.39
C PRO A 1068 22.12 -2.60 -15.12
N LEU A 1069 22.10 -2.64 -16.46
CA LEU A 1069 21.06 -3.33 -17.21
C LEU A 1069 21.30 -4.84 -17.22
N VAL A 1070 20.28 -5.64 -16.88
CA VAL A 1070 20.27 -7.10 -16.99
C VAL A 1070 19.17 -7.53 -17.94
N VAL A 1071 19.48 -8.39 -18.91
CA VAL A 1071 18.54 -8.90 -19.92
C VAL A 1071 18.62 -10.41 -19.96
N LEU A 1072 17.47 -11.06 -19.87
CA LEU A 1072 17.28 -12.49 -20.09
C LEU A 1072 16.79 -12.71 -21.53
N THR A 1073 17.36 -13.68 -22.22
CA THR A 1073 17.04 -14.05 -23.60
C THR A 1073 17.05 -15.58 -23.74
N ASP A 1074 16.45 -16.08 -24.81
CA ASP A 1074 16.58 -17.49 -25.18
C ASP A 1074 18.03 -17.83 -25.62
N SER A 1075 18.40 -19.11 -25.59
CA SER A 1075 19.73 -19.59 -25.98
C SER A 1075 20.06 -19.36 -27.46
N ALA A 1076 19.06 -19.07 -28.30
CA ALA A 1076 19.25 -18.71 -29.71
C ALA A 1076 19.50 -17.21 -29.91
N LEU A 1077 19.42 -16.38 -28.85
CA LEU A 1077 19.49 -14.92 -28.88
C LEU A 1077 18.45 -14.30 -29.83
N THR A 1078 17.24 -14.86 -29.87
CA THR A 1078 16.18 -14.38 -30.76
C THR A 1078 15.18 -13.47 -30.06
N THR A 1079 14.81 -13.78 -28.82
CA THR A 1079 13.76 -13.06 -28.09
C THR A 1079 14.26 -12.60 -26.73
N ALA A 1080 13.88 -11.38 -26.34
CA ALA A 1080 14.05 -10.89 -24.97
C ALA A 1080 12.98 -11.52 -24.09
N LEU A 1081 13.38 -12.37 -23.16
CA LEU A 1081 12.49 -13.03 -22.22
C LEU A 1081 12.17 -12.14 -21.02
N ALA A 1082 13.15 -11.41 -20.50
CA ALA A 1082 12.94 -10.48 -19.40
C ALA A 1082 14.02 -9.39 -19.35
N ARG A 1083 13.73 -8.25 -18.75
CA ARG A 1083 14.71 -7.18 -18.51
C ARG A 1083 14.52 -6.54 -17.14
N GLY A 1084 15.62 -6.06 -16.56
CA GLY A 1084 15.63 -5.32 -15.30
C GLY A 1084 16.86 -4.43 -15.19
N THR A 1085 16.81 -3.45 -14.29
CA THR A 1085 17.93 -2.52 -14.07
C THR A 1085 18.31 -2.54 -12.60
N ALA A 1086 19.58 -2.83 -12.33
CA ALA A 1086 20.17 -2.84 -11.01
C ALA A 1086 20.09 -1.44 -10.36
N PRO A 1087 19.71 -1.33 -9.09
CA PRO A 1087 19.68 -0.06 -8.38
C PRO A 1087 21.05 0.62 -8.29
N PRO A 1088 21.11 1.94 -8.06
CA PRO A 1088 22.37 2.69 -8.03
C PRO A 1088 23.42 2.14 -7.05
N ASP A 1089 22.99 1.57 -5.93
CA ASP A 1089 23.86 1.01 -4.89
C ASP A 1089 24.45 -0.36 -5.24
N HIS A 1090 23.88 -1.03 -6.26
CA HIS A 1090 24.50 -2.18 -6.92
C HIS A 1090 25.74 -1.75 -7.72
N GLY A 1091 25.64 -0.60 -8.37
CA GLY A 1091 26.61 -0.15 -9.36
C GLY A 1091 26.49 -0.96 -10.65
N ASN A 1092 27.62 -1.24 -11.30
CA ASN A 1092 27.61 -2.06 -12.50
C ASN A 1092 27.60 -3.54 -12.14
N VAL A 1093 26.75 -4.33 -12.80
CA VAL A 1093 26.73 -5.78 -12.65
C VAL A 1093 28.02 -6.36 -13.24
N GLU A 1094 28.79 -7.07 -12.42
CA GLU A 1094 30.06 -7.66 -12.83
C GLU A 1094 30.01 -9.18 -13.01
N GLU A 1095 29.12 -9.84 -12.26
CA GLU A 1095 28.94 -11.28 -12.29
C GLU A 1095 27.46 -11.63 -12.18
N LEU A 1096 27.08 -12.72 -12.83
CA LEU A 1096 25.73 -13.29 -12.84
C LEU A 1096 25.82 -14.80 -12.71
N VAL A 1097 24.88 -15.42 -12.00
CA VAL A 1097 24.72 -16.88 -11.97
C VAL A 1097 23.25 -17.24 -11.79
N PHE A 1098 22.78 -18.24 -12.52
CA PHE A 1098 21.45 -18.80 -12.31
C PHE A 1098 21.43 -19.68 -11.07
N VAL A 1099 20.40 -19.52 -10.24
CA VAL A 1099 20.07 -20.45 -9.15
C VAL A 1099 19.07 -21.49 -9.65
N SER A 1100 18.15 -21.07 -10.52
CA SER A 1100 17.19 -21.91 -11.22
C SER A 1100 16.91 -21.28 -12.60
N SER A 1101 16.04 -21.86 -13.42
CA SER A 1101 15.70 -21.26 -14.72
C SER A 1101 14.93 -19.93 -14.59
N ASP A 1102 14.34 -19.65 -13.42
CA ASP A 1102 13.54 -18.45 -13.13
C ASP A 1102 14.16 -17.52 -12.08
N GLU A 1103 15.30 -17.90 -11.49
CA GLU A 1103 16.01 -17.12 -10.48
C GLU A 1103 17.47 -16.90 -10.86
N LEU A 1104 17.90 -15.65 -10.81
CA LEU A 1104 19.23 -15.20 -11.19
C LEU A 1104 19.82 -14.35 -10.05
N VAL A 1105 21.08 -14.58 -9.70
CA VAL A 1105 21.79 -13.76 -8.73
C VAL A 1105 22.84 -12.93 -9.45
N SER A 1106 22.90 -11.63 -9.11
CA SER A 1106 23.90 -10.70 -9.63
C SER A 1106 24.77 -10.11 -8.54
N VAL A 1107 26.03 -9.80 -8.88
CA VAL A 1107 26.95 -9.10 -7.99
C VAL A 1107 27.51 -7.84 -8.64
N GLY A 1108 27.49 -6.76 -7.87
CA GLY A 1108 27.86 -5.42 -8.31
C GLY A 1108 29.31 -5.04 -8.00
N ASP A 1109 29.82 -4.04 -8.74
CA ASP A 1109 31.17 -3.50 -8.56
C ASP A 1109 31.38 -2.80 -7.20
N ARG A 1110 30.29 -2.44 -6.50
CA ARG A 1110 30.28 -1.84 -5.16
C ARG A 1110 30.24 -2.84 -4.01
N GLY A 1111 30.08 -4.14 -4.26
CA GLY A 1111 30.00 -5.14 -3.19
C GLY A 1111 28.57 -5.31 -2.65
N SER A 1112 27.68 -5.75 -3.53
CA SER A 1112 26.29 -6.05 -3.19
C SER A 1112 25.83 -7.23 -4.03
N VAL A 1113 25.00 -8.09 -3.44
CA VAL A 1113 24.48 -9.31 -4.07
C VAL A 1113 22.97 -9.17 -4.16
N PHE A 1114 22.39 -9.39 -5.35
CA PHE A 1114 20.96 -9.19 -5.62
C PHE A 1114 20.36 -10.45 -6.24
N LEU A 1115 19.15 -10.79 -5.81
CA LEU A 1115 18.38 -11.91 -6.32
C LEU A 1115 17.27 -11.35 -7.20
N TRP A 1116 17.25 -11.83 -8.43
CA TRP A 1116 16.29 -11.48 -9.46
C TRP A 1116 15.40 -12.68 -9.72
N GLN A 1117 14.09 -12.44 -9.74
CA GLN A 1117 13.11 -13.42 -10.17
C GLN A 1117 12.50 -12.98 -11.49
N VAL A 1118 12.35 -13.93 -12.41
CA VAL A 1118 11.68 -13.71 -13.70
C VAL A 1118 10.18 -13.76 -13.47
N MET A 1119 9.48 -12.64 -13.67
CA MET A 1119 8.02 -12.55 -13.55
C MET A 1119 7.47 -11.65 -14.67
N ASP A 1120 6.48 -12.14 -15.42
CA ASP A 1120 5.78 -11.39 -16.48
C ASP A 1120 6.69 -10.65 -17.48
N GLY A 1121 7.78 -11.30 -17.90
CA GLY A 1121 8.74 -10.72 -18.82
C GLY A 1121 9.60 -9.59 -18.24
N ARG A 1122 9.71 -9.52 -16.91
CA ARG A 1122 10.58 -8.59 -16.18
C ARG A 1122 11.45 -9.33 -15.17
N LEU A 1123 12.62 -8.77 -14.89
CA LEU A 1123 13.45 -9.20 -13.78
C LEU A 1123 13.10 -8.34 -12.56
N LEU A 1124 12.42 -8.93 -11.59
CA LEU A 1124 12.07 -8.27 -10.33
C LEU A 1124 13.13 -8.61 -9.28
N MET A 1125 13.66 -7.58 -8.63
CA MET A 1125 14.52 -7.77 -7.48
C MET A 1125 13.66 -8.22 -6.29
N VAL A 1126 13.98 -9.39 -5.74
CA VAL A 1126 13.23 -10.01 -4.63
C VAL A 1126 14.02 -10.04 -3.33
N ALA A 1127 15.36 -9.95 -3.39
CA ALA A 1127 16.22 -9.80 -2.22
C ALA A 1127 17.51 -9.05 -2.59
N ALA A 1128 18.09 -8.34 -1.60
CA ALA A 1128 19.37 -7.67 -1.72
C ALA A 1128 20.20 -7.84 -0.43
N ALA A 1129 21.50 -8.08 -0.59
CA ALA A 1129 22.50 -8.02 0.47
C ALA A 1129 23.42 -6.83 0.24
N GLU A 1130 23.06 -5.71 0.86
CA GLU A 1130 23.85 -4.48 0.86
C GLU A 1130 25.10 -4.68 1.74
N ASN A 1131 26.28 -4.32 1.23
CA ASN A 1131 27.60 -4.49 1.88
C ASN A 1131 28.23 -5.90 1.84
N ALA A 1132 27.89 -6.72 0.85
CA ALA A 1132 28.65 -7.92 0.52
C ALA A 1132 30.08 -7.56 0.03
N PRO A 1133 31.10 -8.44 0.16
CA PRO A 1133 32.35 -8.22 -0.53
C PRO A 1133 32.14 -8.38 -2.04
N ARG A 1134 32.94 -7.67 -2.83
CA ARG A 1134 32.95 -7.84 -4.29
C ARG A 1134 33.40 -9.25 -4.67
N LEU A 1135 32.45 -10.08 -5.10
CA LEU A 1135 32.67 -11.48 -5.44
C LEU A 1135 33.00 -11.64 -6.93
N ARG A 1136 33.78 -12.68 -7.24
CA ARG A 1136 34.08 -13.15 -8.59
C ARG A 1136 33.85 -14.65 -8.68
N HIS A 1137 33.64 -15.17 -9.89
CA HIS A 1137 33.39 -16.59 -10.12
C HIS A 1137 32.21 -17.10 -9.27
N LEU A 1138 31.04 -16.50 -9.50
CA LEU A 1138 29.84 -16.92 -8.80
C LEU A 1138 29.51 -18.38 -9.11
N PHE A 1139 29.02 -19.09 -8.10
CA PHE A 1139 28.50 -20.44 -8.21
C PHE A 1139 27.23 -20.56 -7.39
N ALA A 1140 26.28 -21.38 -7.86
CA ALA A 1140 25.08 -21.71 -7.12
C ALA A 1140 25.08 -23.20 -6.75
N VAL A 1141 24.55 -23.51 -5.57
CA VAL A 1141 24.26 -24.87 -5.10
C VAL A 1141 22.77 -24.89 -4.75
N PRO A 1142 21.88 -25.04 -5.75
CA PRO A 1142 20.43 -24.93 -5.56
C PRO A 1142 19.88 -25.91 -4.53
N SER A 1143 20.43 -27.13 -4.49
CA SER A 1143 20.08 -28.18 -3.52
C SER A 1143 20.26 -27.75 -2.06
N TRP A 1144 21.14 -26.78 -1.80
CA TRP A 1144 21.44 -26.24 -0.47
C TRP A 1144 20.97 -24.79 -0.32
N ARG A 1145 20.21 -24.29 -1.31
CA ARG A 1145 19.76 -22.89 -1.40
C ARG A 1145 20.91 -21.92 -1.11
N THR A 1146 22.05 -22.13 -1.76
CA THR A 1146 23.27 -21.37 -1.48
C THR A 1146 23.86 -20.82 -2.77
N VAL A 1147 24.14 -19.53 -2.81
CA VAL A 1147 24.92 -18.88 -3.86
C VAL A 1147 26.20 -18.36 -3.23
N GLY A 1148 27.32 -18.49 -3.92
CA GLY A 1148 28.60 -18.03 -3.39
C GLY A 1148 29.51 -17.49 -4.48
N GLY A 1149 30.58 -16.86 -4.03
CA GLY A 1149 31.62 -16.36 -4.91
C GLY A 1149 32.91 -16.09 -4.16
N TRP A 1150 33.99 -15.94 -4.92
CA TRP A 1150 35.31 -15.69 -4.39
C TRP A 1150 35.56 -14.19 -4.20
N ALA A 1151 35.91 -13.76 -2.98
CA ALA A 1151 36.30 -12.37 -2.71
C ALA A 1151 37.83 -12.23 -2.84
N PRO A 1152 38.37 -11.62 -3.92
CA PRO A 1152 39.81 -11.65 -4.19
C PRO A 1152 40.65 -10.93 -3.13
N ARG A 1153 40.11 -9.84 -2.55
CA ARG A 1153 40.77 -9.05 -1.50
C ARG A 1153 40.92 -9.82 -0.19
N GLU A 1154 39.90 -10.61 0.16
CA GLU A 1154 39.86 -11.36 1.41
C GLU A 1154 40.45 -12.77 1.29
N ARG A 1155 40.72 -13.22 0.05
CA ARG A 1155 41.22 -14.56 -0.25
C ARG A 1155 40.38 -15.68 0.39
N ARG A 1156 39.05 -15.50 0.36
CA ARG A 1156 38.07 -16.51 0.78
C ARG A 1156 36.83 -16.43 -0.07
N ALA A 1157 36.08 -17.53 -0.10
CA ALA A 1157 34.73 -17.53 -0.66
C ALA A 1157 33.72 -17.08 0.39
N HIS A 1158 32.70 -16.37 -0.07
CA HIS A 1158 31.53 -15.97 0.69
C HIS A 1158 30.30 -16.62 0.08
N CYS A 1159 29.38 -17.06 0.92
CA CYS A 1159 28.14 -17.68 0.50
C CYS A 1159 26.95 -16.96 1.13
N TYR A 1160 25.81 -17.02 0.46
CA TYR A 1160 24.56 -16.41 0.83
C TYR A 1160 23.44 -17.42 0.60
N ASP A 1161 22.41 -17.37 1.42
CA ASP A 1161 21.18 -18.10 1.14
C ASP A 1161 20.53 -17.56 -0.15
N THR A 1162 20.11 -18.44 -1.06
CA THR A 1162 19.61 -18.02 -2.38
C THR A 1162 18.23 -17.39 -2.35
N ALA A 1163 17.48 -17.47 -1.25
CA ALA A 1163 16.15 -16.86 -1.14
C ALA A 1163 16.20 -15.53 -0.37
N THR A 1164 17.00 -15.48 0.70
CA THR A 1164 17.05 -14.33 1.63
C THR A 1164 18.29 -13.47 1.46
N LEU A 1165 19.29 -13.93 0.71
CA LEU A 1165 20.64 -13.34 0.60
C LEU A 1165 21.30 -13.05 1.95
N THR A 1166 20.96 -13.82 2.98
CA THR A 1166 21.64 -13.74 4.28
C THR A 1166 22.98 -14.49 4.21
N PRO A 1167 24.07 -13.96 4.82
CA PRO A 1167 25.36 -14.65 4.80
C PRO A 1167 25.27 -16.07 5.36
N ARG A 1168 25.80 -17.04 4.59
CA ARG A 1168 25.90 -18.45 4.97
C ARG A 1168 27.34 -18.95 4.85
N GLY A 1169 27.65 -19.98 5.63
CA GLY A 1169 28.95 -20.66 5.56
C GLY A 1169 29.06 -21.54 4.32
N LEU A 1170 30.29 -21.74 3.85
CA LEU A 1170 30.58 -22.74 2.81
C LEU A 1170 30.28 -24.17 3.31
N PRO A 1171 29.79 -25.04 2.43
CA PRO A 1171 29.83 -26.50 2.63
C PRO A 1171 31.25 -26.99 2.95
N ARG A 1172 31.50 -27.31 4.23
CA ARG A 1172 32.75 -27.86 4.83
C ARG A 1172 34.09 -27.44 4.16
N PRO A 1173 34.62 -26.23 4.44
CA PRO A 1173 35.99 -25.90 4.07
C PRO A 1173 36.97 -26.78 4.85
N SER A 1174 38.03 -27.24 4.19
CA SER A 1174 39.17 -27.85 4.87
C SER A 1174 39.81 -26.90 5.90
N ASP A 1175 40.75 -27.38 6.73
CA ASP A 1175 41.59 -26.53 7.61
C ASP A 1175 42.46 -25.49 6.86
N HIS A 1176 42.39 -25.44 5.53
CA HIS A 1176 42.94 -24.40 4.67
C HIS A 1176 41.83 -23.77 3.78
N PRO A 1177 41.89 -22.45 3.49
CA PRO A 1177 40.96 -21.79 2.57
C PRO A 1177 41.10 -22.34 1.13
N PRO A 1178 40.00 -22.53 0.39
CA PRO A 1178 40.05 -23.03 -0.99
C PRO A 1178 40.72 -22.01 -1.93
N LEU A 1179 41.42 -22.50 -2.96
CA LEU A 1179 42.04 -21.70 -4.03
C LEU A 1179 41.10 -21.46 -5.22
N ALA A 1180 40.20 -22.41 -5.47
CA ALA A 1180 39.17 -22.33 -6.51
C ALA A 1180 37.97 -23.18 -6.08
N VAL A 1181 36.76 -22.74 -6.45
CA VAL A 1181 35.49 -23.44 -6.18
C VAL A 1181 34.63 -23.38 -7.44
N ALA A 1182 33.95 -24.47 -7.76
CA ALA A 1182 32.91 -24.51 -8.79
C ALA A 1182 31.82 -25.50 -8.38
N ALA A 1183 30.60 -25.24 -8.83
CA ALA A 1183 29.47 -26.16 -8.68
C ALA A 1183 29.01 -26.63 -10.06
N SER A 1184 28.49 -27.86 -10.15
CA SER A 1184 27.79 -28.31 -11.35
C SER A 1184 26.47 -27.56 -11.49
N SER A 1185 26.02 -27.34 -12.73
CA SER A 1185 24.81 -26.54 -12.99
C SER A 1185 23.54 -27.17 -12.42
N ASP A 1186 23.52 -28.50 -12.26
CA ASP A 1186 22.44 -29.26 -11.60
C ASP A 1186 22.52 -29.24 -10.06
N GLY A 1187 23.53 -28.58 -9.48
CA GLY A 1187 23.69 -28.48 -8.03
C GLY A 1187 24.03 -29.77 -7.29
N ARG A 1188 24.41 -30.83 -8.01
CA ARG A 1188 24.71 -32.14 -7.42
C ARG A 1188 26.15 -32.28 -6.95
N ARG A 1189 27.08 -31.56 -7.57
CA ARG A 1189 28.51 -31.65 -7.29
C ARG A 1189 29.10 -30.31 -6.93
N LEU A 1190 29.96 -30.32 -5.92
CA LEU A 1190 30.75 -29.16 -5.52
C LEU A 1190 32.23 -29.53 -5.56
N ALA A 1191 33.01 -28.86 -6.40
CA ALA A 1191 34.44 -29.04 -6.47
C ALA A 1191 35.17 -27.88 -5.79
N TYR A 1192 36.16 -28.20 -4.97
CA TYR A 1192 37.09 -27.21 -4.46
C TYR A 1192 38.53 -27.71 -4.50
N ALA A 1193 39.44 -26.83 -4.87
CA ALA A 1193 40.88 -27.07 -4.82
C ALA A 1193 41.47 -26.36 -3.61
N THR A 1194 42.32 -27.02 -2.82
CA THR A 1194 42.89 -26.47 -1.57
C THR A 1194 44.40 -26.43 -1.63
N GLY A 1195 45.02 -25.28 -1.35
CA GLY A 1195 46.48 -25.13 -1.39
C GLY A 1195 47.14 -25.68 -0.13
N GLY A 1196 48.12 -26.58 -0.26
CA GLY A 1196 48.93 -27.04 0.86
C GLY A 1196 49.70 -25.88 1.50
N GLY A 1197 49.54 -25.67 2.82
CA GLY A 1197 50.23 -24.61 3.54
C GLY A 1197 51.74 -24.68 3.37
N LEU A 1198 52.37 -23.50 3.23
CA LEU A 1198 53.80 -23.23 3.01
C LEU A 1198 54.81 -23.88 4.00
N ARG A 1199 54.40 -24.78 4.91
CA ARG A 1199 55.25 -25.33 5.99
C ARG A 1199 55.59 -26.81 5.91
N ARG A 1200 55.08 -27.60 4.94
CA ARG A 1200 55.53 -29.01 4.76
C ARG A 1200 55.75 -29.35 3.28
N ARG A 1201 57.01 -29.63 2.94
CA ARG A 1201 57.56 -29.88 1.59
C ARG A 1201 57.07 -31.16 0.87
N SER A 1202 55.93 -31.79 1.21
CA SER A 1202 55.60 -33.09 0.61
C SER A 1202 54.12 -33.50 0.48
N ARG A 1203 53.14 -32.59 0.59
CA ARG A 1203 51.75 -32.93 0.23
C ARG A 1203 51.19 -31.88 -0.73
N GLY A 1204 50.95 -32.28 -1.98
CA GLY A 1204 50.35 -31.43 -3.01
C GLY A 1204 48.94 -30.95 -2.62
N ALA A 1205 48.43 -29.95 -3.35
CA ALA A 1205 47.04 -29.50 -3.24
C ALA A 1205 46.09 -30.66 -3.53
N SER A 1206 45.05 -30.80 -2.71
CA SER A 1206 43.96 -31.75 -2.93
C SER A 1206 42.82 -31.07 -3.67
N LEU A 1207 42.39 -31.67 -4.78
CA LEU A 1207 41.08 -31.41 -5.37
C LEU A 1207 40.10 -32.40 -4.77
N ALA A 1208 39.03 -31.86 -4.19
CA ALA A 1208 37.92 -32.64 -3.65
C ALA A 1208 36.66 -32.30 -4.45
N VAL A 1209 36.00 -33.33 -4.95
CA VAL A 1209 34.68 -33.23 -5.57
C VAL A 1209 33.69 -33.91 -4.64
N HIS A 1210 32.77 -33.13 -4.11
CA HIS A 1210 31.73 -33.59 -3.21
C HIS A 1210 30.51 -33.99 -4.02
N ASP A 1211 30.05 -35.22 -3.81
CA ASP A 1211 28.72 -35.63 -4.21
C ASP A 1211 27.74 -35.29 -3.09
N LEU A 1212 26.93 -34.26 -3.33
CA LEU A 1212 26.01 -33.72 -2.33
C LEU A 1212 24.79 -34.63 -2.09
N LEU A 1213 24.58 -35.64 -2.94
CA LEU A 1213 23.49 -36.61 -2.86
C LEU A 1213 23.92 -37.99 -2.34
N HIS A 1214 25.21 -38.22 -2.07
CA HIS A 1214 25.67 -39.49 -1.52
C HIS A 1214 25.10 -39.73 -0.09
N PRO A 1215 24.60 -40.93 0.26
CA PRO A 1215 23.95 -41.18 1.56
C PRO A 1215 24.81 -40.85 2.78
N ALA A 1216 26.13 -41.03 2.67
CA ALA A 1216 27.07 -40.72 3.74
C ALA A 1216 27.26 -39.20 3.97
N ALA A 1217 26.80 -38.34 3.05
CA ALA A 1217 26.82 -36.89 3.21
C ALA A 1217 25.80 -36.40 4.26
N VAL A 1218 24.82 -37.24 4.67
CA VAL A 1218 23.78 -36.86 5.64
C VAL A 1218 24.38 -36.45 7.00
N TRP A 1219 25.48 -37.09 7.42
CA TRP A 1219 26.18 -36.81 8.67
C TRP A 1219 27.01 -35.52 8.64
N GLU A 1220 27.16 -34.94 7.44
CA GLU A 1220 27.85 -33.69 7.21
C GLU A 1220 26.94 -32.47 7.41
N ARG A 1221 25.62 -32.70 7.49
CA ARG A 1221 24.55 -31.69 7.50
C ARG A 1221 24.15 -31.24 8.92
N PRO A 1222 23.57 -30.04 9.07
CA PRO A 1222 22.89 -29.58 10.28
C PRO A 1222 21.90 -30.61 10.84
N LEU A 1223 21.84 -30.77 12.16
CA LEU A 1223 20.80 -31.57 12.82
C LEU A 1223 19.37 -31.10 12.46
N ALA A 1224 19.24 -29.79 12.24
CA ALA A 1224 18.07 -29.06 11.80
C ALA A 1224 17.75 -29.21 10.30
N ALA A 1225 18.55 -29.94 9.53
CA ALA A 1225 18.27 -30.24 8.13
C ALA A 1225 17.90 -31.71 7.89
N LEU A 1226 17.94 -32.57 8.92
CA LEU A 1226 17.75 -34.01 8.76
C LEU A 1226 16.26 -34.39 8.77
N SER A 1227 15.86 -35.25 7.82
CA SER A 1227 14.51 -35.82 7.74
C SER A 1227 14.49 -37.35 7.91
N THR A 1228 13.33 -37.90 8.26
CA THR A 1228 13.11 -39.36 8.38
C THR A 1228 13.39 -40.11 7.07
N ALA A 1229 13.00 -39.54 5.93
CA ALA A 1229 13.17 -40.14 4.61
C ALA A 1229 14.64 -40.31 4.19
N GLU A 1230 15.53 -39.41 4.65
CA GLU A 1230 16.96 -39.46 4.34
C GLU A 1230 17.71 -40.51 5.18
N LEU A 1231 17.10 -41.01 6.26
CA LEU A 1231 17.70 -41.98 7.18
C LEU A 1231 17.25 -43.42 6.93
N GLU A 1232 16.12 -43.65 6.25
CA GLU A 1232 15.60 -44.99 5.93
C GLU A 1232 16.61 -45.91 5.21
N PRO A 1233 17.41 -45.44 4.22
CA PRO A 1233 18.41 -46.29 3.58
C PRO A 1233 19.52 -46.77 4.54
N SER A 1234 19.69 -46.11 5.70
CA SER A 1234 20.67 -46.48 6.73
C SER A 1234 20.11 -47.38 7.84
N TRP A 1235 18.79 -47.51 7.97
CA TRP A 1235 18.14 -48.24 9.06
C TRP A 1235 18.43 -49.75 9.05
N GLY A 1236 18.64 -50.34 7.87
CA GLY A 1236 18.83 -51.79 7.71
C GLY A 1236 20.13 -52.35 8.29
N ALA A 1237 21.15 -51.53 8.53
CA ALA A 1237 22.50 -51.98 8.89
C ALA A 1237 22.94 -51.67 10.34
N VAL A 1238 22.04 -51.16 11.19
CA VAL A 1238 22.39 -50.57 12.51
C VAL A 1238 23.10 -51.53 13.47
N GLN A 1239 22.84 -52.84 13.36
CA GLN A 1239 23.45 -53.84 14.23
C GLN A 1239 24.90 -54.19 13.84
N SER A 1240 25.29 -54.03 12.57
CA SER A 1240 26.64 -54.35 12.08
C SER A 1240 27.63 -53.17 12.13
N LEU A 1241 27.15 -51.96 12.44
CA LEU A 1241 28.01 -50.77 12.56
C LEU A 1241 28.86 -50.80 13.83
N PRO A 1242 30.13 -50.34 13.78
CA PRO A 1242 30.96 -50.06 14.96
C PRO A 1242 30.22 -49.18 15.97
N SER A 1243 30.52 -49.35 17.26
CA SER A 1243 29.85 -48.64 18.37
C SER A 1243 29.78 -47.12 18.16
N GLU A 1244 30.83 -46.53 17.62
CA GLU A 1244 30.91 -45.08 17.37
C GLU A 1244 29.98 -44.60 16.24
N GLN A 1245 29.80 -45.42 15.20
CA GLN A 1245 28.87 -45.15 14.09
C GLN A 1245 27.42 -45.40 14.53
N ARG A 1246 27.21 -46.37 15.42
CA ARG A 1246 25.92 -46.64 16.06
C ARG A 1246 25.49 -45.48 16.96
N ASP A 1247 26.39 -44.94 17.78
CA ASP A 1247 26.11 -43.76 18.61
C ASP A 1247 25.73 -42.53 17.77
N LEU A 1248 26.41 -42.32 16.64
CA LEU A 1248 26.10 -41.25 15.69
C LEU A 1248 24.69 -41.42 15.12
N LEU A 1249 24.33 -42.64 14.73
CA LEU A 1249 23.03 -42.97 14.18
C LEU A 1249 21.89 -42.85 15.21
N LEU A 1250 22.12 -43.28 16.45
CA LEU A 1250 21.18 -43.11 17.56
C LEU A 1250 20.97 -41.63 17.92
N LEU A 1251 22.02 -40.79 17.87
CA LEU A 1251 21.90 -39.35 18.09
C LEU A 1251 21.11 -38.65 16.99
N THR A 1252 21.39 -39.01 15.74
CA THR A 1252 20.62 -38.50 14.59
C THR A 1252 19.16 -38.95 14.64
N ARG A 1253 18.91 -40.19 15.06
CA ARG A 1253 17.55 -40.68 15.32
C ARG A 1253 16.85 -39.86 16.40
N ALA A 1254 17.48 -39.67 17.55
CA ALA A 1254 16.90 -38.87 18.63
C ALA A 1254 16.61 -37.42 18.18
N ALA A 1255 17.42 -36.87 17.27
CA ALA A 1255 17.20 -35.54 16.72
C ALA A 1255 16.02 -35.49 15.76
N VAL A 1256 15.86 -36.51 14.91
CA VAL A 1256 14.72 -36.65 14.02
C VAL A 1256 13.43 -36.94 14.80
N GLU A 1257 13.48 -37.78 15.84
CA GLU A 1257 12.36 -38.05 16.75
C GLU A 1257 11.93 -36.78 17.49
N TYR A 1258 12.87 -35.97 17.99
CA TYR A 1258 12.58 -34.65 18.55
C TYR A 1258 11.90 -33.72 17.53
N ARG A 1259 12.35 -33.74 16.27
CA ARG A 1259 11.73 -32.96 15.17
C ARG A 1259 10.44 -33.58 14.60
N SER A 1260 10.00 -34.73 15.12
CA SER A 1260 8.71 -35.37 14.78
C SER A 1260 7.75 -35.50 15.96
N THR A 1261 8.14 -35.07 17.17
CA THR A 1261 7.25 -35.01 18.33
C THR A 1261 6.35 -33.76 18.24
N PRO A 1262 5.01 -33.89 18.27
CA PRO A 1262 4.11 -32.74 18.24
C PRO A 1262 4.28 -31.90 19.51
N ARG A 1263 4.66 -30.63 19.37
CA ARG A 1263 4.81 -29.71 20.51
C ARG A 1263 3.44 -29.26 20.97
N THR A 1264 2.97 -29.76 22.12
CA THR A 1264 1.76 -29.27 22.78
C THR A 1264 1.97 -27.81 23.19
N SER A 1265 1.10 -26.92 22.73
CA SER A 1265 1.09 -25.49 23.05
C SER A 1265 0.84 -25.29 24.55
N GLY A 1266 1.89 -24.95 25.29
CA GLY A 1266 1.82 -24.19 26.53
C GLY A 1266 2.18 -22.74 26.28
#